data_AF-A0A9X1VSD4-F1
#
_entry.id   AF-A0A9X1VSD4-F1
#
_cell.length_a   1.000
_cell.length_b   1.000
_cell.length_c   1.000
_cell.angle_alpha   90.00
_cell.angle_beta   90.00
_cell.angle_gamma   90.00
#
_symmetry.space_group_name_H-M   'P 1'
#
loop_
_entity.id
_entity.type
_entity.pdbx_description
1 polymer ?
#
loop_
_entity_poly.entity_id
_entity_poly.type
_entity_poly.pdbx_seq_one_letter_code
_entity_poly.pdbx_strand_id
1 'polypeptide(L)'
;MRKNILLILFIATVLITPHVYAAGSDDFVITVKTDNTGTSADDTFVIPTYSLETYNYNVDCNDDGTMEFTAQTGNVTCDYSTIGGAGTYTIRIEDNVGDGSGFPAIYFIASVNKEKIVSVDQWGTGKWTSFYAAFYGAKKMVVNATDTPDLSNVDSTSFMFKDAYLANPNTTNWDTSNVTNMSRMFETAIAANPDTTNWNTANVTDMSFMFKQASIANPNTTNWNIDKVTNMEGMFYQADLANPNTINWNTINVTNMSNMFVSADLANPNVSNWNTSNVTTMQGMFQGATSANPNTTNWNTDKVTNMAGMFAGATSANPDVSGWNTSSVTIISDMFSGATSANPDTTNWNISKVSNLTNMFRNATSANPNVSNWDTSKITDMKRMFQGATSAIPNTTNWDTSKLRNISEMFQGATTANPDVSNWDVVEIDNAYNAMTNSAFSTTNYDALLENWSAQALQSGVNLGVVPAEYCSINASIGRDDMINGNNWSITDNGLGGGCTVVPPQHRPASAPDLLVSSDTGTSSTDNSTSETNPDFDISCTQTGNTVTLYSNQPSMNTIIGSHTCVGVGTETIATSTTLSELVHNISYTETITGIESAHSPVLPVSIVSEAAYRFTLNLSDGTNTKTTRIVIGTGDGYEKGLDVGYDAGAFGADLPGTGFINMFDSKLAVYTRLIEDTLGQGLAFTIQSLPESELDDMTTEVGVSVASDTNVVLDIDIADILGNPTTLPVGNLLILEDRLLGTFTELQDTGTSYTTAVSTSESEIGRFYLHMTTDVTDPTGPGSMSLPTTLINDINANIVGSCGTDVSNGSVLVTTTPVNGFTNQYNTSIRLDANGDFTITDPNWSEGSYSVNFSCTDKVGNGPTTMGPFGPIEIDTTPPPTPTTPDLQAGSDTGLTNSDNNTSDSTPTFDITCTESDSTITLYAEGISAGTHVCTAIGSTMVMVSTTLLDGTYDFTISETDLAGNESPQSSSLSVVIDTTIDPVTLNTPTTGSPLSGTADVNSTVTITTPSGATCTNTANATGAYTCTLSPSPVDGENITAISIDIFGNTASTIEVGGIDTNAPGNPIINLVTAGDTVITGSGENGTTITLDIATCTNAPVIVAGGVWSCDLKPTDAPNKGEGIVATSTDIAGNYSTGVYRIPSDKKTSSKRVSKARLKEIFGKKIEEIVLEEQAEPITNETKYNCFVNYNRLIKRGMQGGDVKQVQKCIASLGYPTGPFDGIYGPLTHAGIRSYQQANNLMLDGIIGPETAGHLNGLSGVALDGLTKL
;
A
#
# COMPACT_ATOMS: atom_id res chain seq x y z
N MET A 1 21.95 26.84 46.03
CA MET A 1 23.11 27.43 45.31
C MET A 1 22.53 28.19 44.12
N ARG A 2 22.07 29.45 44.18
CA ARG A 2 22.73 30.75 44.42
C ARG A 2 23.97 31.02 43.55
N LYS A 3 23.76 31.39 42.28
CA LYS A 3 24.07 32.72 41.71
C LYS A 3 23.91 32.74 40.17
N ASN A 4 22.83 33.36 39.69
CA ASN A 4 22.80 34.44 38.68
C ASN A 4 21.46 34.39 37.93
N ILE A 5 20.60 35.34 38.28
CA ILE A 5 19.38 35.75 37.56
C ILE A 5 19.76 36.99 36.74
N LEU A 6 19.14 37.12 35.55
CA LEU A 6 19.12 38.22 34.57
C LEU A 6 20.20 38.23 33.46
N LEU A 7 19.86 37.67 32.29
CA LEU A 7 19.97 38.38 31.01
C LEU A 7 18.99 37.80 29.96
N ILE A 8 18.15 38.67 29.44
CA ILE A 8 17.32 38.51 28.25
C ILE A 8 18.23 38.65 27.00
N LEU A 9 17.95 37.88 25.94
CA LEU A 9 18.47 37.99 24.56
C LEU A 9 19.90 37.45 24.26
N PHE A 10 20.02 36.78 23.10
CA PHE A 10 21.19 36.27 22.35
C PHE A 10 21.78 34.90 22.73
N ILE A 11 21.76 33.95 21.78
CA ILE A 11 22.94 33.49 21.01
C ILE A 11 22.44 32.73 19.75
N ALA A 12 22.65 33.33 18.57
CA ALA A 12 23.17 32.61 17.42
C ALA A 12 24.69 32.92 17.36
N THR A 13 25.52 31.94 16.99
CA THR A 13 26.72 32.03 16.11
C THR A 13 27.79 30.99 16.45
N VAL A 14 28.03 30.07 15.51
CA VAL A 14 29.40 29.84 15.03
C VAL A 14 29.71 31.02 14.08
N LEU A 15 30.88 31.63 14.24
CA LEU A 15 31.32 32.82 13.48
C LEU A 15 31.48 32.49 11.98
N ILE A 16 30.46 32.81 11.20
CA ILE A 16 30.59 33.59 9.97
C ILE A 16 29.49 34.65 10.08
N THR A 17 29.82 35.93 9.97
CA THR A 17 28.82 37.00 9.89
C THR A 17 28.41 37.17 8.43
N PRO A 18 27.24 36.68 7.96
CA PRO A 18 26.57 37.30 6.84
C PRO A 18 25.82 38.53 7.36
N HIS A 19 25.80 39.59 6.56
CA HIS A 19 24.89 40.69 6.79
C HIS A 19 23.48 40.18 6.51
N VAL A 20 22.76 39.70 7.53
CA VAL A 20 21.33 39.40 7.37
C VAL A 20 20.61 40.74 7.22
N TYR A 21 20.53 41.22 5.98
CA TYR A 21 19.52 42.19 5.59
C TYR A 21 18.18 41.51 5.80
N ALA A 22 17.27 42.12 6.55
CA ALA A 22 15.88 41.65 6.57
C ALA A 22 15.39 41.65 5.11
N ALA A 23 15.19 40.47 4.54
CA ALA A 23 14.64 40.31 3.20
C ALA A 23 13.37 41.15 3.08
N GLY A 24 13.12 41.72 1.90
CA GLY A 24 11.81 42.33 1.65
C GLY A 24 10.74 41.26 1.88
N SER A 25 9.54 41.66 2.33
CA SER A 25 8.40 40.72 2.42
C SER A 25 8.02 40.09 1.07
N ASP A 26 8.63 40.57 -0.01
CA ASP A 26 8.23 40.36 -1.39
C ASP A 26 9.14 39.33 -2.09
N ASP A 27 10.28 38.96 -1.49
CA ASP A 27 11.31 38.11 -2.11
C ASP A 27 10.99 36.61 -1.95
N PHE A 28 11.23 35.82 -2.99
CA PHE A 28 11.28 34.36 -2.89
C PHE A 28 12.64 33.95 -2.32
N VAL A 29 12.65 33.19 -1.22
CA VAL A 29 13.88 32.88 -0.47
C VAL A 29 14.05 31.37 -0.29
N ILE A 30 15.22 30.88 -0.66
CA ILE A 30 15.61 29.47 -0.51
C ILE A 30 16.98 29.37 0.16
N THR A 31 17.19 28.28 0.89
CA THR A 31 18.52 27.91 1.38
C THR A 31 19.05 26.71 0.61
N VAL A 32 20.30 26.81 0.18
CA VAL A 32 21.01 25.77 -0.56
C VAL A 32 22.28 25.39 0.18
N LYS A 33 22.66 24.13 0.07
CA LYS A 33 23.93 23.59 0.56
C LYS A 33 24.69 23.01 -0.61
N THR A 34 25.65 23.76 -1.11
CA THR A 34 26.32 23.48 -2.38
C THR A 34 27.26 22.28 -2.30
N ASP A 35 27.76 21.94 -1.11
CA ASP A 35 28.57 20.76 -0.81
C ASP A 35 27.73 19.49 -0.54
N ASN A 36 26.41 19.54 -0.71
CA ASN A 36 25.61 18.31 -0.77
C ASN A 36 26.00 17.48 -2.00
N THR A 37 26.18 16.19 -1.79
CA THR A 37 26.44 15.18 -2.84
C THR A 37 25.45 15.33 -4.01
N GLY A 38 25.98 15.57 -5.21
CA GLY A 38 25.19 15.78 -6.43
C GLY A 38 26.05 15.81 -7.70
N THR A 39 25.44 16.11 -8.85
CA THR A 39 26.13 16.09 -10.16
C THR A 39 26.74 17.45 -10.56
N SER A 40 26.35 18.54 -9.90
CA SER A 40 26.94 19.87 -10.08
C SER A 40 28.15 20.10 -9.16
N ALA A 41 29.00 21.08 -9.49
CA ALA A 41 30.18 21.41 -8.68
C ALA A 41 29.82 21.92 -7.27
N ASP A 42 30.64 21.58 -6.27
CA ASP A 42 30.38 21.80 -4.85
C ASP A 42 30.34 23.28 -4.43
N ASP A 43 30.73 24.19 -5.31
CA ASP A 43 30.77 25.63 -5.12
C ASP A 43 29.78 26.38 -6.03
N THR A 44 28.79 25.68 -6.61
CA THR A 44 27.80 26.30 -7.50
C THR A 44 26.37 25.86 -7.23
N PHE A 45 25.43 26.78 -7.45
CA PHE A 45 24.00 26.48 -7.49
C PHE A 45 23.35 27.14 -8.71
N VAL A 46 22.60 26.36 -9.51
CA VAL A 46 21.82 26.87 -10.64
C VAL A 46 20.36 27.03 -10.21
N ILE A 47 19.83 28.24 -10.35
CA ILE A 47 18.41 28.55 -10.22
C ILE A 47 17.74 28.18 -11.55
N PRO A 48 16.91 27.12 -11.60
CA PRO A 48 16.37 26.62 -12.86
C PRO A 48 15.02 27.29 -13.20
N THR A 49 14.92 27.84 -14.41
CA THR A 49 13.70 28.44 -14.95
C THR A 49 12.94 27.48 -15.86
N TYR A 50 11.63 27.69 -15.98
CA TYR A 50 10.75 26.94 -16.88
C TYR A 50 10.64 27.62 -18.26
N SER A 51 11.04 26.92 -19.33
CA SER A 51 11.14 27.53 -20.67
C SER A 51 9.83 28.02 -21.31
N LEU A 52 8.67 27.65 -20.75
CA LEU A 52 7.36 28.15 -21.20
C LEU A 52 6.92 29.45 -20.54
N GLU A 53 7.68 29.92 -19.56
CA GLU A 53 7.38 31.14 -18.82
C GLU A 53 8.31 32.30 -19.21
N THR A 54 7.88 33.52 -18.91
CA THR A 54 8.69 34.73 -19.13
C THR A 54 9.25 35.23 -17.80
N TYR A 55 10.57 35.40 -17.73
CA TYR A 55 11.29 35.78 -16.51
C TYR A 55 11.84 37.20 -16.63
N ASN A 56 11.87 37.92 -15.51
CA ASN A 56 12.52 39.21 -15.33
C ASN A 56 12.81 39.44 -13.84
N TYR A 57 13.86 38.81 -13.32
CA TYR A 57 14.15 38.77 -11.88
C TYR A 57 15.59 39.16 -11.56
N ASN A 58 15.84 39.52 -10.31
CA ASN A 58 17.17 39.78 -9.76
C ASN A 58 17.50 38.68 -8.73
N VAL A 59 18.79 38.44 -8.50
CA VAL A 59 19.27 37.39 -7.60
C VAL A 59 20.38 37.95 -6.71
N ASP A 60 20.18 37.76 -5.40
CA ASP A 60 21.20 37.88 -4.35
C ASP A 60 21.57 36.45 -3.93
N CYS A 61 22.77 36.02 -4.31
CA CYS A 61 23.21 34.62 -4.18
C CYS A 61 23.60 34.24 -2.75
N ASN A 62 23.88 35.21 -1.86
CA ASN A 62 24.41 34.97 -0.51
C ASN A 62 23.70 35.78 0.60
N ASP A 63 22.59 36.43 0.26
CA ASP A 63 21.75 37.25 1.14
C ASP A 63 22.51 38.45 1.76
N ASP A 64 23.58 38.95 1.11
CA ASP A 64 24.43 40.01 1.70
C ASP A 64 23.90 41.44 1.50
N GLY A 65 22.80 41.60 0.76
CA GLY A 65 22.21 42.89 0.41
C GLY A 65 22.64 43.43 -0.94
N THR A 66 23.51 42.72 -1.66
CA THR A 66 24.00 43.09 -2.99
C THR A 66 23.48 42.12 -4.03
N MET A 67 22.89 42.63 -5.11
CA MET A 67 22.49 41.79 -6.24
C MET A 67 23.68 41.41 -7.11
N GLU A 68 24.01 40.13 -7.21
CA GLU A 68 24.96 39.61 -8.20
C GLU A 68 24.38 39.64 -9.61
N PHE A 69 23.07 39.41 -9.74
CA PHE A 69 22.39 39.35 -11.03
C PHE A 69 21.15 40.23 -11.06
N THR A 70 20.96 40.95 -12.16
CA THR A 70 19.80 41.83 -12.38
C THR A 70 19.16 41.62 -13.75
N ALA A 71 17.84 41.77 -13.86
CA ALA A 71 17.04 41.65 -15.09
C ALA A 71 17.25 40.33 -15.85
N GLN A 72 17.25 39.21 -15.13
CA GLN A 72 17.51 37.87 -15.68
C GLN A 72 16.26 37.27 -16.32
N THR A 73 16.44 36.58 -17.44
CA THR A 73 15.35 36.01 -18.27
C THR A 73 15.43 34.48 -18.43
N GLY A 74 16.43 33.83 -17.81
CA GLY A 74 16.65 32.39 -17.88
C GLY A 74 17.42 31.89 -16.66
N ASN A 75 17.97 30.68 -16.72
CA ASN A 75 18.75 30.11 -15.61
C ASN A 75 19.90 31.03 -15.18
N VAL A 76 20.11 31.11 -13.88
CA VAL A 76 21.24 31.83 -13.26
C VAL A 76 22.08 30.84 -12.46
N THR A 77 23.40 30.96 -12.56
CA THR A 77 24.34 30.17 -11.75
C THR A 77 24.99 31.08 -10.71
N CYS A 78 24.67 30.84 -9.44
CA CYS A 78 25.43 31.39 -8.31
C CYS A 78 26.74 30.61 -8.18
N ASP A 79 27.87 31.32 -8.28
CA ASP A 79 29.23 30.78 -8.15
C ASP A 79 29.85 31.28 -6.85
N TYR A 80 30.07 30.35 -5.91
CA TYR A 80 30.56 30.62 -4.56
C TYR A 80 32.07 30.51 -4.42
N SER A 81 32.80 30.20 -5.49
CA SER A 81 34.27 30.04 -5.48
C SER A 81 35.01 31.27 -4.95
N THR A 82 34.39 32.45 -5.07
CA THR A 82 34.96 33.73 -4.61
C THR A 82 34.35 34.26 -3.31
N ILE A 83 33.26 33.65 -2.81
CA ILE A 83 32.45 34.12 -1.67
C ILE A 83 32.21 33.00 -0.62
N GLY A 84 33.28 32.31 -0.23
CA GLY A 84 33.28 31.34 0.87
C GLY A 84 33.50 29.87 0.47
N GLY A 85 33.44 29.55 -0.83
CA GLY A 85 33.66 28.20 -1.35
C GLY A 85 32.42 27.31 -1.22
N ALA A 86 32.63 26.01 -1.03
CA ALA A 86 31.53 25.06 -0.84
C ALA A 86 30.91 25.24 0.56
N GLY A 87 29.58 25.31 0.66
CA GLY A 87 28.92 25.53 1.94
C GLY A 87 27.41 25.76 1.84
N THR A 88 26.82 26.34 2.90
CA THR A 88 25.39 26.68 2.98
C THR A 88 25.18 28.16 2.72
N TYR A 89 24.22 28.48 1.84
CA TYR A 89 23.93 29.83 1.37
C TYR A 89 22.43 30.06 1.29
N THR A 90 22.00 31.26 1.66
CA THR A 90 20.63 31.74 1.43
C THR A 90 20.62 32.55 0.15
N ILE A 91 19.68 32.24 -0.74
CA ILE A 91 19.48 32.93 -2.01
C ILE A 91 18.16 33.71 -1.91
N ARG A 92 18.19 34.99 -2.28
CA ARG A 92 16.98 35.79 -2.49
C ARG A 92 16.76 36.06 -3.97
N ILE A 93 15.51 35.90 -4.39
CA ILE A 93 15.05 36.16 -5.75
C ILE A 93 13.94 37.21 -5.68
N GLU A 94 14.19 38.38 -6.25
CA GLU A 94 13.20 39.46 -6.32
C GLU A 94 12.71 39.68 -7.76
N ASP A 95 11.50 40.20 -7.87
CA ASP A 95 11.00 40.73 -9.13
C ASP A 95 11.72 42.05 -9.49
N ASN A 96 12.30 42.12 -10.68
CA ASN A 96 13.08 43.28 -11.12
C ASN A 96 12.23 44.56 -11.30
N VAL A 97 10.91 44.44 -11.52
CA VAL A 97 10.02 45.60 -11.74
C VAL A 97 9.04 45.86 -10.60
N GLY A 98 8.97 44.97 -9.61
CA GLY A 98 8.14 45.11 -8.40
C GLY A 98 6.63 44.99 -8.62
N ASP A 99 6.17 44.30 -9.68
CA ASP A 99 4.76 43.99 -9.96
C ASP A 99 4.35 42.54 -9.63
N GLY A 100 5.31 41.73 -9.19
CA GLY A 100 5.19 40.33 -8.81
C GLY A 100 5.34 39.34 -9.97
N SER A 101 5.57 39.79 -11.21
CA SER A 101 5.59 38.91 -12.39
C SER A 101 6.98 38.40 -12.80
N GLY A 102 8.04 38.89 -12.15
CA GLY A 102 9.42 38.62 -12.56
C GLY A 102 9.91 37.17 -12.41
N PHE A 103 9.34 36.40 -11.47
CA PHE A 103 9.72 35.01 -11.21
C PHE A 103 8.49 34.10 -11.09
N PRO A 104 7.89 33.69 -12.22
CA PRO A 104 6.56 33.07 -12.24
C PRO A 104 6.54 31.55 -11.98
N ALA A 105 7.69 30.86 -12.09
CA ALA A 105 7.83 29.42 -11.85
C ALA A 105 9.29 29.03 -11.52
N ILE A 106 9.46 27.86 -10.92
CA ILE A 106 10.76 27.22 -10.70
C ILE A 106 10.65 25.76 -11.14
N TYR A 107 11.70 25.18 -11.75
CA TYR A 107 11.55 23.90 -12.47
C TYR A 107 12.74 22.94 -12.32
N PHE A 108 12.62 21.93 -11.45
CA PHE A 108 13.76 21.07 -11.07
C PHE A 108 13.92 19.77 -11.86
N ILE A 109 12.99 19.39 -12.75
CA ILE A 109 13.05 18.10 -13.48
C ILE A 109 14.41 17.86 -14.18
N ALA A 110 14.91 18.87 -14.89
CA ALA A 110 16.19 18.80 -15.62
C ALA A 110 17.38 19.34 -14.80
N SER A 111 17.17 19.70 -13.54
CA SER A 111 18.20 20.35 -12.71
C SER A 111 19.18 19.33 -12.14
N VAL A 112 20.46 19.66 -12.28
CA VAL A 112 21.58 18.95 -11.63
C VAL A 112 21.72 19.31 -10.15
N ASN A 113 21.02 20.36 -9.67
CA ASN A 113 21.15 20.92 -8.32
C ASN A 113 20.03 20.51 -7.36
N LYS A 114 19.12 19.61 -7.72
CA LYS A 114 17.96 19.22 -6.89
C LYS A 114 18.33 18.68 -5.49
N GLU A 115 19.47 18.03 -5.33
CA GLU A 115 19.96 17.55 -4.02
C GLU A 115 20.61 18.65 -3.16
N LYS A 116 20.80 19.86 -3.72
CA LYS A 116 21.47 20.98 -3.07
C LYS A 116 20.51 21.99 -2.46
N ILE A 117 19.24 22.00 -2.85
CA ILE A 117 18.24 22.80 -2.14
C ILE A 117 17.89 22.13 -0.81
N VAL A 118 17.94 22.90 0.27
CA VAL A 118 17.73 22.44 1.65
C VAL A 118 16.43 22.97 2.22
N SER A 119 16.03 24.19 1.88
CA SER A 119 14.72 24.70 2.27
C SER A 119 14.15 25.74 1.34
N VAL A 120 12.82 25.81 1.33
CA VAL A 120 12.07 27.01 0.96
C VAL A 120 11.76 27.77 2.24
N ASP A 121 12.31 28.98 2.36
CA ASP A 121 12.23 29.77 3.58
C ASP A 121 11.17 30.87 3.50
N GLN A 122 10.89 31.40 2.30
CA GLN A 122 9.79 32.34 2.04
C GLN A 122 9.29 32.19 0.60
N TRP A 123 7.97 32.29 0.38
CA TRP A 123 7.35 32.28 -0.95
C TRP A 123 7.41 33.64 -1.66
N GLY A 124 7.40 34.73 -0.89
CA GLY A 124 7.39 36.11 -1.38
C GLY A 124 6.02 36.54 -1.95
N THR A 125 5.96 37.76 -2.51
CA THR A 125 4.75 38.30 -3.15
C THR A 125 4.68 38.02 -4.65
N GLY A 126 5.56 37.15 -5.16
CA GLY A 126 5.58 36.72 -6.55
C GLY A 126 4.27 36.04 -6.95
N LYS A 127 3.75 36.39 -8.13
CA LYS A 127 2.57 35.79 -8.72
C LYS A 127 2.97 34.56 -9.51
N TRP A 128 2.79 33.40 -8.90
CA TRP A 128 3.08 32.13 -9.54
C TRP A 128 2.06 31.86 -10.66
N THR A 129 2.55 31.46 -11.83
CA THR A 129 1.71 31.00 -12.94
C THR A 129 1.78 29.49 -13.10
N SER A 130 2.83 28.85 -12.57
CA SER A 130 2.98 27.40 -12.62
C SER A 130 3.77 26.85 -11.44
N PHE A 131 3.23 25.79 -10.84
CA PHE A 131 3.97 24.90 -9.94
C PHE A 131 4.20 23.51 -10.54
N TYR A 132 4.03 23.39 -11.86
CA TYR A 132 4.34 22.14 -12.56
C TYR A 132 5.79 21.73 -12.30
N ALA A 133 5.96 20.58 -11.65
CA ALA A 133 7.25 20.02 -11.26
C ALA A 133 8.15 20.90 -10.39
N ALA A 134 7.53 21.78 -9.60
CA ALA A 134 8.24 22.88 -8.95
C ALA A 134 9.23 22.51 -7.85
N PHE A 135 9.36 21.31 -7.32
CA PHE A 135 10.52 20.95 -6.47
C PHE A 135 10.89 19.49 -6.68
N TYR A 136 10.77 19.06 -7.93
CA TYR A 136 10.95 17.67 -8.32
C TYR A 136 12.32 17.14 -7.89
N GLY A 137 12.33 16.04 -7.14
CA GLY A 137 13.52 15.35 -6.68
C GLY A 137 14.37 16.13 -5.68
N ALA A 138 13.81 17.14 -5.03
CA ALA A 138 14.45 17.88 -3.96
C ALA A 138 14.42 17.10 -2.64
N LYS A 139 15.10 15.95 -2.59
CA LYS A 139 14.94 14.95 -1.51
C LYS A 139 15.25 15.50 -0.11
N LYS A 140 16.23 16.40 -0.02
CA LYS A 140 16.73 16.98 1.24
C LYS A 140 15.99 18.27 1.65
N MET A 141 15.00 18.69 0.87
CA MET A 141 14.35 19.97 1.06
C MET A 141 13.21 19.89 2.07
N VAL A 142 13.22 20.78 3.06
CA VAL A 142 12.08 21.09 3.93
C VAL A 142 11.38 22.40 3.50
N VAL A 143 10.16 22.64 3.94
CA VAL A 143 9.45 23.91 3.68
C VAL A 143 9.24 24.63 5.00
N ASN A 144 10.06 25.65 5.25
CA ASN A 144 10.01 26.47 6.48
C ASN A 144 9.16 27.74 6.30
N ALA A 145 8.77 28.04 5.06
CA ALA A 145 7.99 29.22 4.71
C ALA A 145 6.70 29.33 5.53
N THR A 146 6.48 30.50 6.12
CA THR A 146 5.29 30.83 6.93
C THR A 146 4.34 31.80 6.23
N ASP A 147 4.81 32.43 5.15
CA ASP A 147 4.01 33.22 4.23
C ASP A 147 3.24 32.34 3.24
N THR A 148 2.36 32.94 2.44
CA THR A 148 1.45 32.23 1.54
C THR A 148 1.78 32.57 0.10
N PRO A 149 2.03 31.58 -0.79
CA PRO A 149 2.26 31.85 -2.20
C PRO A 149 0.98 32.38 -2.86
N ASP A 150 1.10 33.34 -3.78
CA ASP A 150 -0.02 33.75 -4.63
C ASP A 150 -0.21 32.75 -5.77
N LEU A 151 -1.17 31.84 -5.59
CA LEU A 151 -1.54 30.79 -6.55
C LEU A 151 -2.66 31.21 -7.50
N SER A 152 -3.04 32.49 -7.53
CA SER A 152 -4.21 32.96 -8.30
C SER A 152 -4.10 32.71 -9.81
N ASN A 153 -2.89 32.48 -10.36
CA ASN A 153 -2.70 32.13 -11.76
C ASN A 153 -2.18 30.70 -11.98
N VAL A 154 -2.10 29.87 -10.94
CA VAL A 154 -1.61 28.48 -11.03
C VAL A 154 -2.78 27.55 -11.39
N ASP A 155 -2.71 26.91 -12.55
CA ASP A 155 -3.69 25.91 -13.00
C ASP A 155 -3.26 24.45 -12.72
N SER A 156 -1.98 24.22 -12.42
CA SER A 156 -1.41 22.89 -12.18
C SER A 156 -0.34 22.94 -11.10
N THR A 157 -0.52 22.09 -10.09
CA THR A 157 0.49 21.77 -9.06
C THR A 157 1.10 20.38 -9.27
N SER A 158 0.79 19.74 -10.41
CA SER A 158 1.27 18.39 -10.68
C SER A 158 2.79 18.30 -10.64
N PHE A 159 3.31 17.23 -10.04
CA PHE A 159 4.75 16.98 -9.84
C PHE A 159 5.55 18.01 -9.02
N MET A 160 4.96 19.12 -8.55
CA MET A 160 5.55 19.89 -7.42
C MET A 160 5.97 18.89 -6.35
N PHE A 161 7.00 19.00 -5.54
CA PHE A 161 7.33 17.99 -4.50
C PHE A 161 7.40 16.47 -4.84
N LYS A 162 7.23 16.02 -6.09
CA LYS A 162 7.47 14.60 -6.41
C LYS A 162 8.93 14.26 -6.09
N ASP A 163 9.15 13.16 -5.37
CA ASP A 163 10.45 12.73 -4.86
C ASP A 163 11.14 13.75 -3.92
N ALA A 164 10.40 14.70 -3.34
CA ALA A 164 10.89 15.59 -2.28
C ALA A 164 10.57 14.99 -0.91
N TYR A 165 11.41 14.06 -0.45
CA TYR A 165 11.11 13.16 0.66
C TYR A 165 10.73 13.87 1.97
N LEU A 166 11.37 15.01 2.26
CA LEU A 166 11.15 15.78 3.49
C LEU A 166 10.14 16.93 3.34
N ALA A 167 9.51 17.08 2.18
CA ALA A 167 8.60 18.20 1.92
C ALA A 167 7.25 17.98 2.61
N ASN A 168 6.94 18.84 3.59
CA ASN A 168 5.62 18.95 4.21
C ASN A 168 5.24 20.43 4.39
N PRO A 169 4.76 21.10 3.33
CA PRO A 169 4.47 22.54 3.38
C PRO A 169 3.29 22.85 4.29
N ASN A 170 3.34 24.00 4.98
CA ASN A 170 2.14 24.58 5.58
C ASN A 170 1.23 25.14 4.49
N THR A 171 0.11 24.46 4.23
CA THR A 171 -0.84 24.80 3.17
C THR A 171 -2.14 25.44 3.67
N THR A 172 -2.22 25.78 4.97
CA THR A 172 -3.45 26.26 5.63
C THR A 172 -4.12 27.43 4.89
N ASN A 173 -3.31 28.31 4.27
CA ASN A 173 -3.76 29.53 3.60
C ASN A 173 -3.66 29.48 2.07
N TRP A 174 -3.32 28.33 1.47
CA TRP A 174 -3.15 28.23 0.02
C TRP A 174 -4.50 28.34 -0.69
N ASP A 175 -4.61 29.23 -1.68
CA ASP A 175 -5.79 29.32 -2.56
C ASP A 175 -5.62 28.37 -3.76
N THR A 176 -6.18 27.17 -3.65
CA THR A 176 -6.13 26.17 -4.73
C THR A 176 -7.28 26.29 -5.74
N SER A 177 -8.09 27.36 -5.70
CA SER A 177 -9.36 27.43 -6.43
C SER A 177 -9.22 27.40 -7.96
N ASN A 178 -8.06 27.79 -8.50
CA ASN A 178 -7.79 27.74 -9.94
C ASN A 178 -7.08 26.45 -10.38
N VAL A 179 -6.65 25.61 -9.44
CA VAL A 179 -5.92 24.37 -9.76
C VAL A 179 -6.87 23.33 -10.37
N THR A 180 -6.46 22.79 -11.51
CA THR A 180 -7.18 21.76 -12.28
C THR A 180 -6.47 20.40 -12.25
N ASN A 181 -5.15 20.38 -12.05
CA ASN A 181 -4.35 19.16 -12.02
C ASN A 181 -3.46 19.11 -10.77
N MET A 182 -3.71 18.11 -9.92
CA MET A 182 -2.95 17.84 -8.70
C MET A 182 -2.21 16.48 -8.78
N SER A 183 -2.12 15.88 -9.96
CA SER A 183 -1.51 14.56 -10.13
C SER A 183 -0.05 14.55 -9.67
N ARG A 184 0.34 13.50 -8.92
CA ARG A 184 1.70 13.27 -8.45
C ARG A 184 2.31 14.41 -7.61
N MET A 185 1.50 15.31 -7.05
CA MET A 185 1.97 16.48 -6.28
C MET A 185 2.77 16.10 -5.03
N PHE A 186 2.56 14.94 -4.44
CA PHE A 186 3.32 14.45 -3.28
C PHE A 186 3.78 13.00 -3.51
N GLU A 187 3.97 12.58 -4.77
CA GLU A 187 4.46 11.24 -5.07
C GLU A 187 5.86 11.05 -4.47
N THR A 188 6.04 10.03 -3.64
CA THR A 188 7.27 9.74 -2.87
C THR A 188 7.68 10.84 -1.87
N ALA A 189 6.80 11.80 -1.54
CA ALA A 189 7.06 12.75 -0.48
C ALA A 189 6.74 12.12 0.88
N ILE A 190 7.68 11.34 1.42
CA ILE A 190 7.48 10.46 2.59
C ILE A 190 6.96 11.21 3.82
N ALA A 191 7.43 12.46 4.04
CA ALA A 191 7.01 13.31 5.15
C ALA A 191 5.71 14.10 4.89
N ALA A 192 5.09 13.98 3.72
CA ALA A 192 3.96 14.80 3.35
C ALA A 192 2.67 14.37 4.06
N ASN A 193 2.12 15.27 4.88
CA ASN A 193 0.73 15.23 5.34
C ASN A 193 0.23 16.67 5.53
N PRO A 194 0.07 17.43 4.43
CA PRO A 194 -0.25 18.86 4.50
C PRO A 194 -1.67 19.10 5.03
N ASP A 195 -1.91 20.25 5.67
CA ASP A 195 -3.27 20.65 6.06
C ASP A 195 -4.10 21.06 4.82
N THR A 196 -4.96 20.16 4.38
CA THR A 196 -5.84 20.33 3.23
C THR A 196 -7.24 20.84 3.59
N THR A 197 -7.48 21.27 4.84
CA THR A 197 -8.82 21.63 5.34
C THR A 197 -9.48 22.74 4.54
N ASN A 198 -8.68 23.70 4.04
CA ASN A 198 -9.15 24.87 3.28
C ASN A 198 -8.99 24.74 1.76
N TRP A 199 -8.55 23.59 1.26
CA TRP A 199 -8.37 23.43 -0.19
C TRP A 199 -9.70 23.46 -0.92
N ASN A 200 -9.73 24.22 -2.02
CA ASN A 200 -10.82 24.21 -2.97
C ASN A 200 -10.45 23.32 -4.16
N THR A 201 -11.06 22.14 -4.24
CA THR A 201 -10.82 21.16 -5.30
C THR A 201 -11.87 21.17 -6.41
N ALA A 202 -12.82 22.11 -6.41
CA ALA A 202 -13.98 22.09 -7.30
C ALA A 202 -13.66 22.20 -8.81
N ASN A 203 -12.43 22.62 -9.14
CA ASN A 203 -11.93 22.70 -10.51
C ASN A 203 -10.98 21.55 -10.88
N VAL A 204 -10.60 20.70 -9.92
CA VAL A 204 -9.65 19.60 -10.14
C VAL A 204 -10.30 18.50 -10.97
N THR A 205 -9.58 18.07 -12.01
CA THR A 205 -9.99 16.97 -12.90
C THR A 205 -9.13 15.72 -12.76
N ASP A 206 -7.88 15.86 -12.27
CA ASP A 206 -6.93 14.76 -12.12
C ASP A 206 -6.24 14.81 -10.74
N MET A 207 -6.40 13.73 -9.97
CA MET A 207 -5.77 13.50 -8.66
C MET A 207 -4.90 12.23 -8.66
N SER A 208 -4.57 11.70 -9.85
CA SER A 208 -3.83 10.45 -9.96
C SER A 208 -2.46 10.54 -9.28
N PHE A 209 -2.14 9.50 -8.49
CA PHE A 209 -0.87 9.34 -7.78
C PHE A 209 -0.51 10.49 -6.84
N MET A 210 -1.48 11.33 -6.44
CA MET A 210 -1.22 12.55 -5.68
C MET A 210 -0.40 12.30 -4.41
N PHE A 211 -0.71 11.25 -3.65
CA PHE A 211 -0.02 10.84 -2.42
C PHE A 211 0.60 9.45 -2.54
N LYS A 212 0.94 9.01 -3.76
CA LYS A 212 1.59 7.71 -3.95
C LYS A 212 2.91 7.68 -3.17
N GLN A 213 3.14 6.68 -2.32
CA GLN A 213 4.35 6.50 -1.51
C GLN A 213 4.63 7.66 -0.53
N ALA A 214 3.60 8.44 -0.18
CA ALA A 214 3.64 9.36 0.95
C ALA A 214 3.16 8.59 2.20
N SER A 215 4.06 7.87 2.86
CA SER A 215 3.73 6.86 3.88
C SER A 215 2.82 7.36 5.01
N ILE A 216 2.97 8.62 5.42
CA ILE A 216 2.18 9.20 6.52
C ILE A 216 0.95 9.99 6.06
N ALA A 217 0.68 10.06 4.75
CA ALA A 217 -0.38 10.92 4.23
C ALA A 217 -1.77 10.40 4.63
N ASN A 218 -2.52 11.26 5.33
CA ASN A 218 -3.95 11.07 5.58
C ASN A 218 -4.66 12.44 5.58
N PRO A 219 -4.78 13.08 4.41
CA PRO A 219 -5.27 14.45 4.31
C PRO A 219 -6.71 14.59 4.77
N ASN A 220 -7.07 15.75 5.32
CA ASN A 220 -8.46 16.09 5.61
C ASN A 220 -9.23 16.39 4.32
N THR A 221 -9.98 15.40 3.83
CA THR A 221 -10.76 15.47 2.59
C THR A 221 -12.22 15.90 2.79
N THR A 222 -12.62 16.30 4.00
CA THR A 222 -14.03 16.54 4.36
C THR A 222 -14.71 17.61 3.48
N ASN A 223 -13.94 18.63 3.07
CA ASN A 223 -14.41 19.78 2.28
C ASN A 223 -14.13 19.64 0.77
N TRP A 224 -13.55 18.52 0.33
CA TRP A 224 -13.19 18.36 -1.07
C TRP A 224 -14.43 18.20 -1.94
N ASN A 225 -14.55 19.04 -2.96
CA ASN A 225 -15.47 18.84 -4.06
C ASN A 225 -14.74 18.12 -5.20
N ILE A 226 -15.13 16.87 -5.46
CA ILE A 226 -14.53 16.03 -6.51
C ILE A 226 -15.42 15.87 -7.75
N ASP A 227 -16.47 16.69 -7.91
CA ASP A 227 -17.47 16.54 -8.97
C ASP A 227 -16.86 16.50 -10.37
N LYS A 228 -15.72 17.14 -10.60
CA LYS A 228 -15.04 17.19 -11.90
C LYS A 228 -13.91 16.17 -12.05
N VAL A 229 -13.55 15.46 -10.99
CA VAL A 229 -12.45 14.50 -11.01
C VAL A 229 -12.84 13.31 -11.89
N THR A 230 -11.98 12.98 -12.86
CA THR A 230 -12.17 11.83 -13.75
C THR A 230 -11.16 10.71 -13.48
N ASN A 231 -9.98 11.05 -12.94
CA ASN A 231 -8.89 10.11 -12.68
C ASN A 231 -8.45 10.15 -11.20
N MET A 232 -8.55 9.00 -10.53
CA MET A 232 -8.09 8.78 -9.15
C MET A 232 -7.06 7.64 -9.06
N GLU A 233 -6.46 7.27 -10.19
CA GLU A 233 -5.51 6.16 -10.26
C GLU A 233 -4.38 6.34 -9.24
N GLY A 234 -4.14 5.34 -8.41
CA GLY A 234 -2.98 5.31 -7.52
C GLY A 234 -2.91 6.44 -6.49
N MET A 235 -3.99 7.18 -6.24
CA MET A 235 -3.96 8.41 -5.43
C MET A 235 -3.30 8.21 -4.05
N PHE A 236 -3.53 7.06 -3.41
CA PHE A 236 -2.97 6.67 -2.11
C PHE A 236 -2.19 5.33 -2.20
N TYR A 237 -1.59 5.04 -3.36
CA TYR A 237 -0.76 3.84 -3.53
C TYR A 237 0.42 3.86 -2.55
N GLN A 238 0.55 2.86 -1.67
CA GLN A 238 1.57 2.78 -0.62
C GLN A 238 1.60 4.01 0.31
N ALA A 239 0.43 4.55 0.62
CA ALA A 239 0.26 5.53 1.69
C ALA A 239 -0.30 4.80 2.92
N ASP A 240 0.60 4.29 3.77
CA ASP A 240 0.30 3.31 4.80
C ASP A 240 -0.79 3.76 5.79
N LEU A 241 -0.80 5.07 6.12
CA LEU A 241 -1.77 5.67 7.05
C LEU A 241 -3.05 6.20 6.39
N ALA A 242 -3.19 6.09 5.06
CA ALA A 242 -4.30 6.71 4.35
C ALA A 242 -5.64 6.04 4.68
N ASN A 243 -6.57 6.80 5.26
CA ASN A 243 -7.97 6.42 5.40
C ASN A 243 -8.87 7.68 5.34
N PRO A 244 -8.93 8.34 4.17
CA PRO A 244 -9.55 9.66 4.05
C PRO A 244 -11.07 9.61 4.30
N ASN A 245 -11.62 10.73 4.75
CA ASN A 245 -13.07 10.90 4.87
C ASN A 245 -13.72 11.14 3.50
N THR A 246 -14.33 10.10 2.94
CA THR A 246 -14.93 10.13 1.59
C THR A 246 -16.47 10.25 1.60
N ILE A 247 -17.10 10.57 2.74
CA ILE A 247 -18.57 10.54 2.87
C ILE A 247 -19.30 11.49 1.90
N ASN A 248 -18.66 12.61 1.56
CA ASN A 248 -19.21 13.68 0.72
C ASN A 248 -18.77 13.56 -0.76
N TRP A 249 -18.04 12.52 -1.12
CA TRP A 249 -17.48 12.37 -2.45
C TRP A 249 -18.55 11.96 -3.46
N ASN A 250 -18.73 12.77 -4.51
CA ASN A 250 -19.54 12.44 -5.67
C ASN A 250 -18.66 11.92 -6.81
N THR A 251 -18.54 10.60 -6.91
CA THR A 251 -17.63 9.94 -7.87
C THR A 251 -18.24 9.75 -9.27
N ILE A 252 -19.38 10.38 -9.60
CA ILE A 252 -20.12 10.08 -10.83
C ILE A 252 -19.29 10.29 -12.11
N ASN A 253 -18.32 11.20 -12.11
CA ASN A 253 -17.48 11.48 -13.28
C ASN A 253 -16.16 10.70 -13.29
N VAL A 254 -15.86 9.95 -12.23
CA VAL A 254 -14.64 9.12 -12.14
C VAL A 254 -14.77 7.93 -13.10
N THR A 255 -13.76 7.75 -13.95
CA THR A 255 -13.67 6.62 -14.88
C THR A 255 -12.56 5.65 -14.51
N ASN A 256 -11.50 6.11 -13.84
CA ASN A 256 -10.35 5.31 -13.42
C ASN A 256 -10.16 5.36 -11.89
N MET A 257 -10.32 4.19 -11.24
CA MET A 257 -10.05 3.98 -9.81
C MET A 257 -8.94 2.94 -9.58
N SER A 258 -8.18 2.58 -10.62
CA SER A 258 -7.16 1.53 -10.49
C SER A 258 -6.10 1.92 -9.48
N ASN A 259 -5.68 0.95 -8.69
CA ASN A 259 -4.56 1.03 -7.77
C ASN A 259 -4.70 2.08 -6.65
N MET A 260 -5.90 2.64 -6.44
CA MET A 260 -6.10 3.83 -5.59
C MET A 260 -5.56 3.67 -4.16
N PHE A 261 -5.70 2.50 -3.56
CA PHE A 261 -5.28 2.18 -2.19
C PHE A 261 -4.40 0.91 -2.15
N VAL A 262 -3.58 0.66 -3.18
CA VAL A 262 -2.66 -0.49 -3.16
C VAL A 262 -1.72 -0.35 -1.96
N SER A 263 -1.61 -1.38 -1.12
CA SER A 263 -0.73 -1.43 0.05
C SER A 263 -0.90 -0.24 1.01
N ALA A 264 -2.08 0.39 1.03
CA ALA A 264 -2.45 1.34 2.07
C ALA A 264 -3.09 0.55 3.22
N ASP A 265 -2.29 0.11 4.19
CA ASP A 265 -2.68 -0.89 5.20
C ASP A 265 -3.94 -0.52 6.00
N LEU A 266 -4.11 0.77 6.34
CA LEU A 266 -5.25 1.28 7.11
C LEU A 266 -6.46 1.67 6.26
N ALA A 267 -6.38 1.56 4.92
CA ALA A 267 -7.44 2.03 4.05
C ALA A 267 -8.73 1.21 4.20
N ASN A 268 -9.78 1.85 4.71
CA ASN A 268 -11.15 1.35 4.65
C ASN A 268 -12.14 2.52 4.57
N PRO A 269 -12.06 3.35 3.52
CA PRO A 269 -12.83 4.58 3.42
C PRO A 269 -14.34 4.28 3.28
N ASN A 270 -15.17 5.24 3.66
CA ASN A 270 -16.61 5.10 3.47
C ASN A 270 -17.01 5.32 2.01
N VAL A 271 -17.18 4.21 1.28
CA VAL A 271 -17.56 4.21 -0.14
C VAL A 271 -19.07 4.01 -0.39
N SER A 272 -19.92 4.05 0.65
CA SER A 272 -21.34 3.68 0.50
C SER A 272 -22.13 4.62 -0.41
N ASN A 273 -21.65 5.85 -0.60
CA ASN A 273 -22.27 6.89 -1.42
C ASN A 273 -21.64 7.01 -2.81
N TRP A 274 -20.63 6.20 -3.13
CA TRP A 274 -19.93 6.29 -4.40
C TRP A 274 -20.82 5.87 -5.55
N ASN A 275 -20.85 6.69 -6.60
CA ASN A 275 -21.47 6.36 -7.87
C ASN A 275 -20.39 5.86 -8.85
N THR A 276 -20.35 4.56 -9.09
CA THR A 276 -19.33 3.92 -9.95
C THR A 276 -19.81 3.70 -11.40
N SER A 277 -20.96 4.25 -11.80
CA SER A 277 -21.59 3.95 -13.10
C SER A 277 -20.81 4.39 -14.35
N ASN A 278 -19.75 5.19 -14.19
CA ASN A 278 -18.83 5.58 -15.24
C ASN A 278 -17.44 4.95 -15.12
N VAL A 279 -17.18 4.18 -14.05
CA VAL A 279 -15.89 3.53 -13.82
C VAL A 279 -15.70 2.39 -14.82
N THR A 280 -14.53 2.34 -15.46
CA THR A 280 -14.17 1.30 -16.44
C THR A 280 -13.09 0.35 -15.91
N THR A 281 -12.30 0.75 -14.92
CA THR A 281 -11.26 -0.08 -14.29
C THR A 281 -11.20 0.13 -12.78
N MET A 282 -11.08 -0.97 -12.05
CA MET A 282 -10.88 -1.04 -10.60
C MET A 282 -9.70 -1.97 -10.24
N GLN A 283 -8.81 -2.23 -11.22
CA GLN A 283 -7.62 -3.07 -11.03
C GLN A 283 -6.87 -2.66 -9.76
N GLY A 284 -6.54 -3.62 -8.91
CA GLY A 284 -5.69 -3.40 -7.73
C GLY A 284 -6.20 -2.38 -6.73
N MET A 285 -7.47 -1.92 -6.81
CA MET A 285 -7.93 -0.76 -6.05
C MET A 285 -7.64 -0.85 -4.53
N PHE A 286 -7.75 -2.04 -3.94
CA PHE A 286 -7.45 -2.34 -2.53
C PHE A 286 -6.42 -3.46 -2.39
N GLN A 287 -5.57 -3.71 -3.40
CA GLN A 287 -4.57 -4.77 -3.33
C GLN A 287 -3.61 -4.50 -2.15
N GLY A 288 -3.49 -5.41 -1.20
CA GLY A 288 -2.60 -5.29 -0.04
C GLY A 288 -3.11 -4.36 1.06
N ALA A 289 -4.27 -3.71 0.88
CA ALA A 289 -4.89 -2.92 1.96
C ALA A 289 -5.51 -3.86 3.00
N THR A 290 -4.73 -4.23 4.01
CA THR A 290 -5.08 -5.30 4.97
C THR A 290 -6.36 -5.02 5.78
N SER A 291 -6.68 -3.75 6.03
CA SER A 291 -7.89 -3.31 6.75
C SER A 291 -9.14 -3.17 5.86
N ALA A 292 -9.00 -3.27 4.53
CA ALA A 292 -10.07 -2.95 3.61
C ALA A 292 -11.24 -3.96 3.69
N ASN A 293 -12.44 -3.47 3.96
CA ASN A 293 -13.69 -4.19 3.76
C ASN A 293 -14.82 -3.20 3.37
N PRO A 294 -14.72 -2.59 2.18
CA PRO A 294 -15.60 -1.49 1.79
C PRO A 294 -17.06 -1.95 1.62
N ASN A 295 -18.00 -1.06 1.96
CA ASN A 295 -19.43 -1.28 1.68
C ASN A 295 -19.76 -0.98 0.21
N THR A 296 -19.75 -2.01 -0.63
CA THR A 296 -19.93 -1.94 -2.08
C THR A 296 -21.36 -2.18 -2.57
N THR A 297 -22.36 -2.29 -1.68
CA THR A 297 -23.73 -2.69 -2.03
C THR A 297 -24.40 -1.79 -3.09
N ASN A 298 -24.00 -0.50 -3.18
CA ASN A 298 -24.58 0.47 -4.12
C ASN A 298 -23.78 0.63 -5.43
N TRP A 299 -22.72 -0.15 -5.63
CA TRP A 299 -21.85 0.02 -6.79
C TRP A 299 -22.53 -0.48 -8.06
N ASN A 300 -22.44 0.31 -9.13
CA ASN A 300 -22.77 -0.12 -10.49
C ASN A 300 -21.47 -0.48 -11.21
N THR A 301 -21.32 -1.73 -11.62
CA THR A 301 -20.12 -2.25 -12.30
C THR A 301 -20.33 -2.53 -13.79
N ASP A 302 -21.45 -2.12 -14.40
CA ASP A 302 -21.86 -2.47 -15.77
C ASP A 302 -20.81 -2.13 -16.84
N LYS A 303 -19.99 -1.10 -16.59
CA LYS A 303 -18.95 -0.61 -17.51
C LYS A 303 -17.54 -1.08 -17.17
N VAL A 304 -17.35 -1.74 -16.03
CA VAL A 304 -16.03 -2.18 -15.57
C VAL A 304 -15.56 -3.35 -16.43
N THR A 305 -14.37 -3.24 -17.01
CA THR A 305 -13.76 -4.29 -17.85
C THR A 305 -12.59 -4.97 -17.18
N ASN A 306 -11.92 -4.30 -16.22
CA ASN A 306 -10.76 -4.81 -15.49
C ASN A 306 -10.96 -4.69 -13.97
N MET A 307 -10.98 -5.84 -13.30
CA MET A 307 -11.06 -6.02 -11.83
C MET A 307 -9.88 -6.81 -11.27
N ALA A 308 -8.80 -6.98 -12.06
CA ALA A 308 -7.67 -7.81 -11.67
C ALA A 308 -7.07 -7.35 -10.35
N GLY A 309 -6.81 -8.30 -9.44
CA GLY A 309 -6.17 -8.06 -8.15
C GLY A 309 -6.90 -7.08 -7.22
N MET A 310 -8.16 -6.72 -7.47
CA MET A 310 -8.83 -5.63 -6.75
C MET A 310 -8.74 -5.73 -5.21
N PHE A 311 -8.81 -6.95 -4.65
CA PHE A 311 -8.69 -7.24 -3.23
C PHE A 311 -7.53 -8.22 -2.93
N ALA A 312 -6.56 -8.38 -3.83
CA ALA A 312 -5.44 -9.29 -3.61
C ALA A 312 -4.65 -8.88 -2.36
N GLY A 313 -4.47 -9.75 -1.37
CA GLY A 313 -3.75 -9.46 -0.12
C GLY A 313 -4.55 -8.62 0.90
N ALA A 314 -5.76 -8.17 0.58
CA ALA A 314 -6.64 -7.50 1.54
C ALA A 314 -7.26 -8.53 2.50
N THR A 315 -6.55 -8.85 3.58
CA THR A 315 -6.87 -9.96 4.49
C THR A 315 -8.25 -9.85 5.17
N SER A 316 -8.73 -8.63 5.40
CA SER A 316 -10.06 -8.35 5.98
C SER A 316 -11.21 -8.31 4.97
N ALA A 317 -10.91 -8.34 3.67
CA ALA A 317 -11.90 -8.08 2.63
C ALA A 317 -12.93 -9.22 2.53
N ASN A 318 -14.20 -8.88 2.70
CA ASN A 318 -15.34 -9.69 2.28
C ASN A 318 -16.51 -8.78 1.87
N PRO A 319 -16.33 -7.95 0.82
CA PRO A 319 -17.31 -6.97 0.39
C PRO A 319 -18.57 -7.64 -0.20
N ASP A 320 -19.71 -6.95 -0.12
CA ASP A 320 -20.94 -7.40 -0.78
C ASP A 320 -20.87 -7.17 -2.30
N VAL A 321 -20.64 -8.25 -3.03
CA VAL A 321 -20.54 -8.28 -4.51
C VAL A 321 -21.78 -8.89 -5.18
N SER A 322 -22.83 -9.17 -4.41
CA SER A 322 -24.02 -9.92 -4.91
C SER A 322 -24.81 -9.16 -5.99
N GLY A 323 -24.73 -7.83 -5.98
CA GLY A 323 -25.38 -6.92 -6.93
C GLY A 323 -24.52 -6.54 -8.14
N TRP A 324 -23.27 -7.03 -8.24
CA TRP A 324 -22.36 -6.63 -9.31
C TRP A 324 -22.76 -7.25 -10.65
N ASN A 325 -22.75 -6.44 -11.70
CA ASN A 325 -22.84 -6.91 -13.08
C ASN A 325 -21.44 -7.04 -13.67
N THR A 326 -20.98 -8.27 -13.87
CA THR A 326 -19.64 -8.57 -14.42
C THR A 326 -19.66 -8.85 -15.93
N SER A 327 -20.78 -8.65 -16.63
CA SER A 327 -20.93 -9.02 -18.05
C SER A 327 -20.02 -8.23 -19.03
N SER A 328 -19.41 -7.15 -18.57
CA SER A 328 -18.39 -6.38 -19.31
C SER A 328 -16.96 -6.74 -18.94
N VAL A 329 -16.74 -7.50 -17.86
CA VAL A 329 -15.42 -7.84 -17.33
C VAL A 329 -14.72 -8.81 -18.28
N THR A 330 -13.48 -8.48 -18.64
CA THR A 330 -12.59 -9.31 -19.45
C THR A 330 -11.37 -9.77 -18.66
N ILE A 331 -10.97 -9.02 -17.63
CA ILE A 331 -9.80 -9.32 -16.78
C ILE A 331 -10.23 -9.30 -15.31
N ILE A 332 -10.05 -10.44 -14.63
CA ILE A 332 -10.45 -10.62 -13.21
C ILE A 332 -9.43 -11.46 -12.42
N SER A 333 -8.28 -11.82 -13.01
CA SER A 333 -7.27 -12.65 -12.34
C SER A 333 -6.85 -12.04 -11.00
N ASP A 334 -6.42 -12.90 -10.07
CA ASP A 334 -5.89 -12.49 -8.76
C ASP A 334 -6.87 -11.76 -7.83
N MET A 335 -8.14 -11.55 -8.21
CA MET A 335 -9.06 -10.61 -7.53
C MET A 335 -9.13 -10.75 -6.01
N PHE A 336 -9.09 -11.98 -5.48
CA PHE A 336 -9.09 -12.28 -4.04
C PHE A 336 -7.86 -13.08 -3.59
N SER A 337 -6.76 -13.07 -4.35
CA SER A 337 -5.53 -13.78 -4.00
C SER A 337 -4.97 -13.27 -2.66
N GLY A 338 -4.94 -14.08 -1.61
CA GLY A 338 -4.45 -13.74 -0.28
C GLY A 338 -5.49 -13.03 0.60
N ALA A 339 -6.71 -12.81 0.12
CA ALA A 339 -7.80 -12.25 0.91
C ALA A 339 -8.40 -13.31 1.83
N THR A 340 -7.78 -13.53 2.99
CA THR A 340 -8.08 -14.66 3.90
C THR A 340 -9.53 -14.70 4.41
N SER A 341 -10.20 -13.56 4.51
CA SER A 341 -11.61 -13.44 4.96
C SER A 341 -12.63 -13.53 3.82
N ALA A 342 -12.19 -13.53 2.56
CA ALA A 342 -13.07 -13.42 1.41
C ALA A 342 -13.91 -14.69 1.21
N ASN A 343 -15.22 -14.53 1.12
CA ASN A 343 -16.16 -15.53 0.63
C ASN A 343 -17.29 -14.85 -0.17
N PRO A 344 -16.98 -14.30 -1.36
CA PRO A 344 -17.91 -13.47 -2.12
C PRO A 344 -19.10 -14.26 -2.65
N ASP A 345 -20.29 -13.64 -2.64
CA ASP A 345 -21.47 -14.18 -3.33
C ASP A 345 -21.39 -13.89 -4.84
N THR A 346 -20.87 -14.87 -5.59
CA THR A 346 -20.67 -14.80 -7.04
C THR A 346 -21.85 -15.37 -7.84
N THR A 347 -23.01 -15.61 -7.21
CA THR A 347 -24.14 -16.35 -7.83
C THR A 347 -24.65 -15.70 -9.13
N ASN A 348 -24.59 -14.37 -9.23
CA ASN A 348 -25.07 -13.59 -10.37
C ASN A 348 -23.98 -13.19 -11.37
N TRP A 349 -22.74 -13.62 -11.16
CA TRP A 349 -21.64 -13.21 -12.00
C TRP A 349 -21.72 -13.85 -13.39
N ASN A 350 -21.55 -13.02 -14.41
CA ASN A 350 -21.38 -13.43 -15.79
C ASN A 350 -19.92 -13.26 -16.19
N ILE A 351 -19.22 -14.37 -16.41
CA ILE A 351 -17.80 -14.39 -16.80
C ILE A 351 -17.57 -14.83 -18.25
N SER A 352 -18.61 -14.83 -19.10
CA SER A 352 -18.56 -15.31 -20.50
C SER A 352 -17.60 -14.55 -21.43
N LYS A 353 -16.97 -13.47 -20.96
CA LYS A 353 -15.95 -12.71 -21.69
C LYS A 353 -14.54 -12.87 -21.12
N VAL A 354 -14.40 -13.50 -19.96
CA VAL A 354 -13.12 -13.78 -19.31
C VAL A 354 -12.49 -15.01 -19.97
N SER A 355 -11.16 -15.03 -20.08
CA SER A 355 -10.38 -16.20 -20.54
C SER A 355 -9.37 -16.71 -19.51
N ASN A 356 -9.11 -15.96 -18.44
CA ASN A 356 -8.08 -16.25 -17.45
C ASN A 356 -8.63 -16.03 -16.02
N LEU A 357 -8.53 -17.06 -15.17
CA LEU A 357 -8.91 -17.06 -13.76
C LEU A 357 -7.72 -17.36 -12.83
N THR A 358 -6.49 -17.11 -13.31
CA THR A 358 -5.27 -17.38 -12.57
C THR A 358 -5.29 -16.71 -11.18
N ASN A 359 -4.91 -17.48 -10.16
CA ASN A 359 -4.85 -17.07 -8.74
C ASN A 359 -6.13 -16.46 -8.13
N MET A 360 -7.30 -16.56 -8.76
CA MET A 360 -8.53 -15.84 -8.36
C MET A 360 -8.81 -15.86 -6.84
N PHE A 361 -8.64 -17.03 -6.21
CA PHE A 361 -8.83 -17.26 -4.77
C PHE A 361 -7.59 -17.92 -4.12
N ARG A 362 -6.39 -17.74 -4.69
CA ARG A 362 -5.15 -18.30 -4.13
C ARG A 362 -4.96 -17.82 -2.69
N ASN A 363 -4.76 -18.72 -1.74
CA ASN A 363 -4.62 -18.47 -0.29
C ASN A 363 -5.80 -17.72 0.36
N ALA A 364 -6.96 -17.63 -0.30
CA ALA A 364 -8.18 -17.11 0.31
C ALA A 364 -8.82 -18.21 1.17
N THR A 365 -8.35 -18.38 2.41
CA THR A 365 -8.66 -19.53 3.27
C THR A 365 -10.16 -19.72 3.55
N SER A 366 -10.94 -18.63 3.56
CA SER A 366 -12.40 -18.67 3.79
C SER A 366 -13.23 -18.85 2.53
N ALA A 367 -12.60 -18.85 1.34
CA ALA A 367 -13.32 -18.81 0.08
C ALA A 367 -14.03 -20.13 -0.22
N ASN A 368 -15.35 -20.05 -0.39
CA ASN A 368 -16.18 -21.10 -0.98
C ASN A 368 -17.28 -20.46 -1.86
N PRO A 369 -16.90 -19.72 -2.92
CA PRO A 369 -17.83 -18.99 -3.76
C PRO A 369 -18.71 -19.94 -4.60
N ASN A 370 -19.92 -19.51 -4.91
CA ASN A 370 -20.81 -20.26 -5.79
C ASN A 370 -20.41 -20.06 -7.27
N VAL A 371 -19.75 -21.06 -7.84
CA VAL A 371 -19.23 -21.06 -9.22
C VAL A 371 -20.06 -21.92 -10.19
N SER A 372 -21.20 -22.46 -9.77
CA SER A 372 -21.94 -23.46 -10.56
C SER A 372 -22.63 -22.92 -11.82
N ASN A 373 -22.81 -21.60 -11.89
CA ASN A 373 -23.50 -20.89 -12.97
C ASN A 373 -22.53 -20.18 -13.92
N TRP A 374 -21.22 -20.33 -13.71
CA TRP A 374 -20.22 -19.65 -14.52
C TRP A 374 -20.16 -20.27 -15.92
N ASP A 375 -20.21 -19.43 -16.95
CA ASP A 375 -19.93 -19.82 -18.33
C ASP A 375 -18.41 -19.86 -18.54
N THR A 376 -17.84 -21.07 -18.47
CA THR A 376 -16.39 -21.30 -18.58
C THR A 376 -15.91 -21.58 -20.01
N SER A 377 -16.79 -21.50 -21.02
CA SER A 377 -16.52 -21.90 -22.42
C SER A 377 -15.42 -21.11 -23.16
N LYS A 378 -14.86 -20.08 -22.51
CA LYS A 378 -13.72 -19.29 -23.01
C LYS A 378 -12.49 -19.32 -22.11
N ILE A 379 -12.57 -19.98 -20.96
CA ILE A 379 -11.47 -20.04 -20.01
C ILE A 379 -10.40 -20.97 -20.56
N THR A 380 -9.17 -20.47 -20.62
CA THR A 380 -7.98 -21.23 -21.05
C THR A 380 -7.02 -21.49 -19.89
N ASP A 381 -7.07 -20.67 -18.83
CA ASP A 381 -6.15 -20.75 -17.68
C ASP A 381 -6.89 -20.62 -16.34
N MET A 382 -6.72 -21.61 -15.46
CA MET A 382 -7.20 -21.66 -14.08
C MET A 382 -6.06 -21.95 -13.08
N LYS A 383 -4.80 -21.66 -13.47
CA LYS A 383 -3.62 -21.88 -12.63
C LYS A 383 -3.82 -21.30 -11.23
N ARG A 384 -3.59 -22.12 -10.20
CA ARG A 384 -3.67 -21.74 -8.77
C ARG A 384 -4.99 -21.09 -8.34
N MET A 385 -6.08 -21.26 -9.09
CA MET A 385 -7.34 -20.57 -8.83
C MET A 385 -7.83 -20.73 -7.37
N PHE A 386 -7.66 -21.92 -6.79
CA PHE A 386 -8.02 -22.26 -5.41
C PHE A 386 -6.82 -22.78 -4.60
N GLN A 387 -5.58 -22.54 -5.02
CA GLN A 387 -4.38 -22.99 -4.29
C GLN A 387 -4.44 -22.45 -2.85
N GLY A 388 -4.38 -23.30 -1.82
CA GLY A 388 -4.43 -22.89 -0.41
C GLY A 388 -5.78 -22.36 0.08
N ALA A 389 -6.85 -22.40 -0.72
CA ALA A 389 -8.20 -22.04 -0.29
C ALA A 389 -8.81 -23.19 0.53
N THR A 390 -8.49 -23.23 1.83
CA THR A 390 -8.76 -24.37 2.71
C THR A 390 -10.23 -24.66 2.99
N SER A 391 -11.16 -23.74 2.67
CA SER A 391 -12.61 -23.93 2.80
C SER A 391 -13.33 -24.23 1.48
N ALA A 392 -12.60 -24.26 0.35
CA ALA A 392 -13.20 -24.36 -0.97
C ALA A 392 -13.81 -25.75 -1.22
N ILE A 393 -15.05 -25.78 -1.70
CA ILE A 393 -15.76 -26.97 -2.19
C ILE A 393 -16.55 -26.57 -3.46
N PRO A 394 -15.85 -26.21 -4.55
CA PRO A 394 -16.53 -25.66 -5.73
C PRO A 394 -17.35 -26.73 -6.45
N ASN A 395 -18.54 -26.33 -6.91
CA ASN A 395 -19.36 -27.15 -7.79
C ASN A 395 -19.01 -26.85 -9.26
N THR A 396 -18.34 -27.80 -9.90
CA THR A 396 -17.78 -27.69 -11.26
C THR A 396 -18.56 -28.49 -12.30
N THR A 397 -19.74 -29.06 -11.97
CA THR A 397 -20.43 -30.03 -12.83
C THR A 397 -20.94 -29.45 -14.16
N ASN A 398 -21.16 -28.14 -14.23
CA ASN A 398 -21.69 -27.45 -15.42
C ASN A 398 -20.62 -26.71 -16.21
N TRP A 399 -19.35 -26.84 -15.84
CA TRP A 399 -18.27 -26.15 -16.53
C TRP A 399 -18.04 -26.77 -17.92
N ASP A 400 -17.97 -25.90 -18.93
CA ASP A 400 -17.42 -26.22 -20.23
C ASP A 400 -15.89 -26.02 -20.16
N THR A 401 -15.14 -27.11 -20.23
CA THR A 401 -13.67 -27.11 -20.15
C THR A 401 -12.99 -27.37 -21.50
N SER A 402 -13.74 -27.35 -22.61
CA SER A 402 -13.23 -27.69 -23.96
C SER A 402 -12.11 -26.80 -24.49
N LYS A 403 -11.82 -25.67 -23.84
CA LYS A 403 -10.70 -24.76 -24.17
C LYS A 403 -9.69 -24.62 -23.04
N LEU A 404 -9.89 -25.30 -21.92
CA LEU A 404 -9.04 -25.21 -20.75
C LEU A 404 -7.72 -25.90 -21.05
N ARG A 405 -6.60 -25.19 -20.91
CA ARG A 405 -5.25 -25.71 -21.17
C ARG A 405 -4.46 -25.92 -19.88
N ASN A 406 -4.59 -24.98 -18.95
CA ASN A 406 -3.76 -24.92 -17.75
C ASN A 406 -4.59 -24.99 -16.46
N ILE A 407 -4.37 -26.05 -15.68
CA ILE A 407 -4.94 -26.25 -14.34
C ILE A 407 -3.86 -26.48 -13.28
N SER A 408 -2.62 -26.05 -13.57
CA SER A 408 -1.49 -26.24 -12.65
C SER A 408 -1.78 -25.64 -11.28
N GLU A 409 -1.54 -26.45 -10.24
CA GLU A 409 -1.72 -26.12 -8.83
C GLU A 409 -3.13 -25.62 -8.46
N MET A 410 -4.15 -25.86 -9.29
CA MET A 410 -5.49 -25.27 -9.15
C MET A 410 -6.09 -25.47 -7.76
N PHE A 411 -5.96 -26.67 -7.18
CA PHE A 411 -6.46 -27.05 -5.86
C PHE A 411 -5.34 -27.42 -4.89
N GLN A 412 -4.10 -27.05 -5.19
CA GLN A 412 -2.97 -27.46 -4.36
C GLN A 412 -3.12 -26.90 -2.94
N GLY A 413 -3.12 -27.77 -1.93
CA GLY A 413 -3.31 -27.35 -0.52
C GLY A 413 -4.73 -26.89 -0.16
N ALA A 414 -5.71 -27.01 -1.06
CA ALA A 414 -7.11 -26.76 -0.75
C ALA A 414 -7.69 -27.95 0.04
N THR A 415 -7.49 -27.95 1.36
CA THR A 415 -7.67 -29.12 2.23
C THR A 415 -9.10 -29.66 2.35
N THR A 416 -10.12 -28.98 1.83
CA THR A 416 -11.51 -29.47 1.76
C THR A 416 -11.99 -29.73 0.34
N ALA A 417 -11.20 -29.37 -0.67
CA ALA A 417 -11.61 -29.48 -2.06
C ALA A 417 -11.69 -30.96 -2.47
N ASN A 418 -12.89 -31.37 -2.88
CA ASN A 418 -13.18 -32.67 -3.49
C ASN A 418 -14.16 -32.48 -4.66
N PRO A 419 -13.83 -31.64 -5.66
CA PRO A 419 -14.73 -31.39 -6.80
C PRO A 419 -14.92 -32.66 -7.63
N ASP A 420 -16.08 -32.79 -8.28
CA ASP A 420 -16.28 -33.79 -9.33
C ASP A 420 -15.82 -33.20 -10.67
N VAL A 421 -14.75 -33.77 -11.21
CA VAL A 421 -14.11 -33.36 -12.47
C VAL A 421 -14.19 -34.44 -13.54
N SER A 422 -14.97 -35.51 -13.32
CA SER A 422 -15.02 -36.65 -14.25
C SER A 422 -15.59 -36.27 -15.62
N ASN A 423 -16.46 -35.26 -15.67
CA ASN A 423 -17.13 -34.80 -16.89
C ASN A 423 -16.35 -33.72 -17.65
N TRP A 424 -15.15 -33.37 -17.20
CA TRP A 424 -14.34 -32.37 -17.89
C TRP A 424 -13.85 -32.90 -19.24
N ASP A 425 -13.98 -32.07 -20.27
CA ASP A 425 -13.21 -32.18 -21.49
C ASP A 425 -11.76 -31.77 -21.19
N VAL A 426 -10.84 -32.69 -21.36
CA VAL A 426 -9.42 -32.52 -21.02
C VAL A 426 -8.50 -32.68 -22.24
N VAL A 427 -9.06 -32.69 -23.45
CA VAL A 427 -8.32 -32.87 -24.71
C VAL A 427 -7.29 -31.77 -24.94
N GLU A 428 -7.59 -30.53 -24.52
CA GLU A 428 -6.71 -29.37 -24.68
C GLU A 428 -5.80 -29.12 -23.46
N ILE A 429 -5.93 -29.91 -22.38
CA ILE A 429 -5.11 -29.73 -21.18
C ILE A 429 -3.69 -30.22 -21.46
N ASP A 430 -2.74 -29.29 -21.42
CA ASP A 430 -1.30 -29.55 -21.56
C ASP A 430 -0.51 -29.31 -20.27
N ASN A 431 -1.13 -28.71 -19.24
CA ASN A 431 -0.49 -28.47 -17.96
C ASN A 431 -1.41 -28.72 -16.76
N ALA A 432 -1.16 -29.82 -16.03
CA ALA A 432 -1.87 -30.20 -14.81
C ALA A 432 -0.94 -30.36 -13.59
N TYR A 433 0.23 -29.71 -13.62
CA TYR A 433 1.25 -29.87 -12.59
C TYR A 433 0.68 -29.59 -11.19
N ASN A 434 0.75 -30.57 -10.29
CA ASN A 434 0.23 -30.48 -8.92
C ASN A 434 -1.23 -30.01 -8.78
N ALA A 435 -2.07 -30.25 -9.80
CA ALA A 435 -3.45 -29.73 -9.85
C ALA A 435 -4.28 -30.02 -8.59
N MET A 436 -4.12 -31.19 -7.95
CA MET A 436 -4.91 -31.61 -6.78
C MET A 436 -4.03 -32.02 -5.58
N THR A 437 -2.72 -31.75 -5.61
CA THR A 437 -1.78 -32.14 -4.56
C THR A 437 -2.17 -31.51 -3.20
N ASN A 438 -2.22 -32.29 -2.13
CA ASN A 438 -2.64 -31.90 -0.77
C ASN A 438 -4.09 -31.36 -0.68
N SER A 439 -5.00 -31.87 -1.51
CA SER A 439 -6.44 -31.61 -1.41
C SER A 439 -7.19 -32.77 -0.74
N ALA A 440 -8.51 -32.62 -0.52
CA ALA A 440 -9.38 -33.70 0.00
C ALA A 440 -9.95 -34.61 -1.10
N PHE A 441 -9.25 -34.71 -2.24
CA PHE A 441 -9.72 -35.47 -3.39
C PHE A 441 -9.92 -36.95 -3.04
N SER A 442 -11.17 -37.38 -3.07
CA SER A 442 -11.60 -38.70 -2.61
C SER A 442 -11.28 -39.79 -3.62
N THR A 443 -11.09 -41.02 -3.15
CA THR A 443 -10.91 -42.21 -4.01
C THR A 443 -12.03 -42.36 -5.05
N THR A 444 -13.28 -42.03 -4.70
CA THR A 444 -14.41 -42.10 -5.65
C THR A 444 -14.26 -41.10 -6.80
N ASN A 445 -13.91 -39.86 -6.50
CA ASN A 445 -13.71 -38.85 -7.55
C ASN A 445 -12.43 -39.12 -8.34
N TYR A 446 -11.39 -39.68 -7.71
CA TYR A 446 -10.17 -40.06 -8.41
C TYR A 446 -10.36 -41.25 -9.35
N ASP A 447 -11.10 -42.28 -8.92
CA ASP A 447 -11.47 -43.39 -9.78
C ASP A 447 -12.25 -42.90 -11.02
N ALA A 448 -13.24 -42.02 -10.80
CA ALA A 448 -14.05 -41.45 -11.88
C ALA A 448 -13.23 -40.54 -12.82
N LEU A 449 -12.26 -39.79 -12.30
CA LEU A 449 -11.32 -39.00 -13.09
C LEU A 449 -10.52 -39.92 -14.01
N LEU A 450 -9.84 -40.92 -13.45
CA LEU A 450 -8.97 -41.83 -14.21
C LEU A 450 -9.75 -42.57 -15.30
N GLU A 451 -10.97 -43.04 -15.01
CA GLU A 451 -11.81 -43.76 -15.98
C GLU A 451 -12.30 -42.88 -17.14
N ASN A 452 -12.70 -41.64 -16.86
CA ASN A 452 -13.31 -40.78 -17.89
C ASN A 452 -12.30 -39.92 -18.65
N TRP A 453 -11.19 -39.54 -18.03
CA TRP A 453 -10.14 -38.77 -18.70
C TRP A 453 -9.35 -39.67 -19.65
N SER A 454 -8.99 -40.89 -19.24
CA SER A 454 -8.23 -41.81 -20.09
C SER A 454 -8.97 -42.23 -21.37
N ALA A 455 -10.30 -42.10 -21.41
CA ALA A 455 -11.12 -42.39 -22.57
C ALA A 455 -11.09 -41.30 -23.66
N GLN A 456 -10.47 -40.14 -23.38
CA GLN A 456 -10.38 -39.00 -24.30
C GLN A 456 -9.06 -38.99 -25.08
N ALA A 457 -8.98 -38.18 -26.14
CA ALA A 457 -7.76 -38.01 -26.92
C ALA A 457 -6.78 -37.03 -26.22
N LEU A 458 -6.06 -37.53 -25.21
CA LEU A 458 -5.22 -36.70 -24.34
C LEU A 458 -3.94 -36.20 -25.01
N GLN A 459 -3.49 -34.99 -24.63
CA GLN A 459 -2.15 -34.48 -24.93
C GLN A 459 -1.07 -35.40 -24.35
N SER A 460 0.10 -35.44 -25.00
CA SER A 460 1.23 -36.24 -24.51
C SER A 460 2.08 -35.47 -23.50
N GLY A 461 2.66 -36.15 -22.50
CA GLY A 461 3.67 -35.56 -21.61
C GLY A 461 3.14 -34.69 -20.47
N VAL A 462 1.87 -34.82 -20.09
CA VAL A 462 1.27 -34.01 -19.02
C VAL A 462 1.63 -34.57 -17.64
N ASN A 463 2.04 -33.69 -16.72
CA ASN A 463 2.31 -34.04 -15.33
C ASN A 463 1.06 -33.78 -14.47
N LEU A 464 0.48 -34.81 -13.87
CA LEU A 464 -0.70 -34.71 -13.00
C LEU A 464 -0.32 -35.07 -11.55
N GLY A 465 -0.44 -34.10 -10.63
CA GLY A 465 -0.23 -34.33 -9.20
C GLY A 465 -1.55 -34.33 -8.42
N VAL A 466 -1.82 -35.44 -7.72
CA VAL A 466 -3.08 -35.69 -6.97
C VAL A 466 -2.84 -36.31 -5.58
N VAL A 467 -1.58 -36.46 -5.14
CA VAL A 467 -1.24 -36.96 -3.79
C VAL A 467 -1.98 -36.17 -2.70
N PRO A 468 -2.58 -36.78 -1.66
CA PRO A 468 -2.48 -38.20 -1.27
C PRO A 468 -3.61 -39.09 -1.82
N ALA A 469 -4.30 -38.72 -2.90
CA ALA A 469 -5.39 -39.53 -3.45
C ALA A 469 -4.91 -40.94 -3.83
N GLU A 470 -5.73 -41.93 -3.51
CA GLU A 470 -5.56 -43.36 -3.85
C GLU A 470 -6.69 -43.78 -4.77
N TYR A 471 -6.42 -44.66 -5.74
CA TYR A 471 -7.44 -45.29 -6.60
C TYR A 471 -7.78 -46.70 -6.10
N CYS A 472 -8.94 -47.22 -6.49
CA CYS A 472 -9.47 -48.50 -5.97
C CYS A 472 -10.08 -49.41 -7.02
N SER A 473 -10.64 -48.85 -8.10
CA SER A 473 -11.35 -49.63 -9.12
C SER A 473 -10.45 -50.21 -10.20
N ILE A 474 -10.91 -51.29 -10.86
CA ILE A 474 -10.20 -51.90 -11.99
C ILE A 474 -10.13 -50.97 -13.19
N ASN A 475 -11.21 -50.24 -13.47
CA ASN A 475 -11.26 -49.27 -14.57
C ASN A 475 -10.32 -48.10 -14.31
N ALA A 476 -10.21 -47.63 -13.06
CA ALA A 476 -9.25 -46.60 -12.69
C ALA A 476 -7.80 -47.08 -12.82
N SER A 477 -7.51 -48.33 -12.45
CA SER A 477 -6.18 -48.93 -12.66
C SER A 477 -5.82 -48.97 -14.15
N ILE A 478 -6.75 -49.37 -15.01
CA ILE A 478 -6.56 -49.39 -16.47
C ILE A 478 -6.37 -47.97 -17.00
N GLY A 479 -7.27 -47.04 -16.66
CA GLY A 479 -7.20 -45.66 -17.12
C GLY A 479 -5.91 -44.95 -16.69
N ARG A 480 -5.43 -45.20 -15.47
CA ARG A 480 -4.12 -44.71 -15.00
C ARG A 480 -2.96 -45.26 -15.82
N ASP A 481 -2.96 -46.56 -16.10
CA ASP A 481 -1.90 -47.20 -16.90
C ASP A 481 -1.94 -46.71 -18.36
N ASP A 482 -3.12 -46.48 -18.92
CA ASP A 482 -3.31 -45.91 -20.27
C ASP A 482 -2.79 -44.47 -20.34
N MET A 483 -3.09 -43.63 -19.34
CA MET A 483 -2.57 -42.26 -19.29
C MET A 483 -1.03 -42.24 -19.20
N ILE A 484 -0.44 -43.09 -18.36
CA ILE A 484 1.02 -43.16 -18.18
C ILE A 484 1.72 -43.74 -19.42
N ASN A 485 1.28 -44.90 -19.89
CA ASN A 485 1.98 -45.63 -20.96
C ASN A 485 1.52 -45.22 -22.36
N GLY A 486 0.23 -44.92 -22.54
CA GLY A 486 -0.37 -44.56 -23.82
C GLY A 486 -0.19 -43.08 -24.17
N ASN A 487 -0.22 -42.18 -23.17
CA ASN A 487 -0.09 -40.73 -23.37
C ASN A 487 1.19 -40.13 -22.76
N ASN A 488 2.10 -40.96 -22.22
CA ASN A 488 3.34 -40.47 -21.58
C ASN A 488 3.10 -39.48 -20.43
N TRP A 489 1.99 -39.62 -19.69
CA TRP A 489 1.72 -38.78 -18.52
C TRP A 489 2.60 -39.19 -17.33
N SER A 490 2.98 -38.22 -16.51
CA SER A 490 3.57 -38.48 -15.20
C SER A 490 2.53 -38.23 -14.10
N ILE A 491 2.08 -39.29 -13.45
CA ILE A 491 1.06 -39.21 -12.39
C ILE A 491 1.72 -39.39 -11.03
N THR A 492 1.60 -38.38 -10.17
CA THR A 492 2.04 -38.42 -8.76
C THR A 492 0.83 -38.55 -7.83
N ASP A 493 0.59 -39.77 -7.35
CA ASP A 493 -0.52 -40.18 -6.49
C ASP A 493 -0.02 -41.14 -5.38
N ASN A 494 -0.92 -41.61 -4.50
CA ASN A 494 -0.60 -42.67 -3.53
C ASN A 494 -0.77 -44.09 -4.10
N GLY A 495 -1.09 -44.21 -5.39
CA GLY A 495 -1.30 -45.47 -6.07
C GLY A 495 -2.56 -46.21 -5.61
N LEU A 496 -2.48 -47.54 -5.64
CA LEU A 496 -3.57 -48.42 -5.25
C LEU A 496 -3.79 -48.39 -3.73
N GLY A 497 -5.00 -48.08 -3.30
CA GLY A 497 -5.33 -48.01 -1.88
C GLY A 497 -5.19 -49.34 -1.15
N GLY A 498 -4.64 -49.32 0.08
CA GLY A 498 -4.27 -50.55 0.81
C GLY A 498 -5.43 -51.47 1.21
N GLY A 499 -6.68 -50.98 1.12
CA GLY A 499 -7.91 -51.76 1.33
C GLY A 499 -8.59 -52.22 0.05
N CYS A 500 -8.04 -51.88 -1.12
CA CYS A 500 -8.63 -52.13 -2.42
C CYS A 500 -8.16 -53.47 -2.98
N THR A 501 -9.10 -54.36 -3.27
CA THR A 501 -8.82 -55.64 -3.95
C THR A 501 -9.08 -55.50 -5.45
N VAL A 502 -8.28 -54.70 -6.15
CA VAL A 502 -8.07 -54.96 -7.58
C VAL A 502 -7.12 -56.13 -7.66
N VAL A 503 -7.54 -57.20 -8.32
CA VAL A 503 -6.59 -58.18 -8.84
C VAL A 503 -5.97 -57.50 -10.05
N PRO A 504 -4.71 -57.02 -9.99
CA PRO A 504 -4.07 -56.51 -11.20
C PRO A 504 -4.13 -57.64 -12.22
N PRO A 505 -4.46 -57.41 -13.51
CA PRO A 505 -4.30 -58.46 -14.50
C PRO A 505 -2.83 -58.89 -14.47
N GLN A 506 -2.56 -60.04 -13.85
CA GLN A 506 -1.23 -60.61 -13.63
C GLN A 506 -0.61 -61.12 -14.94
N HIS A 507 -1.02 -60.58 -16.09
CA HIS A 507 -0.70 -61.18 -17.37
C HIS A 507 -0.58 -60.16 -18.49
N ARG A 508 0.15 -59.05 -18.26
CA ARG A 508 0.66 -58.25 -19.38
C ARG A 508 1.77 -59.06 -20.07
N PRO A 509 1.71 -59.27 -21.40
CA PRO A 509 2.82 -59.90 -22.12
C PRO A 509 4.10 -59.07 -21.98
N ALA A 510 5.21 -59.71 -21.58
CA ALA A 510 6.44 -59.02 -21.18
C ALA A 510 7.27 -58.47 -22.34
N SER A 511 7.06 -58.99 -23.55
CA SER A 511 7.78 -58.60 -24.76
C SER A 511 6.82 -58.02 -25.80
N ALA A 512 7.29 -57.03 -26.55
CA ALA A 512 6.64 -56.59 -27.78
C ALA A 512 6.53 -57.76 -28.76
N PRO A 513 5.57 -57.72 -29.72
CA PRO A 513 5.67 -58.56 -30.90
C PRO A 513 6.97 -58.23 -31.63
N ASP A 514 7.49 -59.16 -32.43
CA ASP A 514 8.68 -58.97 -33.26
C ASP A 514 8.30 -59.13 -34.73
N LEU A 515 8.79 -58.27 -35.63
CA LEU A 515 8.47 -58.40 -37.05
C LEU A 515 9.17 -59.66 -37.58
N LEU A 516 8.41 -60.59 -38.15
CA LEU A 516 8.99 -61.83 -38.61
C LEU A 516 10.06 -61.53 -39.67
N VAL A 517 11.25 -62.13 -39.56
CA VAL A 517 12.39 -61.88 -40.46
C VAL A 517 12.04 -62.02 -41.95
N SER A 518 11.08 -62.88 -42.31
CA SER A 518 10.63 -63.01 -43.70
C SER A 518 9.71 -61.88 -44.17
N SER A 519 9.04 -61.21 -43.24
CA SER A 519 8.21 -60.04 -43.48
C SER A 519 8.95 -58.72 -43.23
N ASP A 520 10.14 -58.75 -42.62
CA ASP A 520 11.05 -57.62 -42.57
C ASP A 520 11.78 -57.47 -43.92
N THR A 521 11.22 -56.64 -44.79
CA THR A 521 11.78 -56.34 -46.12
C THR A 521 12.51 -55.01 -46.16
N GLY A 522 12.80 -54.46 -44.98
CA GLY A 522 13.58 -53.26 -44.77
C GLY A 522 15.04 -53.45 -45.14
N THR A 523 15.82 -52.41 -44.90
CA THR A 523 17.25 -52.36 -45.21
C THR A 523 18.11 -53.10 -44.19
N SER A 524 17.56 -53.41 -43.01
CA SER A 524 18.18 -54.20 -41.94
C SER A 524 17.15 -55.09 -41.27
N SER A 525 17.55 -56.30 -40.84
CA SER A 525 16.70 -57.26 -40.12
C SER A 525 16.33 -56.83 -38.68
N THR A 526 16.45 -55.55 -38.37
CA THR A 526 16.18 -54.94 -37.06
C THR A 526 15.48 -53.60 -37.20
N ASP A 527 15.21 -53.15 -38.43
CA ASP A 527 14.60 -51.84 -38.67
C ASP A 527 13.07 -51.87 -38.60
N ASN A 528 12.48 -53.07 -38.47
CA ASN A 528 11.04 -53.31 -38.40
C ASN A 528 10.28 -52.60 -39.54
N SER A 529 10.93 -52.46 -40.69
CA SER A 529 10.38 -51.78 -41.85
C SER A 529 10.02 -52.82 -42.90
N THR A 530 8.91 -52.61 -43.61
CA THR A 530 8.52 -53.55 -44.65
C THR A 530 7.74 -52.89 -45.78
N SER A 531 7.94 -53.41 -46.98
CA SER A 531 7.10 -53.18 -48.15
C SER A 531 5.87 -54.11 -48.18
N GLU A 532 5.80 -55.09 -47.27
CA GLU A 532 4.65 -56.00 -47.15
C GLU A 532 3.50 -55.30 -46.43
N THR A 533 2.36 -55.19 -47.10
CA THR A 533 1.15 -54.59 -46.52
C THR A 533 0.38 -55.54 -45.59
N ASN A 534 0.83 -56.79 -45.45
CA ASN A 534 0.30 -57.80 -44.53
C ASN A 534 1.47 -58.58 -43.89
N PRO A 535 2.26 -57.96 -43.01
CA PRO A 535 3.40 -58.62 -42.40
C PRO A 535 2.99 -59.62 -41.32
N ASP A 536 3.82 -60.63 -41.09
CA ASP A 536 3.68 -61.59 -40.00
C ASP A 536 4.55 -61.16 -38.80
N PHE A 537 4.12 -61.52 -37.58
CA PHE A 537 4.81 -61.20 -36.34
C PHE A 537 5.11 -62.43 -35.50
N ASP A 538 6.23 -62.44 -34.81
CA ASP A 538 6.51 -63.38 -33.74
C ASP A 538 5.99 -62.84 -32.40
N ILE A 539 5.26 -63.68 -31.67
CA ILE A 539 4.64 -63.39 -30.38
C ILE A 539 5.05 -64.43 -29.35
N SER A 540 5.05 -64.04 -28.06
CA SER A 540 5.39 -64.96 -26.98
C SER A 540 4.12 -65.55 -26.36
N CYS A 541 3.86 -66.82 -26.62
CA CYS A 541 2.75 -67.58 -26.04
C CYS A 541 3.10 -68.07 -24.63
N THR A 542 2.33 -67.66 -23.64
CA THR A 542 2.57 -68.02 -22.22
C THR A 542 1.93 -69.34 -21.78
N GLN A 543 0.82 -69.75 -22.40
CA GLN A 543 0.11 -70.98 -22.10
C GLN A 543 -0.64 -71.52 -23.32
N THR A 544 -0.60 -72.84 -23.51
CA THR A 544 -1.36 -73.53 -24.56
C THR A 544 -2.87 -73.31 -24.41
N GLY A 545 -3.53 -72.90 -25.49
CA GLY A 545 -4.97 -72.66 -25.56
C GLY A 545 -5.41 -71.22 -25.32
N ASN A 546 -4.49 -70.29 -25.00
CA ASN A 546 -4.79 -68.87 -24.90
C ASN A 546 -5.00 -68.27 -26.31
N THR A 547 -5.86 -67.26 -26.40
CA THR A 547 -6.03 -66.48 -27.64
C THR A 547 -5.22 -65.20 -27.55
N VAL A 548 -4.29 -65.01 -28.49
CA VAL A 548 -3.54 -63.77 -28.66
C VAL A 548 -4.22 -62.92 -29.75
N THR A 549 -4.46 -61.64 -29.46
CA THR A 549 -5.02 -60.70 -30.43
C THR A 549 -4.02 -59.60 -30.71
N LEU A 550 -3.71 -59.38 -31.99
CA LEU A 550 -2.79 -58.35 -32.46
C LEU A 550 -3.54 -57.06 -32.80
N TYR A 551 -2.98 -55.93 -32.39
CA TYR A 551 -3.59 -54.61 -32.51
C TYR A 551 -2.64 -53.61 -33.19
N SER A 552 -3.23 -52.72 -33.97
CA SER A 552 -2.59 -51.53 -34.57
C SER A 552 -3.27 -50.27 -34.05
N ASN A 553 -2.52 -49.18 -33.91
CA ASN A 553 -3.05 -47.84 -33.61
C ASN A 553 -3.68 -47.12 -34.82
N GLN A 554 -3.59 -47.70 -36.02
CA GLN A 554 -4.16 -47.19 -37.27
C GLN A 554 -5.16 -48.20 -37.86
N PRO A 555 -6.29 -47.75 -38.48
CA PRO A 555 -6.72 -46.35 -38.62
C PRO A 555 -7.34 -45.75 -37.34
N SER A 556 -7.57 -46.56 -36.30
CA SER A 556 -7.96 -46.12 -34.96
C SER A 556 -7.21 -46.92 -33.90
N MET A 557 -7.10 -46.39 -32.69
CA MET A 557 -6.54 -47.13 -31.54
C MET A 557 -7.22 -48.50 -31.39
N ASN A 558 -6.41 -49.52 -31.12
CA ASN A 558 -6.85 -50.91 -30.93
C ASN A 558 -7.60 -51.51 -32.13
N THR A 559 -7.18 -51.17 -33.36
CA THR A 559 -7.64 -51.89 -34.56
C THR A 559 -7.10 -53.31 -34.53
N ILE A 560 -7.99 -54.32 -34.53
CA ILE A 560 -7.58 -55.73 -34.59
C ILE A 560 -7.02 -56.04 -35.98
N ILE A 561 -5.76 -56.49 -36.02
CA ILE A 561 -5.05 -56.80 -37.26
C ILE A 561 -4.66 -58.27 -37.37
N GLY A 562 -4.81 -59.07 -36.32
CA GLY A 562 -4.58 -60.53 -36.36
C GLY A 562 -5.07 -61.21 -35.08
N SER A 563 -5.30 -62.52 -35.14
CA SER A 563 -5.58 -63.33 -33.94
C SER A 563 -5.03 -64.74 -34.10
N HIS A 564 -4.49 -65.30 -33.02
CA HIS A 564 -3.87 -66.62 -32.99
C HIS A 564 -4.23 -67.37 -31.70
N THR A 565 -4.36 -68.68 -31.78
CA THR A 565 -4.56 -69.53 -30.58
C THR A 565 -3.30 -70.32 -30.33
N CYS A 566 -2.63 -70.06 -29.20
CA CYS A 566 -1.35 -70.66 -28.86
C CYS A 566 -1.44 -72.19 -28.80
N VAL A 567 -0.61 -72.88 -29.59
CA VAL A 567 -0.57 -74.34 -29.65
C VAL A 567 0.50 -74.95 -28.74
N GLY A 568 1.41 -74.14 -28.23
CA GLY A 568 2.50 -74.45 -27.29
C GLY A 568 2.83 -73.26 -26.38
N VAL A 569 3.94 -73.36 -25.65
CA VAL A 569 4.52 -72.27 -24.83
C VAL A 569 5.85 -71.87 -25.46
N GLY A 570 6.09 -70.58 -25.64
CA GLY A 570 7.27 -70.03 -26.34
C GLY A 570 6.88 -69.13 -27.52
N THR A 571 7.85 -68.80 -28.37
CA THR A 571 7.61 -67.96 -29.55
C THR A 571 6.78 -68.70 -30.61
N GLU A 572 5.68 -68.09 -31.05
CA GLU A 572 4.86 -68.54 -32.17
C GLU A 572 4.61 -67.37 -33.13
N THR A 573 4.33 -67.67 -34.40
CA THR A 573 4.08 -66.65 -35.42
C THR A 573 2.59 -66.41 -35.60
N ILE A 574 2.18 -65.15 -35.74
CA ILE A 574 0.82 -64.68 -35.99
C ILE A 574 0.79 -63.84 -37.26
N ALA A 575 -0.10 -64.21 -38.17
CA ALA A 575 -0.28 -63.50 -39.43
C ALA A 575 -1.27 -62.35 -39.30
N THR A 576 -1.04 -61.27 -40.05
CA THR A 576 -2.01 -60.17 -40.13
C THR A 576 -3.16 -60.51 -41.07
N SER A 577 -4.39 -60.41 -40.56
CA SER A 577 -5.63 -60.63 -41.32
C SER A 577 -6.12 -59.38 -42.06
N THR A 578 -5.48 -58.22 -41.82
CA THR A 578 -5.91 -56.91 -42.30
C THR A 578 -4.75 -56.21 -42.99
N THR A 579 -5.01 -55.62 -44.16
CA THR A 579 -3.99 -54.86 -44.92
C THR A 579 -3.69 -53.54 -44.21
N LEU A 580 -2.42 -53.33 -43.89
CA LEU A 580 -1.88 -52.13 -43.27
C LEU A 580 -1.58 -51.07 -44.33
N SER A 581 -1.81 -49.81 -43.98
CA SER A 581 -1.57 -48.65 -44.84
C SER A 581 -0.10 -48.24 -44.83
N GLU A 582 0.35 -47.46 -45.83
CA GLU A 582 1.70 -46.86 -45.87
C GLU A 582 1.87 -45.77 -44.80
N LEU A 583 2.02 -46.21 -43.54
CA LEU A 583 2.20 -45.41 -42.33
C LEU A 583 3.07 -46.18 -41.34
N VAL A 584 3.43 -45.54 -40.23
CA VAL A 584 3.97 -46.24 -39.06
C VAL A 584 2.81 -46.78 -38.23
N HIS A 585 2.84 -48.08 -37.98
CA HIS A 585 1.86 -48.78 -37.15
C HIS A 585 2.52 -49.19 -35.83
N ASN A 586 1.97 -48.78 -34.69
CA ASN A 586 2.39 -49.27 -33.38
C ASN A 586 1.66 -50.57 -33.08
N ILE A 587 2.37 -51.68 -33.20
CA ILE A 587 1.82 -53.03 -33.08
C ILE A 587 1.96 -53.52 -31.65
N SER A 588 0.87 -54.01 -31.06
CA SER A 588 0.86 -54.64 -29.73
C SER A 588 -0.05 -55.86 -29.74
N TYR A 589 -0.02 -56.67 -28.69
CA TYR A 589 -0.97 -57.76 -28.54
C TYR A 589 -1.46 -57.92 -27.10
N THR A 590 -2.62 -58.55 -26.96
CA THR A 590 -3.19 -58.99 -25.68
C THR A 590 -3.29 -60.51 -25.65
N GLU A 591 -3.37 -61.09 -24.45
CA GLU A 591 -3.70 -62.49 -24.25
C GLU A 591 -5.05 -62.63 -23.54
N THR A 592 -5.90 -63.52 -24.04
CA THR A 592 -7.19 -63.86 -23.43
C THR A 592 -7.13 -65.25 -22.81
N ILE A 593 -7.23 -65.32 -21.48
CA ILE A 593 -7.27 -66.57 -20.71
C ILE A 593 -8.67 -66.70 -20.11
N THR A 594 -9.39 -67.78 -20.41
CA THR A 594 -10.74 -68.05 -19.86
C THR A 594 -11.75 -66.91 -20.06
N GLY A 595 -11.60 -66.11 -21.13
CA GLY A 595 -12.51 -65.02 -21.49
C GLY A 595 -12.19 -63.65 -20.88
N ILE A 596 -11.04 -63.51 -20.20
CA ILE A 596 -10.53 -62.24 -19.67
C ILE A 596 -9.32 -61.83 -20.50
N GLU A 597 -9.38 -60.65 -21.12
CA GLU A 597 -8.31 -60.06 -21.93
C GLU A 597 -7.31 -59.30 -21.05
N SER A 598 -6.02 -59.44 -21.34
CA SER A 598 -4.94 -58.73 -20.63
C SER A 598 -4.78 -57.27 -21.10
N ALA A 599 -3.97 -56.50 -20.38
CA ALA A 599 -3.40 -55.27 -20.92
C ALA A 599 -2.50 -55.56 -22.14
N HIS A 600 -2.30 -54.55 -22.99
CA HIS A 600 -1.45 -54.64 -24.18
C HIS A 600 0.04 -54.87 -23.82
N SER A 601 0.72 -55.67 -24.64
CA SER A 601 2.19 -55.77 -24.65
C SER A 601 2.85 -54.39 -24.85
N PRO A 602 4.16 -54.24 -24.57
CA PRO A 602 4.95 -53.17 -25.19
C PRO A 602 4.72 -53.12 -26.70
N VAL A 603 4.79 -51.93 -27.29
CA VAL A 603 4.53 -51.72 -28.73
C VAL A 603 5.80 -51.96 -29.55
N LEU A 604 5.62 -52.54 -30.74
CA LEU A 604 6.61 -52.60 -31.82
C LEU A 604 6.20 -51.60 -32.90
N PRO A 605 6.95 -50.51 -33.14
CA PRO A 605 6.74 -49.64 -34.29
C PRO A 605 7.12 -50.37 -35.57
N VAL A 606 6.21 -50.44 -36.54
CA VAL A 606 6.42 -51.10 -37.84
C VAL A 606 6.11 -50.12 -38.95
N SER A 607 7.07 -49.87 -39.83
CA SER A 607 6.94 -48.91 -40.92
C SER A 607 6.58 -49.61 -42.23
N ILE A 608 5.48 -49.20 -42.87
CA ILE A 608 5.12 -49.67 -44.22
C ILE A 608 5.57 -48.63 -45.26
N VAL A 609 6.57 -48.93 -46.10
CA VAL A 609 7.24 -47.93 -46.98
C VAL A 609 7.31 -48.30 -48.47
N SER A 610 7.28 -47.28 -49.34
CA SER A 610 7.54 -47.36 -50.80
C SER A 610 8.82 -46.57 -51.19
N GLU A 611 9.69 -47.11 -52.05
CA GLU A 611 11.12 -46.74 -52.21
C GLU A 611 11.48 -45.33 -52.80
N ALA A 612 12.41 -44.57 -52.15
CA ALA A 612 13.49 -43.72 -52.77
C ALA A 612 14.44 -43.02 -51.73
N ALA A 613 15.79 -43.02 -51.90
CA ALA A 613 16.77 -42.30 -51.04
C ALA A 613 18.05 -41.79 -51.79
N TYR A 614 18.68 -40.68 -51.34
CA TYR A 614 19.91 -40.00 -51.85
C TYR A 614 21.23 -40.53 -51.22
N ARG A 615 22.41 -40.33 -51.86
CA ARG A 615 23.73 -40.86 -51.40
C ARG A 615 24.89 -39.84 -51.54
N PHE A 616 25.86 -39.83 -50.63
CA PHE A 616 27.09 -39.02 -50.62
C PHE A 616 28.33 -39.81 -50.14
N THR A 617 29.55 -39.33 -50.44
CA THR A 617 30.83 -39.98 -50.04
C THR A 617 31.79 -38.98 -49.38
N LEU A 618 32.38 -39.33 -48.24
CA LEU A 618 33.31 -38.49 -47.48
C LEU A 618 34.71 -39.11 -47.44
N ASN A 619 35.72 -38.32 -47.82
CA ASN A 619 37.13 -38.73 -47.91
C ASN A 619 38.00 -37.92 -46.93
N LEU A 620 38.84 -38.61 -46.16
CA LEU A 620 39.83 -38.04 -45.25
C LEU A 620 41.24 -38.49 -45.65
N SER A 621 42.18 -37.55 -45.81
CA SER A 621 43.56 -37.85 -46.18
C SER A 621 44.61 -36.99 -45.47
N ASP A 622 45.73 -37.62 -45.09
CA ASP A 622 46.92 -36.98 -44.54
C ASP A 622 48.03 -36.73 -45.59
N GLY A 623 47.72 -36.93 -46.87
CA GLY A 623 48.66 -36.85 -47.99
C GLY A 623 49.39 -38.16 -48.33
N THR A 624 49.29 -39.21 -47.51
CA THR A 624 49.86 -40.55 -47.80
C THR A 624 48.86 -41.70 -47.71
N ASN A 625 47.80 -41.58 -46.91
CA ASN A 625 46.69 -42.52 -46.82
C ASN A 625 45.36 -41.81 -47.03
N THR A 626 44.37 -42.48 -47.63
CA THR A 626 42.99 -41.97 -47.79
C THR A 626 42.00 -42.99 -47.26
N LYS A 627 41.05 -42.54 -46.44
CA LYS A 627 39.92 -43.34 -45.96
C LYS A 627 38.60 -42.72 -46.43
N THR A 628 37.66 -43.58 -46.84
CA THR A 628 36.41 -43.19 -47.49
C THR A 628 35.23 -43.80 -46.73
N THR A 629 34.18 -43.01 -46.47
CA THR A 629 32.89 -43.52 -45.95
C THR A 629 31.73 -43.02 -46.80
N ARG A 630 30.64 -43.79 -46.90
CA ARG A 630 29.45 -43.44 -47.68
C ARG A 630 28.27 -43.16 -46.75
N ILE A 631 27.48 -42.16 -47.09
CA ILE A 631 26.34 -41.66 -46.30
C ILE A 631 25.09 -41.65 -47.20
N VAL A 632 23.95 -42.16 -46.73
CA VAL A 632 22.68 -42.21 -47.49
C VAL A 632 21.60 -41.41 -46.74
N ILE A 633 20.83 -40.56 -47.45
CA ILE A 633 19.79 -39.69 -46.88
C ILE A 633 18.45 -39.92 -47.61
N GLY A 634 17.41 -40.39 -46.91
CA GLY A 634 16.05 -40.50 -47.47
C GLY A 634 15.34 -39.14 -47.55
N THR A 635 14.46 -38.94 -48.53
CA THR A 635 13.61 -37.73 -48.61
C THR A 635 12.14 -38.09 -48.68
N GLY A 636 11.44 -37.82 -47.59
CA GLY A 636 9.99 -37.75 -47.55
C GLY A 636 9.57 -37.04 -46.26
N ASP A 637 8.49 -36.28 -46.32
CA ASP A 637 8.05 -35.44 -45.21
C ASP A 637 7.26 -36.25 -44.14
N GLY A 638 7.75 -37.44 -43.81
CA GLY A 638 7.16 -38.36 -42.83
C GLY A 638 8.15 -39.33 -42.17
N TYR A 639 9.46 -39.08 -42.28
CA TYR A 639 10.50 -39.97 -41.75
C TYR A 639 10.95 -39.56 -40.34
N GLU A 640 10.66 -40.40 -39.35
CA GLU A 640 11.59 -40.60 -38.23
C GLU A 640 12.69 -41.59 -38.64
N LYS A 641 13.83 -41.04 -39.08
CA LYS A 641 15.21 -41.42 -38.75
C LYS A 641 15.80 -42.79 -39.15
N GLY A 642 16.86 -42.73 -39.95
CA GLY A 642 17.94 -43.73 -40.02
C GLY A 642 19.02 -43.36 -41.06
N LEU A 643 20.28 -43.25 -40.63
CA LEU A 643 21.48 -43.09 -41.46
C LEU A 643 22.36 -44.32 -41.23
N ASP A 644 22.58 -45.18 -42.23
CA ASP A 644 23.47 -46.35 -42.13
C ASP A 644 24.86 -46.01 -42.69
N VAL A 645 25.90 -46.19 -41.87
CA VAL A 645 27.32 -46.18 -42.27
C VAL A 645 27.86 -47.61 -42.12
N GLY A 646 27.87 -48.36 -43.22
CA GLY A 646 28.47 -49.70 -43.25
C GLY A 646 29.98 -49.65 -43.00
N TYR A 647 30.47 -50.40 -42.01
CA TYR A 647 31.89 -50.67 -41.79
C TYR A 647 32.20 -52.16 -41.98
N ASP A 648 33.21 -52.45 -42.82
CA ASP A 648 33.84 -53.76 -42.97
C ASP A 648 35.12 -53.77 -42.11
N ALA A 649 35.10 -54.43 -40.94
CA ALA A 649 36.32 -54.92 -40.27
C ALA A 649 35.99 -55.87 -39.10
N GLY A 650 36.55 -57.07 -39.14
CA GLY A 650 36.50 -58.02 -38.04
C GLY A 650 37.39 -57.65 -36.84
N ALA A 651 36.91 -58.08 -35.67
CA ALA A 651 37.60 -58.33 -34.39
C ALA A 651 38.30 -57.15 -33.67
N PHE A 652 37.68 -56.64 -32.60
CA PHE A 652 38.10 -56.80 -31.18
C PHE A 652 37.04 -56.11 -30.28
N GLY A 653 36.45 -56.84 -29.35
CA GLY A 653 35.16 -56.50 -28.74
C GLY A 653 35.18 -55.65 -27.46
N ALA A 654 34.02 -55.07 -27.17
CA ALA A 654 33.25 -55.15 -25.93
C ALA A 654 31.91 -54.44 -26.17
N ASP A 655 30.80 -55.05 -25.73
CA ASP A 655 29.45 -54.48 -25.75
C ASP A 655 29.36 -53.21 -24.90
N LEU A 656 28.50 -52.26 -25.30
CA LEU A 656 27.47 -51.59 -24.46
C LEU A 656 26.53 -50.71 -25.35
N PRO A 657 25.27 -50.44 -24.92
CA PRO A 657 24.12 -50.11 -25.77
C PRO A 657 23.80 -48.59 -25.84
N GLY A 658 23.17 -48.15 -26.92
CA GLY A 658 22.58 -46.81 -27.03
C GLY A 658 22.09 -46.48 -28.45
N THR A 659 20.80 -46.67 -28.72
CA THR A 659 20.15 -46.19 -29.95
C THR A 659 19.64 -44.77 -29.72
N GLY A 660 20.39 -43.78 -30.22
CA GLY A 660 20.00 -42.37 -30.23
C GLY A 660 19.69 -41.88 -31.66
N PHE A 661 18.69 -41.00 -31.76
CA PHE A 661 17.95 -40.68 -32.98
C PHE A 661 18.14 -39.17 -33.33
N ILE A 662 18.70 -38.80 -34.50
CA ILE A 662 19.08 -37.41 -34.89
C ILE A 662 18.13 -36.81 -35.98
N ASN A 663 17.78 -35.52 -35.89
CA ASN A 663 16.98 -34.76 -36.89
C ASN A 663 17.86 -33.66 -37.56
N MET A 664 17.91 -33.58 -38.89
CA MET A 664 18.92 -32.78 -39.63
C MET A 664 18.52 -31.34 -40.00
N PHE A 665 17.34 -30.84 -39.60
CA PHE A 665 17.02 -29.41 -39.80
C PHE A 665 17.49 -28.49 -38.65
N ASP A 666 18.03 -29.06 -37.56
CA ASP A 666 18.49 -28.27 -36.41
C ASP A 666 19.68 -28.92 -35.64
N SER A 667 20.42 -29.88 -36.21
CA SER A 667 21.48 -30.61 -35.45
C SER A 667 22.84 -30.70 -36.16
N LYS A 668 23.93 -30.65 -35.36
CA LYS A 668 25.35 -30.70 -35.77
C LYS A 668 25.80 -32.15 -36.03
N LEU A 669 26.56 -32.41 -37.12
CA LEU A 669 27.27 -33.69 -37.32
C LEU A 669 28.69 -33.59 -36.75
N ALA A 670 29.00 -34.39 -35.72
CA ALA A 670 30.33 -34.45 -35.10
C ALA A 670 31.22 -35.50 -35.79
N VAL A 671 32.45 -35.13 -36.19
CA VAL A 671 33.46 -36.08 -36.72
C VAL A 671 34.64 -36.16 -35.74
N TYR A 672 34.86 -37.33 -35.16
CA TYR A 672 35.99 -37.58 -34.27
C TYR A 672 37.15 -38.23 -35.03
N THR A 673 38.39 -37.96 -34.58
CA THR A 673 39.56 -38.76 -34.99
C THR A 673 40.30 -39.22 -33.74
N ARG A 674 40.65 -40.50 -33.66
CA ARG A 674 41.45 -41.07 -32.57
C ARG A 674 42.66 -41.76 -33.17
N LEU A 675 43.87 -41.31 -32.82
CA LEU A 675 45.08 -42.09 -33.07
C LEU A 675 45.13 -43.24 -32.05
N ILE A 676 45.35 -44.46 -32.53
CA ILE A 676 45.74 -45.60 -31.69
C ILE A 676 47.25 -45.76 -31.88
N GLU A 677 48.03 -45.75 -30.80
CA GLU A 677 49.47 -46.08 -30.88
C GLU A 677 49.64 -47.47 -31.47
N ASP A 678 50.29 -47.53 -32.61
CA ASP A 678 50.62 -48.76 -33.30
C ASP A 678 51.94 -49.32 -32.78
N THR A 679 51.87 -50.37 -31.97
CA THR A 679 53.07 -51.16 -31.59
C THR A 679 53.69 -51.98 -32.74
N LEU A 680 53.20 -51.89 -33.99
CA LEU A 680 53.62 -52.73 -35.13
C LEU A 680 54.04 -52.00 -36.43
N GLY A 681 54.06 -50.67 -36.50
CA GLY A 681 54.68 -49.91 -37.60
C GLY A 681 54.00 -49.97 -38.98
N GLN A 682 52.67 -50.07 -39.04
CA GLN A 682 51.81 -50.10 -40.23
C GLN A 682 50.68 -49.05 -40.14
N GLY A 683 51.01 -47.76 -40.27
CA GLY A 683 50.08 -46.71 -40.74
C GLY A 683 49.02 -46.17 -39.76
N LEU A 684 48.68 -44.89 -39.94
CA LEU A 684 47.68 -44.14 -39.16
C LEU A 684 46.25 -44.70 -39.41
N ALA A 685 45.51 -45.01 -38.34
CA ALA A 685 44.11 -45.46 -38.40
C ALA A 685 43.15 -44.32 -38.01
N PHE A 686 42.09 -44.13 -38.80
CA PHE A 686 41.03 -43.14 -38.57
C PHE A 686 39.69 -43.86 -38.37
N THR A 687 38.82 -43.38 -37.48
CA THR A 687 37.44 -43.88 -37.28
C THR A 687 36.47 -42.71 -37.35
N ILE A 688 35.30 -42.88 -37.97
CA ILE A 688 34.24 -41.86 -38.08
C ILE A 688 33.03 -42.41 -37.33
N GLN A 689 32.43 -41.64 -36.43
CA GLN A 689 31.28 -42.06 -35.62
C GLN A 689 30.28 -40.90 -35.50
N SER A 690 28.98 -41.17 -35.70
CA SER A 690 27.90 -40.20 -35.48
C SER A 690 27.35 -40.33 -34.06
N LEU A 691 27.20 -39.23 -33.33
CA LEU A 691 26.63 -39.20 -31.98
C LEU A 691 25.48 -38.18 -31.89
N PRO A 692 24.44 -38.41 -31.07
CA PRO A 692 23.42 -37.40 -30.74
C PRO A 692 23.99 -36.31 -29.81
N GLU A 693 23.43 -35.11 -29.87
CA GLU A 693 23.85 -33.94 -29.08
C GLU A 693 23.80 -34.17 -27.56
N SER A 694 22.93 -35.07 -27.08
CA SER A 694 22.80 -35.42 -25.67
C SER A 694 23.94 -36.27 -25.09
N GLU A 695 24.75 -36.93 -25.93
CA GLU A 695 25.90 -37.74 -25.46
C GLU A 695 27.24 -36.98 -25.57
N LEU A 696 27.21 -35.73 -26.03
CA LEU A 696 28.41 -34.91 -26.27
C LEU A 696 28.95 -34.21 -25.01
N ASP A 697 28.11 -33.96 -24.01
CA ASP A 697 28.50 -33.24 -22.78
C ASP A 697 29.09 -34.13 -21.67
N ASP A 698 29.00 -35.46 -21.78
CA ASP A 698 29.38 -36.39 -20.69
C ASP A 698 30.64 -37.26 -20.97
N MET A 699 31.35 -37.02 -22.08
CA MET A 699 32.64 -37.67 -22.34
C MET A 699 33.77 -37.03 -21.51
N THR A 700 33.88 -37.44 -20.24
CA THR A 700 34.93 -37.02 -19.30
C THR A 700 36.20 -37.86 -19.34
N THR A 701 36.30 -38.91 -20.17
CA THR A 701 37.54 -39.67 -20.38
C THR A 701 38.38 -39.07 -21.51
N GLU A 702 39.44 -38.35 -21.14
CA GLU A 702 40.57 -38.07 -22.04
C GLU A 702 41.20 -39.39 -22.50
N VAL A 703 41.09 -39.67 -23.80
CA VAL A 703 41.85 -40.74 -24.44
C VAL A 703 42.92 -40.08 -25.30
N GLY A 704 44.09 -39.85 -24.71
CA GLY A 704 45.19 -39.12 -25.34
C GLY A 704 46.06 -39.98 -26.28
N VAL A 705 46.55 -39.36 -27.35
CA VAL A 705 47.77 -39.73 -28.11
C VAL A 705 48.38 -38.47 -28.77
N SER A 706 49.71 -38.38 -28.76
CA SER A 706 50.51 -37.30 -29.37
C SER A 706 50.70 -37.53 -30.88
N VAL A 707 50.53 -36.47 -31.68
CA VAL A 707 50.91 -36.42 -33.11
C VAL A 707 52.16 -35.57 -33.28
N ALA A 708 53.05 -35.96 -34.21
CA ALA A 708 54.19 -35.15 -34.62
C ALA A 708 53.71 -33.91 -35.37
N SER A 709 54.35 -32.77 -35.10
CA SER A 709 54.02 -31.44 -35.64
C SER A 709 53.99 -31.39 -37.18
N ASP A 710 53.04 -30.65 -37.74
CA ASP A 710 52.89 -30.23 -39.15
C ASP A 710 52.33 -31.25 -40.16
N THR A 711 51.24 -31.96 -39.82
CA THR A 711 50.51 -32.80 -40.80
C THR A 711 49.23 -32.10 -41.26
N ASN A 712 49.12 -31.79 -42.56
CA ASN A 712 47.89 -31.22 -43.15
C ASN A 712 46.87 -32.31 -43.41
N VAL A 713 45.67 -32.20 -42.81
CA VAL A 713 44.55 -33.10 -43.09
C VAL A 713 43.60 -32.41 -44.06
N VAL A 714 43.26 -33.09 -45.14
CA VAL A 714 42.32 -32.61 -46.16
C VAL A 714 40.99 -33.36 -46.00
N LEU A 715 39.91 -32.60 -45.85
CA LEU A 715 38.54 -33.10 -45.86
C LEU A 715 37.92 -32.81 -47.23
N ASP A 716 37.44 -33.86 -47.91
CA ASP A 716 36.84 -33.78 -49.26
C ASP A 716 35.49 -34.51 -49.29
N ILE A 717 34.42 -33.79 -49.60
CA ILE A 717 33.04 -34.31 -49.64
C ILE A 717 32.60 -34.41 -51.11
N ASP A 718 32.63 -35.62 -51.67
CA ASP A 718 32.30 -35.89 -53.08
C ASP A 718 30.82 -36.25 -53.28
N ILE A 719 30.16 -35.58 -54.22
CA ILE A 719 28.70 -35.65 -54.46
C ILE A 719 28.37 -36.59 -55.65
N ALA A 720 29.36 -37.24 -56.25
CA ALA A 720 29.16 -38.04 -57.46
C ALA A 720 28.57 -39.45 -57.20
N ASP A 721 27.24 -39.56 -57.00
CA ASP A 721 26.36 -40.59 -57.61
C ASP A 721 24.87 -40.36 -57.21
N ILE A 722 24.21 -39.38 -57.83
CA ILE A 722 22.76 -39.16 -57.70
C ILE A 722 22.09 -39.60 -58.99
N LEU A 723 21.37 -40.74 -58.97
CA LEU A 723 20.45 -41.11 -60.04
C LEU A 723 19.21 -40.18 -59.98
N GLY A 724 19.35 -38.96 -60.50
CA GLY A 724 18.29 -37.95 -60.57
C GLY A 724 18.73 -36.54 -60.17
N ASN A 725 19.70 -35.97 -60.90
CA ASN A 725 20.13 -34.56 -60.96
C ASN A 725 19.40 -33.55 -60.01
N PRO A 726 20.12 -32.97 -59.02
CA PRO A 726 20.97 -31.81 -59.33
C PRO A 726 22.39 -31.93 -58.76
N THR A 727 23.38 -31.47 -59.54
CA THR A 727 24.80 -31.40 -59.18
C THR A 727 25.16 -30.21 -58.27
N THR A 728 24.22 -29.66 -57.50
CA THR A 728 24.44 -28.52 -56.57
C THR A 728 23.43 -28.59 -55.42
N LEU A 729 23.83 -28.19 -54.21
CA LEU A 729 22.91 -27.95 -53.09
C LEU A 729 21.86 -26.87 -53.48
N PRO A 730 20.67 -26.83 -52.83
CA PRO A 730 19.68 -25.79 -53.07
C PRO A 730 20.27 -24.38 -52.91
N VAL A 731 19.96 -23.46 -53.83
CA VAL A 731 20.51 -22.10 -53.85
C VAL A 731 20.13 -21.36 -52.57
N GLY A 732 21.12 -21.00 -51.75
CA GLY A 732 20.95 -20.23 -50.52
C GLY A 732 21.55 -20.85 -49.24
N ASN A 733 22.05 -22.09 -49.30
CA ASN A 733 22.60 -22.79 -48.14
C ASN A 733 24.14 -22.71 -48.10
N LEU A 734 24.72 -22.41 -46.93
CA LEU A 734 26.17 -22.41 -46.67
C LEU A 734 26.60 -23.65 -45.86
N LEU A 735 27.71 -24.31 -46.24
CA LEU A 735 28.34 -25.41 -45.49
C LEU A 735 29.51 -24.87 -44.66
N ILE A 736 29.43 -24.98 -43.33
CA ILE A 736 30.41 -24.38 -42.41
C ILE A 736 31.02 -25.46 -41.51
N LEU A 737 32.34 -25.47 -41.39
CA LEU A 737 33.09 -26.33 -40.48
C LEU A 737 33.46 -25.56 -39.20
N GLU A 738 32.95 -25.99 -38.05
CA GLU A 738 33.26 -25.44 -36.73
C GLU A 738 34.40 -26.23 -36.09
N ASP A 739 35.49 -25.56 -35.72
CA ASP A 739 36.48 -26.09 -34.78
C ASP A 739 36.06 -25.68 -33.37
N ARG A 740 35.61 -26.65 -32.56
CA ARG A 740 35.06 -26.37 -31.23
C ARG A 740 36.13 -26.05 -30.19
N LEU A 741 37.40 -26.37 -30.48
CA LEU A 741 38.51 -26.08 -29.57
C LEU A 741 39.00 -24.64 -29.76
N LEU A 742 39.04 -24.16 -31.01
CA LEU A 742 39.44 -22.80 -31.37
C LEU A 742 38.26 -21.82 -31.47
N GLY A 743 37.02 -22.32 -31.48
CA GLY A 743 35.80 -21.51 -31.65
C GLY A 743 35.69 -20.86 -33.03
N THR A 744 36.43 -21.37 -34.02
CA THR A 744 36.51 -20.78 -35.38
C THR A 744 35.61 -21.53 -36.35
N PHE A 745 34.91 -20.78 -37.20
CA PHE A 745 34.06 -21.29 -38.26
C PHE A 745 34.72 -21.05 -39.62
N THR A 746 34.88 -22.12 -40.39
CA THR A 746 35.47 -22.07 -41.74
C THR A 746 34.42 -22.48 -42.76
N GLU A 747 34.07 -21.56 -43.65
CA GLU A 747 33.21 -21.86 -44.80
C GLU A 747 33.92 -22.81 -45.76
N LEU A 748 33.26 -23.90 -46.17
CA LEU A 748 33.82 -24.87 -47.11
C LEU A 748 33.69 -24.33 -48.54
N GLN A 749 34.79 -24.39 -49.31
CA GLN A 749 34.77 -23.92 -50.70
C GLN A 749 34.08 -24.93 -51.62
N ASP A 750 33.09 -24.45 -52.37
CA ASP A 750 32.43 -25.20 -53.43
C ASP A 750 33.33 -25.29 -54.67
N THR A 751 33.69 -26.51 -55.08
CA THR A 751 34.49 -26.74 -56.29
C THR A 751 33.65 -27.17 -57.51
N GLY A 752 32.33 -27.30 -57.35
CA GLY A 752 31.36 -27.72 -58.36
C GLY A 752 31.12 -29.23 -58.46
N THR A 753 31.96 -30.06 -57.83
CA THR A 753 31.76 -31.53 -57.71
C THR A 753 32.01 -32.06 -56.29
N SER A 754 32.75 -31.31 -55.47
CA SER A 754 32.96 -31.59 -54.05
C SER A 754 33.17 -30.32 -53.22
N TYR A 755 33.01 -30.41 -51.89
CA TYR A 755 33.34 -29.33 -50.94
C TYR A 755 34.62 -29.68 -50.18
N THR A 756 35.58 -28.75 -50.11
CA THR A 756 36.92 -29.03 -49.54
C THR A 756 37.45 -27.94 -48.60
N THR A 757 38.26 -28.33 -47.61
CA THR A 757 39.13 -27.41 -46.84
C THR A 757 40.35 -28.14 -46.27
N ALA A 758 41.42 -27.39 -46.01
CA ALA A 758 42.64 -27.88 -45.38
C ALA A 758 42.70 -27.39 -43.93
N VAL A 759 42.94 -28.31 -43.00
CA VAL A 759 43.03 -27.98 -41.57
C VAL A 759 44.45 -28.25 -41.08
N SER A 760 45.10 -27.23 -40.53
CA SER A 760 46.44 -27.32 -39.92
C SER A 760 46.31 -27.32 -38.39
N THR A 761 46.89 -28.31 -37.73
CA THR A 761 46.96 -28.35 -36.26
C THR A 761 48.36 -27.94 -35.80
N SER A 762 48.45 -26.94 -34.92
CA SER A 762 49.71 -26.52 -34.31
C SER A 762 49.76 -26.91 -32.83
N GLU A 763 50.81 -27.64 -32.45
CA GLU A 763 51.20 -28.06 -31.09
C GLU A 763 50.17 -28.86 -30.27
N SER A 764 50.43 -30.16 -30.14
CA SER A 764 49.97 -31.12 -29.10
C SER A 764 48.48 -31.21 -28.69
N GLU A 765 47.54 -30.52 -29.33
CA GLU A 765 46.12 -30.54 -28.91
C GLU A 765 45.15 -31.10 -29.97
N ILE A 766 44.07 -31.72 -29.47
CA ILE A 766 43.11 -32.55 -30.22
C ILE A 766 42.06 -31.66 -30.90
N GLY A 767 42.00 -31.65 -32.23
CA GLY A 767 40.92 -30.96 -32.97
C GLY A 767 39.60 -31.75 -32.96
N ARG A 768 38.48 -31.09 -32.61
CA ARG A 768 37.10 -31.61 -32.75
C ARG A 768 36.33 -30.75 -33.74
N PHE A 769 35.89 -31.32 -34.86
CA PHE A 769 35.27 -30.58 -35.96
C PHE A 769 33.79 -30.95 -36.14
N TYR A 770 32.94 -29.94 -36.36
CA TYR A 770 31.50 -30.10 -36.60
C TYR A 770 31.10 -29.48 -37.94
N LEU A 771 30.18 -30.12 -38.67
CA LEU A 771 29.68 -29.62 -39.95
C LEU A 771 28.25 -29.06 -39.82
N HIS A 772 28.03 -27.86 -40.36
CA HIS A 772 26.77 -27.10 -40.29
C HIS A 772 26.21 -26.76 -41.67
N MET A 773 24.88 -26.68 -41.78
CA MET A 773 24.15 -26.10 -42.92
C MET A 773 23.21 -24.99 -42.45
N THR A 774 23.35 -23.75 -42.92
CA THR A 774 22.50 -22.60 -42.52
C THR A 774 22.06 -21.72 -43.70
N THR A 775 20.99 -20.92 -43.50
CA THR A 775 20.36 -20.05 -44.52
C THR A 775 20.24 -18.56 -44.16
N ASP A 776 20.62 -18.11 -42.96
CA ASP A 776 20.45 -16.69 -42.62
C ASP A 776 21.54 -16.18 -41.65
N VAL A 777 22.10 -15.00 -41.98
CA VAL A 777 23.04 -14.25 -41.14
C VAL A 777 22.55 -12.81 -41.14
N THR A 778 21.66 -12.47 -40.21
CA THR A 778 21.35 -11.08 -39.90
C THR A 778 21.49 -10.81 -38.40
N ASP A 779 22.20 -9.72 -38.10
CA ASP A 779 22.69 -9.26 -36.80
C ASP A 779 21.56 -8.60 -35.98
N PRO A 780 21.35 -8.94 -34.69
CA PRO A 780 20.34 -8.28 -33.87
C PRO A 780 20.77 -6.85 -33.48
N THR A 781 19.92 -5.87 -33.82
CA THR A 781 20.04 -4.49 -33.34
C THR A 781 18.91 -4.17 -32.36
N GLY A 782 19.20 -4.24 -31.05
CA GLY A 782 18.31 -3.72 -30.01
C GLY A 782 18.93 -3.80 -28.61
N PRO A 783 18.97 -2.71 -27.80
CA PRO A 783 19.54 -2.75 -26.46
C PRO A 783 18.54 -3.38 -25.47
N GLY A 784 18.98 -4.41 -24.72
CA GLY A 784 18.24 -4.97 -23.58
C GLY A 784 18.06 -3.94 -22.45
N SER A 785 17.23 -4.27 -21.45
CA SER A 785 16.97 -3.40 -20.29
C SER A 785 16.93 -4.19 -18.98
N MET A 786 17.35 -3.55 -17.88
CA MET A 786 17.30 -4.12 -16.52
C MET A 786 16.60 -3.13 -15.60
N SER A 787 15.74 -3.63 -14.72
CA SER A 787 15.12 -2.86 -13.63
C SER A 787 15.62 -3.42 -12.31
N LEU A 788 16.34 -2.60 -11.55
CA LEU A 788 16.78 -2.97 -10.21
C LEU A 788 15.73 -2.56 -9.16
N PRO A 789 15.56 -3.33 -8.08
CA PRO A 789 14.99 -2.82 -6.84
C PRO A 789 15.81 -1.60 -6.34
N THR A 790 15.23 -0.82 -5.43
CA THR A 790 15.88 0.35 -4.81
C THR A 790 17.29 0.04 -4.30
N THR A 791 18.16 1.05 -4.24
CA THR A 791 19.62 0.93 -4.04
C THR A 791 20.08 0.30 -2.71
N LEU A 792 19.17 0.12 -1.75
CA LEU A 792 19.40 -0.52 -0.46
C LEU A 792 18.24 -1.49 -0.19
N ILE A 793 18.54 -2.73 0.20
CA ILE A 793 17.58 -3.84 0.28
C ILE A 793 17.77 -4.60 1.60
N ASN A 794 16.69 -4.79 2.37
CA ASN A 794 16.63 -5.59 3.60
C ASN A 794 16.48 -7.11 3.43
N ASP A 795 16.57 -7.60 2.19
CA ASP A 795 16.26 -9.00 1.88
C ASP A 795 17.41 -9.65 1.09
N ILE A 796 18.04 -10.65 1.72
CA ILE A 796 19.06 -11.51 1.11
C ILE A 796 18.54 -12.37 -0.05
N ASN A 797 17.24 -12.34 -0.31
CA ASN A 797 16.57 -13.06 -1.38
C ASN A 797 15.93 -12.13 -2.42
N ALA A 798 16.27 -10.83 -2.41
CA ALA A 798 15.73 -9.89 -3.37
C ALA A 798 15.93 -10.36 -4.82
N ASN A 799 14.81 -10.43 -5.54
CA ASN A 799 14.77 -10.92 -6.90
C ASN A 799 15.39 -9.89 -7.86
N ILE A 800 16.23 -10.36 -8.78
CA ILE A 800 16.69 -9.55 -9.91
C ILE A 800 15.80 -9.88 -11.11
N VAL A 801 15.22 -8.85 -11.73
CA VAL A 801 14.44 -8.99 -12.97
C VAL A 801 15.17 -8.25 -14.09
N GLY A 802 15.32 -8.90 -15.24
CA GLY A 802 15.95 -8.29 -16.42
C GLY A 802 15.39 -8.86 -17.71
N SER A 803 15.63 -8.16 -18.82
CA SER A 803 15.21 -8.57 -20.16
C SER A 803 16.36 -8.47 -21.15
N CYS A 804 16.56 -9.54 -21.92
CA CYS A 804 17.53 -9.57 -23.02
C CYS A 804 16.89 -9.18 -24.38
N GLY A 805 15.60 -8.80 -24.42
CA GLY A 805 14.87 -8.46 -25.65
C GLY A 805 14.29 -9.68 -26.38
N THR A 806 13.50 -9.43 -27.43
CA THR A 806 12.57 -10.42 -28.03
C THR A 806 13.20 -11.49 -28.94
N ASP A 807 14.50 -11.46 -29.18
CA ASP A 807 15.20 -12.34 -30.16
C ASP A 807 16.04 -13.47 -29.55
N VAL A 808 15.92 -13.72 -28.24
CA VAL A 808 16.72 -14.74 -27.52
C VAL A 808 15.85 -15.83 -26.91
N SER A 809 15.18 -16.61 -27.76
CA SER A 809 14.61 -17.89 -27.33
C SER A 809 15.75 -18.92 -27.19
N ASN A 810 16.14 -19.24 -25.94
CA ASN A 810 17.23 -20.14 -25.49
C ASN A 810 18.65 -19.53 -25.30
N GLY A 811 18.79 -18.21 -25.18
CA GLY A 811 20.08 -17.62 -24.75
C GLY A 811 20.44 -17.94 -23.28
N SER A 812 21.73 -18.03 -22.96
CA SER A 812 22.21 -18.13 -21.57
C SER A 812 22.52 -16.74 -21.01
N VAL A 813 21.98 -16.41 -19.83
CA VAL A 813 22.38 -15.22 -19.08
C VAL A 813 23.44 -15.60 -18.06
N LEU A 814 24.62 -14.98 -18.14
CA LEU A 814 25.65 -15.10 -17.09
C LEU A 814 25.55 -13.88 -16.19
N VAL A 815 25.24 -14.06 -14.91
CA VAL A 815 25.16 -12.97 -13.93
C VAL A 815 26.39 -13.04 -13.02
N THR A 816 27.17 -11.97 -12.99
CA THR A 816 28.31 -11.85 -12.09
C THR A 816 28.05 -10.77 -11.06
N THR A 817 28.18 -11.16 -9.79
CA THR A 817 28.08 -10.26 -8.64
C THR A 817 29.48 -10.03 -8.09
N THR A 818 29.94 -8.78 -8.11
CA THR A 818 31.22 -8.41 -7.51
C THR A 818 30.99 -7.61 -6.23
N PRO A 819 31.31 -8.16 -5.05
CA PRO A 819 31.54 -7.39 -3.84
C PRO A 819 32.58 -6.30 -4.12
N VAL A 820 32.29 -5.06 -3.73
CA VAL A 820 33.20 -3.91 -3.97
C VAL A 820 34.58 -4.10 -3.29
N ASN A 821 34.70 -5.06 -2.36
CA ASN A 821 35.92 -5.44 -1.64
C ASN A 821 36.82 -6.50 -2.33
N GLY A 822 36.58 -6.84 -3.60
CA GLY A 822 37.59 -7.50 -4.46
C GLY A 822 37.62 -9.04 -4.45
N PHE A 823 36.58 -9.71 -3.96
CA PHE A 823 36.41 -11.16 -4.11
C PHE A 823 35.21 -11.48 -4.99
N THR A 824 35.43 -11.97 -6.22
CA THR A 824 34.36 -12.36 -7.13
C THR A 824 33.68 -13.65 -6.66
N ASN A 825 32.44 -13.58 -6.18
CA ASN A 825 31.58 -14.77 -6.11
C ASN A 825 30.89 -14.92 -7.47
N GLN A 826 31.25 -15.97 -8.20
CA GLN A 826 30.69 -16.26 -9.51
C GLN A 826 29.45 -17.14 -9.32
N TYR A 827 28.26 -16.57 -9.41
CA TYR A 827 27.03 -17.36 -9.55
C TYR A 827 26.92 -17.83 -11.01
N ASN A 828 27.57 -18.95 -11.33
CA ASN A 828 27.41 -19.59 -12.63
C ASN A 828 26.09 -20.37 -12.64
N THR A 829 25.01 -19.69 -13.02
CA THR A 829 23.78 -20.38 -13.40
C THR A 829 23.30 -19.86 -14.74
N SER A 830 23.18 -20.76 -15.72
CA SER A 830 22.54 -20.47 -17.00
C SER A 830 21.04 -20.39 -16.75
N ILE A 831 20.49 -19.17 -16.69
CA ILE A 831 19.05 -18.97 -16.47
C ILE A 831 18.34 -19.08 -17.82
N ARG A 832 17.29 -19.90 -17.87
CA ARG A 832 16.45 -20.07 -19.06
C ARG A 832 15.48 -18.88 -19.14
N LEU A 833 15.58 -18.10 -20.21
CA LEU A 833 14.67 -16.98 -20.50
C LEU A 833 13.24 -17.50 -20.70
N ASP A 834 12.25 -16.69 -20.36
CA ASP A 834 10.88 -16.97 -20.73
C ASP A 834 10.62 -16.66 -22.22
N ALA A 835 9.39 -16.91 -22.69
CA ALA A 835 9.02 -16.74 -24.10
C ALA A 835 9.14 -15.29 -24.61
N ASN A 836 9.28 -14.31 -23.72
CA ASN A 836 9.42 -12.88 -24.05
C ASN A 836 10.87 -12.39 -23.95
N GLY A 837 11.82 -13.24 -23.55
CA GLY A 837 13.22 -12.86 -23.34
C GLY A 837 13.51 -12.26 -21.96
N ASP A 838 12.57 -12.40 -21.03
CA ASP A 838 12.70 -11.92 -19.65
C ASP A 838 13.29 -13.01 -18.75
N PHE A 839 14.00 -12.60 -17.70
CA PHE A 839 14.50 -13.48 -16.65
C PHE A 839 14.24 -12.91 -15.27
N THR A 840 14.01 -13.81 -14.32
CA THR A 840 13.99 -13.50 -12.89
C THR A 840 14.96 -14.42 -12.17
N ILE A 841 15.89 -13.84 -11.43
CA ILE A 841 16.71 -14.56 -10.46
C ILE A 841 15.94 -14.57 -9.15
N THR A 842 15.56 -15.75 -8.69
CA THR A 842 14.92 -15.96 -7.37
C THR A 842 15.93 -16.57 -6.41
N ASP A 843 15.93 -16.14 -5.15
CA ASP A 843 16.79 -16.69 -4.08
C ASP A 843 18.31 -16.73 -4.36
N PRO A 844 18.94 -15.64 -4.85
CA PRO A 844 20.40 -15.59 -4.99
C PRO A 844 21.18 -15.78 -3.67
N ASN A 845 20.53 -15.74 -2.49
CA ASN A 845 21.16 -15.91 -1.17
C ASN A 845 22.36 -14.96 -1.02
N TRP A 846 22.10 -13.66 -1.08
CA TRP A 846 23.13 -12.64 -0.85
C TRP A 846 23.62 -12.70 0.59
N SER A 847 24.84 -12.22 0.82
CA SER A 847 25.30 -11.89 2.17
C SER A 847 25.25 -10.38 2.37
N GLU A 848 25.39 -9.90 3.60
CA GLU A 848 25.53 -8.48 3.91
C GLU A 848 26.63 -7.82 3.04
N GLY A 849 26.33 -6.67 2.42
CA GLY A 849 27.31 -5.81 1.75
C GLY A 849 26.92 -5.25 0.38
N SER A 850 27.89 -4.57 -0.25
CA SER A 850 27.74 -3.86 -1.52
C SER A 850 28.05 -4.74 -2.73
N TYR A 851 27.15 -4.77 -3.70
CA TYR A 851 27.26 -5.60 -4.88
C TYR A 851 27.10 -4.82 -6.18
N SER A 852 27.92 -5.16 -7.17
CA SER A 852 27.72 -4.76 -8.57
C SER A 852 27.28 -5.96 -9.38
N VAL A 853 26.25 -5.79 -10.20
CA VAL A 853 25.66 -6.83 -11.04
C VAL A 853 26.04 -6.57 -12.49
N ASN A 854 26.69 -7.54 -13.14
CA ASN A 854 26.83 -7.55 -14.59
C ASN A 854 26.07 -8.75 -15.12
N PHE A 855 25.45 -8.61 -16.29
CA PHE A 855 24.93 -9.75 -17.00
C PHE A 855 25.29 -9.72 -18.47
N SER A 856 25.42 -10.89 -19.09
CA SER A 856 25.65 -11.00 -20.53
C SER A 856 24.63 -11.91 -21.19
N CYS A 857 24.10 -11.46 -22.32
CA CYS A 857 23.20 -12.25 -23.17
C CYS A 857 23.97 -12.75 -24.40
N THR A 858 23.75 -14.00 -24.79
CA THR A 858 24.31 -14.64 -25.99
C THR A 858 23.18 -15.19 -26.84
N ASP A 859 23.26 -15.01 -28.16
CA ASP A 859 22.23 -15.47 -29.10
C ASP A 859 22.31 -16.99 -29.38
N LYS A 860 21.35 -17.52 -30.13
CA LYS A 860 21.25 -18.94 -30.52
C LYS A 860 22.46 -19.44 -31.32
N VAL A 861 23.27 -18.53 -31.90
CA VAL A 861 24.36 -18.84 -32.84
C VAL A 861 25.75 -18.62 -32.21
N GLY A 862 25.81 -18.10 -30.98
CA GLY A 862 27.05 -17.88 -30.25
C GLY A 862 27.76 -16.56 -30.61
N ASN A 863 27.09 -15.62 -31.29
CA ASN A 863 27.66 -14.28 -31.45
C ASN A 863 27.75 -13.65 -30.05
N GLY A 864 28.93 -13.09 -29.74
CA GLY A 864 29.48 -13.00 -28.39
C GLY A 864 28.61 -12.38 -27.29
N PRO A 865 28.97 -12.57 -26.01
CA PRO A 865 28.22 -12.02 -24.89
C PRO A 865 28.20 -10.48 -24.97
N THR A 866 27.04 -9.90 -25.25
CA THR A 866 26.86 -8.46 -25.03
C THR A 866 26.76 -8.26 -23.52
N THR A 867 27.87 -7.84 -22.91
CA THR A 867 27.93 -7.59 -21.46
C THR A 867 27.25 -6.27 -21.17
N MET A 868 26.22 -6.32 -20.34
CA MET A 868 25.49 -5.17 -19.84
C MET A 868 25.77 -4.99 -18.34
N GLY A 869 26.04 -3.75 -17.95
CA GLY A 869 26.42 -3.38 -16.59
C GLY A 869 27.80 -2.70 -16.53
N PRO A 870 28.32 -2.44 -15.31
CA PRO A 870 27.74 -2.84 -14.03
C PRO A 870 26.47 -2.04 -13.68
N PHE A 871 25.47 -2.74 -13.16
CA PHE A 871 24.30 -2.16 -12.50
C PHE A 871 24.50 -2.26 -10.98
N GLY A 872 24.24 -1.17 -10.26
CA GLY A 872 24.53 -1.05 -8.82
C GLY A 872 25.39 0.16 -8.47
N PRO A 873 25.84 0.30 -7.21
CA PRO A 873 25.83 -0.73 -6.18
C PRO A 873 24.42 -1.06 -5.65
N ILE A 874 24.19 -2.34 -5.40
CA ILE A 874 23.08 -2.87 -4.58
C ILE A 874 23.68 -3.12 -3.20
N GLU A 875 23.18 -2.43 -2.20
CA GLU A 875 23.58 -2.65 -0.81
C GLU A 875 22.56 -3.61 -0.16
N ILE A 876 23.04 -4.78 0.27
CA ILE A 876 22.26 -5.72 1.08
C ILE A 876 22.57 -5.42 2.53
N ASP A 877 21.56 -4.95 3.24
CA ASP A 877 21.64 -4.60 4.65
C ASP A 877 20.49 -5.28 5.39
N THR A 878 20.80 -6.33 6.14
CA THR A 878 19.83 -7.11 6.92
C THR A 878 19.92 -6.85 8.42
N THR A 879 20.69 -5.86 8.83
CA THR A 879 20.99 -5.62 10.24
C THR A 879 20.03 -4.57 10.79
N PRO A 880 19.07 -4.92 11.66
CA PRO A 880 18.18 -3.92 12.24
C PRO A 880 18.95 -2.93 13.12
N PRO A 881 18.47 -1.68 13.21
CA PRO A 881 18.98 -0.72 14.18
C PRO A 881 18.94 -1.28 15.61
N PRO A 882 19.79 -0.79 16.52
CA PRO A 882 19.67 -1.06 17.94
C PRO A 882 18.27 -0.65 18.47
N THR A 883 17.74 -1.42 19.44
CA THR A 883 16.51 -1.02 20.15
C THR A 883 16.66 0.40 20.73
N PRO A 884 15.77 1.34 20.35
CA PRO A 884 15.83 2.70 20.87
C PRO A 884 15.57 2.77 22.37
N THR A 885 15.99 3.87 22.99
CA THR A 885 15.65 4.14 24.39
C THR A 885 14.16 4.48 24.55
N THR A 886 13.60 4.29 25.74
CA THR A 886 12.24 4.74 26.06
C THR A 886 12.07 6.22 25.70
N PRO A 887 10.99 6.60 25.00
CA PRO A 887 10.70 8.01 24.74
C PRO A 887 10.50 8.75 26.06
N ASP A 888 10.83 10.04 26.11
CA ASP A 888 10.60 10.90 27.28
C ASP A 888 9.62 12.02 26.88
N LEU A 889 8.64 12.34 27.72
CA LEU A 889 7.71 13.42 27.41
C LEU A 889 8.44 14.75 27.53
N GLN A 890 8.45 15.55 26.47
CA GLN A 890 9.23 16.78 26.46
C GLN A 890 8.71 17.73 27.56
N ALA A 891 9.62 18.37 28.30
CA ALA A 891 9.28 19.29 29.38
C ALA A 891 8.31 20.45 29.01
N GLY A 892 8.21 20.80 27.72
CA GLY A 892 7.25 21.80 27.22
C GLY A 892 5.86 21.22 26.88
N SER A 893 5.81 19.92 26.59
CA SER A 893 4.57 19.15 26.38
C SER A 893 4.04 18.54 27.67
N ASP A 894 4.85 18.39 28.73
CA ASP A 894 4.41 17.97 30.07
C ASP A 894 3.84 19.17 30.84
N THR A 895 2.59 19.52 30.55
CA THR A 895 1.93 20.75 31.06
C THR A 895 1.38 20.62 32.48
N GLY A 896 1.53 19.45 33.10
CA GLY A 896 1.04 19.14 34.44
C GLY A 896 1.72 19.92 35.56
N LEU A 897 1.58 19.43 36.79
CA LEU A 897 2.12 20.10 37.99
C LEU A 897 3.64 20.24 37.95
N THR A 898 4.33 19.29 37.32
CA THR A 898 5.77 19.29 37.08
C THR A 898 6.04 18.91 35.64
N ASN A 899 7.17 19.36 35.10
CA ASN A 899 7.60 19.02 33.74
C ASN A 899 8.30 17.66 33.64
N SER A 900 7.90 16.71 34.48
CA SER A 900 8.45 15.34 34.54
C SER A 900 7.48 14.31 35.15
N ASP A 901 6.19 14.64 35.24
CA ASP A 901 5.16 13.75 35.81
C ASP A 901 4.26 13.10 34.76
N ASN A 902 4.52 13.37 33.48
CA ASN A 902 3.87 12.78 32.32
C ASN A 902 2.35 13.03 32.27
N ASN A 903 1.90 14.18 32.76
CA ASN A 903 0.50 14.58 32.74
C ASN A 903 0.37 15.82 31.87
N THR A 904 -0.48 15.77 30.85
CA THR A 904 -0.56 16.85 29.88
C THR A 904 -1.98 17.19 29.47
N SER A 905 -2.16 18.48 29.13
CA SER A 905 -3.33 19.06 28.46
C SER A 905 -3.11 19.22 26.96
N ASP A 906 -1.93 18.82 26.47
CA ASP A 906 -1.61 18.76 25.04
C ASP A 906 -2.09 17.42 24.47
N SER A 907 -3.04 17.48 23.54
CA SER A 907 -3.55 16.30 22.81
C SER A 907 -2.66 15.88 21.64
N THR A 908 -1.58 16.62 21.37
CA THR A 908 -0.56 16.34 20.36
C THR A 908 0.86 16.47 20.96
N PRO A 909 1.16 15.74 22.05
CA PRO A 909 2.39 15.97 22.81
C PRO A 909 3.66 15.65 21.99
N THR A 910 4.76 16.30 22.35
CA THR A 910 6.09 16.06 21.78
C THR A 910 6.94 15.25 22.75
N PHE A 911 7.71 14.29 22.22
CA PHE A 911 8.59 13.42 22.97
C PHE A 911 10.05 13.67 22.58
N ASP A 912 10.93 13.71 23.57
CA ASP A 912 12.37 13.58 23.37
C ASP A 912 12.70 12.11 23.11
N ILE A 913 13.40 11.86 22.00
CA ILE A 913 13.80 10.52 21.53
C ILE A 913 15.29 10.52 21.20
N THR A 914 15.87 9.35 21.01
CA THR A 914 17.27 9.22 20.59
C THR A 914 17.35 8.30 19.38
N CYS A 915 17.82 8.85 18.27
CA CYS A 915 18.19 8.10 17.08
C CYS A 915 19.42 7.26 17.38
N THR A 916 19.31 5.95 17.15
CA THR A 916 20.42 5.01 17.34
C THR A 916 21.23 4.83 16.06
N GLU A 917 20.64 5.16 14.92
CA GLU A 917 21.23 5.07 13.60
C GLU A 917 21.02 6.37 12.79
N SER A 918 21.85 6.60 11.78
CA SER A 918 21.71 7.74 10.86
C SER A 918 21.00 7.30 9.59
N ASP A 919 20.24 8.20 8.99
CA ASP A 919 19.38 7.97 7.83
C ASP A 919 18.27 6.92 8.06
N SER A 920 17.92 6.67 9.33
CA SER A 920 16.81 5.81 9.78
C SER A 920 15.53 6.63 10.04
N THR A 921 14.42 5.95 10.34
CA THR A 921 13.13 6.55 10.73
C THR A 921 12.66 5.95 12.05
N ILE A 922 12.44 6.80 13.05
CA ILE A 922 11.74 6.43 14.28
C ILE A 922 10.23 6.51 14.06
N THR A 923 9.52 5.46 14.47
CA THR A 923 8.05 5.45 14.58
C THR A 923 7.66 5.45 16.05
N LEU A 924 6.87 6.45 16.46
CA LEU A 924 6.24 6.55 17.77
C LEU A 924 4.89 5.86 17.73
N TYR A 925 4.62 4.99 18.70
CA TYR A 925 3.35 4.29 18.86
C TYR A 925 2.66 4.74 20.14
N ALA A 926 1.34 4.89 20.08
CA ALA A 926 0.45 5.01 21.24
C ALA A 926 -0.46 3.79 21.27
N GLU A 927 -0.43 2.98 22.33
CA GLU A 927 -1.21 1.73 22.43
C GLU A 927 -0.96 0.76 21.26
N GLY A 928 0.27 0.75 20.73
CA GLY A 928 0.67 -0.08 19.59
C GLY A 928 0.23 0.45 18.21
N ILE A 929 -0.39 1.63 18.13
CA ILE A 929 -0.77 2.30 16.88
C ILE A 929 0.21 3.43 16.58
N SER A 930 0.72 3.53 15.35
CA SER A 930 1.61 4.62 14.93
C SER A 930 0.93 5.98 15.16
N ALA A 931 1.57 6.81 15.98
CA ALA A 931 1.09 8.10 16.46
C ALA A 931 1.97 9.26 15.99
N GLY A 932 3.17 8.99 15.48
CA GLY A 932 4.09 9.98 14.93
C GLY A 932 5.33 9.32 14.33
N THR A 933 6.06 10.04 13.47
CA THR A 933 7.32 9.56 12.89
C THR A 933 8.37 10.65 12.89
N HIS A 934 9.65 10.27 12.91
CA HIS A 934 10.77 11.19 12.82
C HIS A 934 11.90 10.57 11.99
N VAL A 935 12.43 11.31 11.02
CA VAL A 935 13.59 10.87 10.22
C VAL A 935 14.88 11.28 10.92
N CYS A 936 15.68 10.29 11.28
CA CYS A 936 16.94 10.42 11.96
C CYS A 936 18.06 10.73 10.95
N THR A 937 18.34 12.01 10.67
CA THR A 937 19.45 12.39 9.75
C THR A 937 20.85 12.19 10.35
N ALA A 938 20.94 12.00 11.66
CA ALA A 938 22.18 11.67 12.38
C ALA A 938 21.86 10.99 13.72
N ILE A 939 22.80 10.20 14.24
CA ILE A 939 22.72 9.59 15.56
C ILE A 939 22.71 10.69 16.63
N GLY A 940 21.76 10.63 17.56
CA GLY A 940 21.65 11.59 18.66
C GLY A 940 20.23 11.85 19.12
N SER A 941 20.11 12.69 20.14
CA SER A 941 18.82 13.08 20.68
C SER A 941 18.10 14.06 19.75
N THR A 942 16.80 13.84 19.57
CA THR A 942 15.90 14.64 18.74
C THR A 942 14.48 14.58 19.34
N MET A 943 13.48 15.10 18.64
CA MET A 943 12.10 15.14 19.09
C MET A 943 11.15 14.54 18.05
N VAL A 944 10.10 13.86 18.52
CA VAL A 944 8.98 13.40 17.69
C VAL A 944 7.67 13.93 18.27
N MET A 945 6.82 14.48 17.41
CA MET A 945 5.50 14.98 17.77
C MET A 945 4.45 13.92 17.44
N VAL A 946 3.43 13.80 18.28
CA VAL A 946 2.22 13.06 17.93
C VAL A 946 1.48 13.80 16.82
N SER A 947 1.32 13.16 15.66
CA SER A 947 0.81 13.76 14.42
C SER A 947 -0.71 13.85 14.35
N THR A 948 -1.43 13.25 15.31
CA THR A 948 -2.90 13.23 15.37
C THR A 948 -3.40 13.60 16.75
N THR A 949 -4.54 14.27 16.84
CA THR A 949 -5.13 14.63 18.13
C THR A 949 -5.61 13.39 18.88
N LEU A 950 -5.03 13.12 20.03
CA LEU A 950 -5.45 12.06 20.94
C LEU A 950 -6.62 12.52 21.82
N LEU A 951 -7.48 11.57 22.21
CA LEU A 951 -8.58 11.82 23.14
C LEU A 951 -8.05 11.81 24.58
N ASP A 952 -8.82 12.32 25.53
CA ASP A 952 -8.46 12.22 26.95
C ASP A 952 -8.37 10.75 27.38
N GLY A 953 -7.29 10.39 28.07
CA GLY A 953 -7.00 9.02 28.44
C GLY A 953 -5.56 8.81 28.91
N THR A 954 -5.28 7.58 29.33
CA THR A 954 -3.92 7.12 29.61
C THR A 954 -3.42 6.33 28.42
N TYR A 955 -2.21 6.64 27.96
CA TYR A 955 -1.57 6.04 26.79
C TYR A 955 -0.18 5.53 27.17
N ASP A 956 0.12 4.30 26.78
CA ASP A 956 1.46 3.75 26.79
C ASP A 956 2.14 4.01 25.44
N PHE A 957 3.21 4.82 25.47
CA PHE A 957 3.99 5.20 24.31
C PHE A 957 5.26 4.37 24.17
N THR A 958 5.51 3.83 22.98
CA THR A 958 6.74 3.09 22.62
C THR A 958 7.30 3.64 21.31
N ILE A 959 8.59 3.41 21.04
CA ILE A 959 9.19 3.73 19.75
C ILE A 959 9.89 2.51 19.14
N SER A 960 9.89 2.39 17.81
CA SER A 960 10.84 1.57 17.05
C SER A 960 11.59 2.47 16.06
N GLU A 961 12.73 1.99 15.59
CA GLU A 961 13.55 2.63 14.57
C GLU A 961 13.75 1.68 13.41
N THR A 962 13.51 2.16 12.19
CA THR A 962 13.66 1.43 10.93
C THR A 962 14.79 2.07 10.14
N ASP A 963 15.80 1.30 9.72
CA ASP A 963 16.88 1.83 8.89
C ASP A 963 16.42 2.15 7.44
N LEU A 964 17.36 2.64 6.63
CA LEU A 964 17.11 2.96 5.23
C LEU A 964 16.84 1.71 4.36
N ALA A 965 17.27 0.51 4.79
CA ALA A 965 17.06 -0.75 4.09
C ALA A 965 15.66 -1.32 4.34
N GLY A 966 15.01 -0.88 5.43
CA GLY A 966 13.71 -1.33 5.88
C GLY A 966 13.78 -2.37 7.00
N ASN A 967 14.92 -2.56 7.67
CA ASN A 967 14.97 -3.40 8.86
C ASN A 967 14.44 -2.62 10.07
N GLU A 968 13.49 -3.20 10.79
CA GLU A 968 12.90 -2.58 11.98
C GLU A 968 13.51 -3.17 13.26
N SER A 969 13.91 -2.28 14.17
CA SER A 969 14.38 -2.65 15.51
C SER A 969 13.25 -3.14 16.43
N PRO A 970 13.54 -3.91 17.48
CA PRO A 970 12.56 -4.17 18.53
C PRO A 970 12.09 -2.86 19.18
N GLN A 971 10.80 -2.78 19.55
CA GLN A 971 10.23 -1.63 20.26
C GLN A 971 10.90 -1.38 21.62
N SER A 972 10.99 -0.11 22.01
CA SER A 972 11.44 0.34 23.33
C SER A 972 10.51 -0.16 24.46
N SER A 973 10.94 -0.03 25.72
CA SER A 973 9.98 -0.05 26.83
C SER A 973 9.00 1.13 26.74
N SER A 974 7.82 0.98 27.35
CA SER A 974 6.75 1.98 27.29
C SER A 974 6.93 3.12 28.30
N LEU A 975 6.50 4.32 27.91
CA LEU A 975 6.28 5.49 28.76
C LEU A 975 4.76 5.72 28.91
N SER A 976 4.25 5.70 30.13
CA SER A 976 2.82 5.97 30.38
C SER A 976 2.59 7.47 30.55
N VAL A 977 1.69 8.04 29.75
CA VAL A 977 1.32 9.46 29.73
C VAL A 977 -0.19 9.59 29.91
N VAL A 978 -0.61 10.56 30.73
CA VAL A 978 -2.03 10.89 30.92
C VAL A 978 -2.35 12.19 30.20
N ILE A 979 -3.30 12.13 29.26
CA ILE A 979 -3.82 13.27 28.52
C ILE A 979 -5.20 13.62 29.09
N ASP A 980 -5.38 14.87 29.52
CA ASP A 980 -6.67 15.44 29.89
C ASP A 980 -6.71 16.89 29.41
N THR A 981 -7.57 17.18 28.44
CA THR A 981 -7.72 18.49 27.81
C THR A 981 -8.87 19.32 28.40
N THR A 982 -9.47 18.85 29.50
CA THR A 982 -10.70 19.41 30.06
C THR A 982 -10.50 19.98 31.46
N ILE A 983 -11.23 21.04 31.78
CA ILE A 983 -11.28 21.59 33.14
C ILE A 983 -12.68 22.07 33.48
N ASP A 984 -13.12 21.75 34.70
CA ASP A 984 -14.39 22.25 35.22
C ASP A 984 -14.32 23.78 35.45
N PRO A 985 -15.39 24.54 35.13
CA PRO A 985 -15.41 25.99 35.31
C PRO A 985 -15.16 26.39 36.77
N VAL A 986 -14.29 27.39 36.96
CA VAL A 986 -14.21 28.12 38.23
C VAL A 986 -15.54 28.84 38.47
N THR A 987 -15.92 29.04 39.73
CA THR A 987 -17.03 29.90 40.16
C THR A 987 -16.55 30.76 41.30
N LEU A 988 -17.14 31.94 41.48
CA LEU A 988 -16.85 32.83 42.59
C LEU A 988 -18.18 33.31 43.18
N ASN A 989 -18.39 33.04 44.47
CA ASN A 989 -19.58 33.51 45.18
C ASN A 989 -19.54 35.04 45.33
N THR A 990 -20.70 35.68 45.39
CA THR A 990 -20.80 37.13 45.61
C THR A 990 -20.03 37.53 46.87
N PRO A 991 -19.05 38.44 46.77
CA PRO A 991 -18.26 38.88 47.91
C PRO A 991 -19.13 39.47 49.02
N THR A 992 -18.83 39.15 50.29
CA THR A 992 -19.44 39.80 51.45
C THR A 992 -18.35 40.44 52.30
N THR A 993 -18.61 41.64 52.80
CA THR A 993 -17.62 42.43 53.54
C THR A 993 -17.11 41.67 54.77
N GLY A 994 -15.80 41.42 54.84
CA GLY A 994 -15.13 40.77 55.97
C GLY A 994 -15.03 39.24 55.95
N SER A 995 -15.54 38.56 54.92
CA SER A 995 -15.40 37.10 54.74
C SER A 995 -14.34 36.75 53.69
N PRO A 996 -13.65 35.60 53.80
CA PRO A 996 -12.84 35.07 52.71
C PRO A 996 -13.71 34.87 51.46
N LEU A 997 -13.16 35.16 50.29
CA LEU A 997 -13.74 34.80 49.01
C LEU A 997 -13.89 33.28 48.95
N SER A 998 -14.96 32.79 48.34
CA SER A 998 -15.22 31.35 48.23
C SER A 998 -15.89 31.03 46.91
N GLY A 999 -15.74 29.79 46.46
CA GLY A 999 -16.36 29.30 45.23
C GLY A 999 -16.06 27.82 45.03
N THR A 1000 -16.34 27.36 43.82
CA THR A 1000 -15.97 26.02 43.35
C THR A 1000 -15.04 26.10 42.15
N ALA A 1001 -14.16 25.14 41.98
CA ALA A 1001 -13.36 24.92 40.78
C ALA A 1001 -13.17 23.41 40.63
N ASP A 1002 -12.48 23.00 39.58
CA ASP A 1002 -12.14 21.60 39.39
C ASP A 1002 -11.35 21.04 40.59
N VAL A 1003 -11.54 19.77 40.92
CA VAL A 1003 -10.94 19.14 42.08
C VAL A 1003 -9.41 19.18 41.98
N ASN A 1004 -8.74 19.59 43.06
CA ASN A 1004 -7.28 19.78 43.11
C ASN A 1004 -6.72 20.86 42.18
N SER A 1005 -7.56 21.63 41.48
CA SER A 1005 -7.11 22.77 40.70
C SER A 1005 -6.60 23.91 41.58
N THR A 1006 -5.62 24.64 41.08
CA THR A 1006 -5.09 25.87 41.68
C THR A 1006 -5.94 27.05 41.23
N VAL A 1007 -6.64 27.68 42.16
CA VAL A 1007 -7.45 28.88 41.95
C VAL A 1007 -6.64 30.11 42.30
N THR A 1008 -6.55 31.05 41.38
CA THR A 1008 -5.93 32.36 41.59
C THR A 1008 -6.97 33.47 41.42
N ILE A 1009 -7.04 34.36 42.40
CA ILE A 1009 -7.90 35.54 42.38
C ILE A 1009 -7.04 36.79 42.38
N THR A 1010 -7.36 37.73 41.51
CA THR A 1010 -6.63 38.99 41.35
C THR A 1010 -7.57 40.19 41.21
N THR A 1011 -7.05 41.38 41.48
CA THR A 1011 -7.76 42.64 41.27
C THR A 1011 -6.91 43.65 40.49
N PRO A 1012 -7.51 44.69 39.86
CA PRO A 1012 -6.78 45.73 39.13
C PRO A 1012 -5.75 46.49 39.98
N SER A 1013 -5.97 46.62 41.29
CA SER A 1013 -5.02 47.24 42.22
C SER A 1013 -3.84 46.34 42.61
N GLY A 1014 -3.83 45.08 42.14
CA GLY A 1014 -2.75 44.12 42.36
C GLY A 1014 -2.90 43.29 43.64
N ALA A 1015 -4.07 43.30 44.30
CA ALA A 1015 -4.35 42.36 45.37
C ALA A 1015 -4.52 40.94 44.79
N THR A 1016 -3.86 39.95 45.39
CA THR A 1016 -3.94 38.56 44.90
C THR A 1016 -4.12 37.57 46.04
N CYS A 1017 -4.69 36.40 45.72
CA CYS A 1017 -4.63 35.22 46.57
C CYS A 1017 -4.70 33.95 45.72
N THR A 1018 -4.07 32.87 46.19
CA THR A 1018 -4.03 31.58 45.50
C THR A 1018 -4.35 30.46 46.49
N ASN A 1019 -5.21 29.53 46.12
CA ASN A 1019 -5.51 28.33 46.91
C ASN A 1019 -5.90 27.14 46.02
N THR A 1020 -5.77 25.92 46.54
CA THR A 1020 -6.16 24.69 45.83
C THR A 1020 -7.59 24.31 46.19
N ALA A 1021 -8.40 23.96 45.19
CA ALA A 1021 -9.74 23.41 45.39
C ALA A 1021 -9.66 22.02 46.02
N ASN A 1022 -10.47 21.77 47.04
CA ASN A 1022 -10.42 20.52 47.79
C ASN A 1022 -11.08 19.36 47.00
N ALA A 1023 -11.16 18.17 47.63
CA ALA A 1023 -11.76 16.97 47.03
C ALA A 1023 -13.26 17.09 46.66
N THR A 1024 -13.94 18.18 47.05
CA THR A 1024 -15.31 18.50 46.63
C THR A 1024 -15.38 19.69 45.67
N GLY A 1025 -14.24 20.14 45.15
CA GLY A 1025 -14.10 21.31 44.29
C GLY A 1025 -14.21 22.65 45.02
N ALA A 1026 -14.34 22.68 46.34
CA ALA A 1026 -14.55 23.93 47.07
C ALA A 1026 -13.22 24.60 47.45
N TYR A 1027 -13.16 25.93 47.37
CA TYR A 1027 -12.00 26.73 47.77
C TYR A 1027 -12.39 27.97 48.59
N THR A 1028 -11.45 28.48 49.38
CA THR A 1028 -11.56 29.76 50.10
C THR A 1028 -10.29 30.57 49.99
N CYS A 1029 -10.36 31.88 49.78
CA CYS A 1029 -9.21 32.71 49.44
C CYS A 1029 -9.31 34.09 50.09
N THR A 1030 -8.21 34.64 50.61
CA THR A 1030 -8.19 35.98 51.23
C THR A 1030 -7.20 36.86 50.50
N LEU A 1031 -7.69 37.90 49.82
CA LEU A 1031 -6.88 38.87 49.09
C LEU A 1031 -5.91 39.62 50.01
N SER A 1032 -4.66 39.76 49.58
CA SER A 1032 -3.63 40.55 50.26
C SER A 1032 -2.80 41.35 49.25
N PRO A 1033 -2.72 42.70 49.36
CA PRO A 1033 -3.39 43.57 50.33
C PRO A 1033 -4.93 43.57 50.16
N SER A 1034 -5.65 44.23 51.07
CA SER A 1034 -7.12 44.37 50.95
C SER A 1034 -7.51 45.12 49.67
N PRO A 1035 -8.56 44.68 48.96
CA PRO A 1035 -9.00 45.29 47.70
C PRO A 1035 -9.60 46.68 47.90
N VAL A 1036 -9.58 47.49 46.83
CA VAL A 1036 -10.19 48.84 46.82
C VAL A 1036 -11.71 48.75 46.61
N ASP A 1037 -12.48 49.63 47.27
CA ASP A 1037 -13.95 49.67 47.18
C ASP A 1037 -14.43 49.78 45.73
N GLY A 1038 -15.38 48.92 45.36
CA GLY A 1038 -15.98 48.87 44.02
C GLY A 1038 -15.08 48.33 42.90
N GLU A 1039 -13.88 47.80 43.19
CA GLU A 1039 -13.02 47.21 42.16
C GLU A 1039 -13.47 45.80 41.77
N ASN A 1040 -13.50 45.49 40.47
CA ASN A 1040 -13.85 44.15 39.99
C ASN A 1040 -12.78 43.12 40.39
N ILE A 1041 -13.24 41.90 40.64
CA ILE A 1041 -12.40 40.78 41.04
C ILE A 1041 -12.40 39.74 39.92
N THR A 1042 -11.22 39.28 39.53
CA THR A 1042 -11.04 38.22 38.53
C THR A 1042 -10.58 36.93 39.17
N ALA A 1043 -11.19 35.80 38.79
CA ALA A 1043 -10.80 34.46 39.22
C ALA A 1043 -10.47 33.57 38.00
N ILE A 1044 -9.40 32.80 38.12
CA ILE A 1044 -8.95 31.80 37.14
C ILE A 1044 -8.52 30.53 37.87
N SER A 1045 -8.74 29.35 37.30
CA SER A 1045 -8.24 28.09 37.85
C SER A 1045 -7.43 27.33 36.82
N ILE A 1046 -6.41 26.61 37.30
CA ILE A 1046 -5.57 25.71 36.51
C ILE A 1046 -5.57 24.35 37.19
N ASP A 1047 -5.89 23.26 36.48
CA ASP A 1047 -5.94 21.92 37.06
C ASP A 1047 -4.54 21.29 37.21
N ILE A 1048 -4.50 19.97 37.47
CA ILE A 1048 -3.26 19.22 37.64
C ILE A 1048 -2.59 18.80 36.31
N PHE A 1049 -3.29 18.98 35.18
CA PHE A 1049 -2.83 18.64 33.82
C PHE A 1049 -2.39 19.88 33.04
N GLY A 1050 -2.68 21.08 33.55
CA GLY A 1050 -2.30 22.37 32.96
C GLY A 1050 -3.44 23.09 32.25
N ASN A 1051 -4.64 22.52 32.22
CA ASN A 1051 -5.81 23.16 31.63
C ASN A 1051 -6.15 24.42 32.39
N THR A 1052 -6.47 25.51 31.68
CA THR A 1052 -6.83 26.79 32.29
C THR A 1052 -8.30 27.09 32.05
N ALA A 1053 -9.08 27.25 33.11
CA ALA A 1053 -10.48 27.61 33.01
C ALA A 1053 -10.65 29.05 32.52
N SER A 1054 -11.81 29.34 31.90
CA SER A 1054 -12.15 30.72 31.52
C SER A 1054 -12.13 31.66 32.72
N THR A 1055 -11.51 32.83 32.54
CA THR A 1055 -11.49 33.88 33.56
C THR A 1055 -12.90 34.38 33.85
N ILE A 1056 -13.25 34.51 35.14
CA ILE A 1056 -14.53 35.06 35.58
C ILE A 1056 -14.30 36.36 36.29
N GLU A 1057 -15.11 37.37 35.95
CA GLU A 1057 -15.12 38.68 36.59
C GLU A 1057 -16.41 38.86 37.40
N VAL A 1058 -16.27 39.22 38.67
CA VAL A 1058 -17.39 39.55 39.56
C VAL A 1058 -17.27 41.02 39.99
N GLY A 1059 -18.41 41.72 40.01
CA GLY A 1059 -18.49 43.12 40.42
C GLY A 1059 -17.93 43.33 41.84
N GLY A 1060 -17.37 44.52 42.08
CA GLY A 1060 -16.56 44.77 43.26
C GLY A 1060 -17.26 44.66 44.60
N ILE A 1061 -16.45 44.52 45.66
CA ILE A 1061 -16.94 44.49 47.04
C ILE A 1061 -17.48 45.88 47.37
N ASP A 1062 -18.78 45.98 47.64
CA ASP A 1062 -19.41 47.18 48.17
C ASP A 1062 -19.14 47.25 49.67
N THR A 1063 -18.32 48.20 50.09
CA THR A 1063 -18.01 48.43 51.51
C THR A 1063 -18.75 49.64 52.09
N ASN A 1064 -19.63 50.30 51.31
CA ASN A 1064 -20.31 51.51 51.73
C ASN A 1064 -21.56 51.18 52.56
N ALA A 1065 -21.65 51.73 53.76
CA ALA A 1065 -22.87 51.62 54.56
C ALA A 1065 -24.02 52.44 53.97
N PRO A 1066 -25.27 51.95 54.03
CA PRO A 1066 -26.43 52.73 53.61
C PRO A 1066 -26.59 53.99 54.46
N GLY A 1067 -27.33 54.99 53.97
CA GLY A 1067 -27.65 56.18 54.77
C GLY A 1067 -28.32 55.82 56.11
N ASN A 1068 -27.97 56.55 57.18
CA ASN A 1068 -28.55 56.30 58.51
C ASN A 1068 -30.10 56.32 58.44
N PRO A 1069 -30.80 55.30 58.97
CA PRO A 1069 -32.25 55.30 59.01
C PRO A 1069 -32.74 56.39 59.96
N ILE A 1070 -33.88 57.00 59.64
CA ILE A 1070 -34.53 57.99 60.48
C ILE A 1070 -35.76 57.33 61.09
N ILE A 1071 -35.89 57.41 62.41
CA ILE A 1071 -37.09 56.99 63.13
C ILE A 1071 -37.99 58.22 63.26
N ASN A 1072 -39.26 58.10 62.89
CA ASN A 1072 -40.25 59.17 63.07
C ASN A 1072 -40.53 59.40 64.56
N LEU A 1073 -41.34 60.41 64.90
CA LEU A 1073 -41.68 60.71 66.28
C LEU A 1073 -42.35 59.49 66.96
N VAL A 1074 -41.74 58.98 68.04
CA VAL A 1074 -42.26 57.85 68.84
C VAL A 1074 -42.63 58.33 70.24
N THR A 1075 -43.79 57.91 70.73
CA THR A 1075 -44.27 58.13 72.10
C THR A 1075 -44.30 56.84 72.92
N ALA A 1076 -44.32 56.98 74.25
CA ALA A 1076 -44.31 55.82 75.13
C ALA A 1076 -45.60 54.99 75.00
N GLY A 1077 -45.47 53.69 74.77
CA GLY A 1077 -46.60 52.77 74.56
C GLY A 1077 -47.02 52.56 73.10
N ASP A 1078 -46.34 53.20 72.13
CA ASP A 1078 -46.61 52.97 70.71
C ASP A 1078 -46.28 51.53 70.31
N THR A 1079 -47.23 50.85 69.66
CA THR A 1079 -47.06 49.47 69.17
C THR A 1079 -46.69 49.40 67.70
N VAL A 1080 -46.50 50.55 67.04
CA VAL A 1080 -46.05 50.65 65.65
C VAL A 1080 -45.03 51.77 65.56
N ILE A 1081 -43.83 51.46 65.07
CA ILE A 1081 -42.74 52.42 64.86
C ILE A 1081 -42.54 52.59 63.37
N THR A 1082 -42.53 53.84 62.90
CA THR A 1082 -42.30 54.16 61.49
C THR A 1082 -41.04 55.00 61.33
N GLY A 1083 -40.51 55.05 60.11
CA GLY A 1083 -39.35 55.86 59.79
C GLY A 1083 -39.14 56.03 58.29
N SER A 1084 -38.05 56.71 57.94
CA SER A 1084 -37.53 56.77 56.59
C SER A 1084 -36.13 56.16 56.51
N GLY A 1085 -35.74 55.75 55.32
CA GLY A 1085 -34.46 55.10 55.08
C GLY A 1085 -34.16 55.01 53.59
N GLU A 1086 -33.00 54.48 53.26
CA GLU A 1086 -32.62 54.21 51.89
C GLU A 1086 -33.46 53.06 51.30
N ASN A 1087 -34.00 53.27 50.10
CA ASN A 1087 -34.97 52.34 49.50
C ASN A 1087 -34.31 50.97 49.22
N GLY A 1088 -34.99 49.87 49.58
CA GLY A 1088 -34.49 48.51 49.41
C GLY A 1088 -33.64 47.98 50.56
N THR A 1089 -33.29 48.81 51.56
CA THR A 1089 -32.60 48.36 52.78
C THR A 1089 -33.56 47.67 53.76
N THR A 1090 -33.02 46.79 54.60
CA THR A 1090 -33.77 46.14 55.69
C THR A 1090 -33.56 46.88 57.00
N ILE A 1091 -34.63 47.08 57.76
CA ILE A 1091 -34.58 47.75 59.07
C ILE A 1091 -34.74 46.72 60.19
N THR A 1092 -33.86 46.81 61.20
CA THR A 1092 -33.99 46.10 62.47
C THR A 1092 -33.98 47.08 63.64
N LEU A 1093 -34.74 46.80 64.70
CA LEU A 1093 -34.78 47.60 65.92
C LEU A 1093 -34.12 46.85 67.07
N ASP A 1094 -33.40 47.56 67.94
CA ASP A 1094 -32.75 46.99 69.12
C ASP A 1094 -33.70 46.61 70.26
N ILE A 1095 -34.84 47.31 70.38
CA ILE A 1095 -35.81 47.09 71.45
C ILE A 1095 -36.66 45.83 71.28
N ALA A 1096 -36.90 45.38 70.04
CA ALA A 1096 -37.66 44.18 69.73
C ALA A 1096 -37.63 43.81 68.25
N THR A 1097 -37.90 42.54 67.96
CA THR A 1097 -38.15 42.06 66.60
C THR A 1097 -39.54 42.47 66.12
N CYS A 1098 -39.59 43.14 64.97
CA CYS A 1098 -40.84 43.48 64.29
C CYS A 1098 -41.66 42.21 64.00
N THR A 1099 -42.94 42.24 64.34
CA THR A 1099 -43.88 41.13 64.09
C THR A 1099 -44.27 41.01 62.62
N ASN A 1100 -44.16 42.11 61.87
CA ASN A 1100 -44.24 42.13 60.41
C ASN A 1100 -42.84 41.89 59.81
N ALA A 1101 -42.47 40.62 59.64
CA ALA A 1101 -41.19 40.26 59.04
C ALA A 1101 -41.31 40.01 57.51
N PRO A 1102 -40.36 40.50 56.67
CA PRO A 1102 -39.30 41.49 56.94
C PRO A 1102 -39.73 42.96 56.68
N VAL A 1103 -39.18 43.92 57.45
CA VAL A 1103 -39.40 45.37 57.27
C VAL A 1103 -38.39 45.92 56.26
N ILE A 1104 -38.80 45.96 55.00
CA ILE A 1104 -38.03 46.54 53.89
C ILE A 1104 -38.47 48.00 53.69
N VAL A 1105 -37.51 48.92 53.53
CA VAL A 1105 -37.80 50.31 53.19
C VAL A 1105 -38.32 50.38 51.75
N ALA A 1106 -39.58 50.75 51.56
CA ALA A 1106 -40.23 50.86 50.26
C ALA A 1106 -40.75 52.28 50.04
N GLY A 1107 -40.38 52.91 48.93
CA GLY A 1107 -40.70 54.33 48.67
C GLY A 1107 -40.03 55.29 49.66
N GLY A 1108 -38.90 54.88 50.26
CA GLY A 1108 -38.15 55.66 51.24
C GLY A 1108 -38.69 55.65 52.67
N VAL A 1109 -39.72 54.84 52.97
CA VAL A 1109 -40.34 54.72 54.29
C VAL A 1109 -40.44 53.27 54.77
N TRP A 1110 -40.49 53.08 56.08
CA TRP A 1110 -40.61 51.77 56.72
C TRP A 1110 -41.52 51.81 57.95
N SER A 1111 -42.07 50.65 58.33
CA SER A 1111 -42.96 50.46 59.49
C SER A 1111 -42.69 49.12 60.17
N CYS A 1112 -42.57 49.13 61.49
CA CYS A 1112 -42.30 47.97 62.34
C CYS A 1112 -43.40 47.84 63.40
N ASP A 1113 -44.15 46.74 63.37
CA ASP A 1113 -45.21 46.43 64.32
C ASP A 1113 -44.66 45.66 65.51
N LEU A 1114 -44.82 46.20 66.72
CA LEU A 1114 -44.34 45.62 67.97
C LEU A 1114 -45.44 44.88 68.72
N LYS A 1115 -45.06 43.86 69.49
CA LYS A 1115 -45.99 43.28 70.47
C LYS A 1115 -46.27 44.30 71.56
N PRO A 1116 -47.47 44.31 72.17
CA PRO A 1116 -47.80 45.25 73.24
C PRO A 1116 -46.85 45.19 74.45
N THR A 1117 -46.20 44.05 74.70
CA THR A 1117 -45.19 43.88 75.78
C THR A 1117 -43.87 44.59 75.49
N ASP A 1118 -43.63 44.91 74.22
CA ASP A 1118 -42.35 45.41 73.72
C ASP A 1118 -42.45 46.90 73.32
N ALA A 1119 -43.59 47.54 73.63
CA ALA A 1119 -43.80 48.96 73.37
C ALA A 1119 -42.85 49.81 74.23
N PRO A 1120 -42.20 50.84 73.65
CA PRO A 1120 -41.10 51.53 74.30
C PRO A 1120 -41.57 52.43 75.47
N ASN A 1121 -40.74 52.53 76.50
CA ASN A 1121 -41.01 53.26 77.73
C ASN A 1121 -40.54 54.73 77.67
N LYS A 1122 -41.03 55.57 78.58
CA LYS A 1122 -40.58 56.97 78.70
C LYS A 1122 -39.07 57.03 79.00
N GLY A 1123 -38.32 57.77 78.18
CA GLY A 1123 -36.87 57.93 78.33
C GLY A 1123 -36.02 56.83 77.68
N GLU A 1124 -36.64 55.81 77.08
CA GLU A 1124 -35.97 54.75 76.35
C GLU A 1124 -35.41 55.26 75.01
N GLY A 1125 -34.25 54.73 74.61
CA GLY A 1125 -33.64 54.99 73.31
C GLY A 1125 -33.92 53.82 72.38
N ILE A 1126 -34.22 54.12 71.13
CA ILE A 1126 -34.50 53.15 70.07
C ILE A 1126 -33.41 53.31 69.03
N VAL A 1127 -32.73 52.22 68.70
CA VAL A 1127 -31.75 52.15 67.62
C VAL A 1127 -32.36 51.38 66.47
N ALA A 1128 -32.48 52.04 65.32
CA ALA A 1128 -32.80 51.40 64.06
C ALA A 1128 -31.49 51.15 63.30
N THR A 1129 -31.26 49.91 62.91
CA THR A 1129 -30.14 49.52 62.04
C THR A 1129 -30.68 49.30 60.64
N SER A 1130 -30.16 50.08 59.68
CA SER A 1130 -30.38 49.88 58.25
C SER A 1130 -29.27 49.02 57.70
N THR A 1131 -29.62 47.99 56.94
CA THR A 1131 -28.67 47.09 56.29
C THR A 1131 -29.00 47.00 54.82
N ASP A 1132 -28.03 47.29 53.96
CA ASP A 1132 -28.17 47.13 52.51
C ASP A 1132 -28.09 45.65 52.09
N ILE A 1133 -28.13 45.40 50.78
CA ILE A 1133 -28.07 44.05 50.22
C ILE A 1133 -26.67 43.42 50.31
N ALA A 1134 -25.61 44.24 50.41
CA ALA A 1134 -24.22 43.82 50.57
C ALA A 1134 -23.87 43.49 52.04
N GLY A 1135 -24.76 43.82 52.97
CA GLY A 1135 -24.60 43.57 54.40
C GLY A 1135 -23.92 44.72 55.16
N ASN A 1136 -23.61 45.83 54.49
CA ASN A 1136 -23.12 47.02 55.18
C ASN A 1136 -24.28 47.65 55.94
N TYR A 1137 -23.98 48.23 57.12
CA TYR A 1137 -25.02 48.76 58.00
C TYR A 1137 -24.70 50.12 58.58
N SER A 1138 -25.76 50.86 58.85
CA SER A 1138 -25.72 52.13 59.54
C SER A 1138 -26.83 52.22 60.57
N THR A 1139 -26.67 53.07 61.58
CA THR A 1139 -27.59 53.13 62.72
C THR A 1139 -28.15 54.52 62.91
N GLY A 1140 -29.47 54.59 63.06
CA GLY A 1140 -30.21 55.78 63.50
C GLY A 1140 -30.68 55.61 64.94
N VAL A 1141 -30.61 56.67 65.73
CA VAL A 1141 -31.01 56.63 67.15
C VAL A 1141 -32.10 57.66 67.42
N TYR A 1142 -33.19 57.24 68.06
CA TYR A 1142 -34.27 58.10 68.52
C TYR A 1142 -34.48 57.94 70.02
N ARG A 1143 -34.57 59.05 70.76
CA ARG A 1143 -34.81 59.03 72.21
C ARG A 1143 -36.17 59.61 72.52
N ILE A 1144 -36.98 58.87 73.25
CA ILE A 1144 -38.29 59.33 73.70
C ILE A 1144 -38.09 60.40 74.79
N PRO A 1145 -38.63 61.63 74.63
CA PRO A 1145 -38.46 62.69 75.62
C PRO A 1145 -38.94 62.29 77.03
N SER A 1146 -38.13 62.56 78.05
CA SER A 1146 -38.54 62.41 79.46
C SER A 1146 -39.08 63.75 80.00
N ASP A 1147 -40.08 63.70 80.90
CA ASP A 1147 -40.83 64.86 81.43
C ASP A 1147 -40.01 65.78 82.37
N LYS A 1148 -38.77 66.14 82.03
CA LYS A 1148 -37.96 67.12 82.80
C LYS A 1148 -37.33 68.18 81.90
N LYS A 1149 -37.87 69.41 82.01
CA LYS A 1149 -37.28 70.67 81.54
C LYS A 1149 -36.04 71.03 82.37
N THR A 1150 -34.92 71.32 81.72
CA THR A 1150 -33.87 72.33 82.09
C THR A 1150 -32.86 72.41 80.93
N SER A 1151 -32.86 73.45 80.10
CA SER A 1151 -32.09 74.70 80.21
C SER A 1151 -30.55 74.54 80.30
N SER A 1152 -29.80 74.83 79.22
CA SER A 1152 -29.08 76.10 79.05
C SER A 1152 -27.98 76.09 77.97
N LYS A 1153 -27.93 77.19 77.21
CA LYS A 1153 -26.75 77.95 76.71
C LYS A 1153 -25.80 77.28 75.70
N ARG A 1154 -25.88 77.64 74.41
CA ARG A 1154 -25.22 78.78 73.71
C ARG A 1154 -23.72 78.57 73.44
N VAL A 1155 -23.34 78.44 72.16
CA VAL A 1155 -22.31 79.22 71.41
C VAL A 1155 -22.60 79.03 69.90
N SER A 1156 -23.39 79.89 69.25
CA SER A 1156 -22.98 80.98 68.33
C SER A 1156 -21.97 80.63 67.23
N LYS A 1157 -22.47 80.50 65.99
CA LYS A 1157 -22.23 81.33 64.78
C LYS A 1157 -20.78 81.73 64.39
N ALA A 1158 -19.75 81.13 64.98
CA ALA A 1158 -18.35 81.34 64.60
C ALA A 1158 -17.62 80.05 64.16
N ARG A 1159 -18.23 78.86 64.24
CA ARG A 1159 -17.76 77.66 63.49
C ARG A 1159 -18.32 77.61 62.06
N LEU A 1160 -18.76 78.78 61.58
CA LEU A 1160 -19.31 79.11 60.28
C LEU A 1160 -18.23 79.23 59.18
N LYS A 1161 -17.15 78.41 59.19
CA LYS A 1161 -16.12 78.57 58.13
C LYS A 1161 -15.28 77.35 57.72
N GLU A 1162 -15.61 76.12 58.13
CA GLU A 1162 -14.71 74.97 57.84
C GLU A 1162 -15.37 73.71 57.24
N ILE A 1163 -16.64 73.75 56.84
CA ILE A 1163 -17.23 72.64 56.08
C ILE A 1163 -17.95 73.23 54.87
N PHE A 1164 -17.13 73.52 53.85
CA PHE A 1164 -17.40 73.55 52.41
C PHE A 1164 -18.87 73.22 52.00
N GLY A 1165 -19.59 73.97 51.16
CA GLY A 1165 -19.19 74.98 50.19
C GLY A 1165 -18.96 74.42 48.78
N LYS A 1166 -19.99 73.91 48.07
CA LYS A 1166 -20.44 74.36 46.71
C LYS A 1166 -21.32 73.34 45.94
N LYS A 1167 -22.46 73.87 45.42
CA LYS A 1167 -23.21 73.64 44.14
C LYS A 1167 -23.88 72.27 43.88
N ILE A 1168 -25.21 72.14 43.68
CA ILE A 1168 -26.14 72.64 42.60
C ILE A 1168 -25.86 71.92 41.25
N GLU A 1169 -26.74 71.12 40.62
CA GLU A 1169 -27.99 71.40 39.84
C GLU A 1169 -28.58 70.01 39.40
N GLU A 1170 -29.88 69.63 39.52
CA GLU A 1170 -31.06 69.82 38.60
C GLU A 1170 -30.89 69.14 37.20
N ILE A 1171 -31.72 68.19 36.68
CA ILE A 1171 -33.07 68.29 36.01
C ILE A 1171 -33.51 66.86 35.53
N VAL A 1172 -34.70 66.30 35.87
CA VAL A 1172 -36.01 66.10 35.13
C VAL A 1172 -35.93 65.40 33.73
N LEU A 1173 -36.60 64.28 33.39
CA LEU A 1173 -38.02 64.04 32.96
C LEU A 1173 -38.23 62.52 32.66
N GLU A 1174 -39.26 61.84 33.19
CA GLU A 1174 -40.52 61.34 32.52
C GLU A 1174 -40.28 60.33 31.36
N GLU A 1175 -41.00 59.22 31.11
CA GLU A 1175 -42.39 58.81 31.37
C GLU A 1175 -42.60 57.31 30.96
N GLN A 1176 -43.64 56.67 31.53
CA GLN A 1176 -44.57 55.67 30.94
C GLN A 1176 -44.12 54.25 30.56
N ALA A 1177 -44.79 53.27 31.18
CA ALA A 1177 -45.06 51.95 30.63
C ALA A 1177 -46.57 51.65 30.78
N GLU A 1178 -47.22 51.22 29.69
CA GLU A 1178 -48.56 50.63 29.70
C GLU A 1178 -48.60 49.25 28.99
N PRO A 1179 -49.61 48.39 29.28
CA PRO A 1179 -49.51 46.93 29.25
C PRO A 1179 -50.37 46.23 28.17
N ILE A 1180 -50.06 44.97 27.80
CA ILE A 1180 -50.91 44.11 26.95
C ILE A 1180 -50.74 42.63 27.39
N THR A 1181 -51.63 42.08 28.25
CA THR A 1181 -52.76 41.13 28.01
C THR A 1181 -52.48 39.76 27.35
N ASN A 1182 -52.51 38.72 28.19
CA ASN A 1182 -53.13 37.38 28.11
C ASN A 1182 -53.63 36.83 26.75
N GLU A 1183 -53.08 35.69 26.29
CA GLU A 1183 -53.83 34.55 25.72
C GLU A 1183 -53.01 33.25 25.77
N THR A 1184 -53.48 32.28 26.56
CA THR A 1184 -52.87 30.96 26.75
C THR A 1184 -53.09 30.05 25.54
N LYS A 1185 -52.09 30.03 24.64
CA LYS A 1185 -51.65 28.84 23.91
C LYS A 1185 -50.16 28.73 24.24
N TYR A 1186 -49.69 27.59 24.74
CA TYR A 1186 -48.32 27.45 25.26
C TYR A 1186 -47.29 27.94 24.23
N ASN A 1187 -46.75 29.14 24.44
CA ASN A 1187 -45.72 29.73 23.59
C ASN A 1187 -44.42 28.96 23.85
N CYS A 1188 -44.01 28.17 22.87
CA CYS A 1188 -42.67 27.63 22.73
C CYS A 1188 -41.68 28.77 22.45
N PHE A 1189 -41.47 29.67 23.41
CA PHE A 1189 -40.45 30.70 23.30
C PHE A 1189 -39.16 30.17 23.94
N VAL A 1190 -38.20 29.81 23.09
CA VAL A 1190 -36.85 29.37 23.43
C VAL A 1190 -35.88 30.46 23.02
N ASN A 1191 -34.96 30.84 23.92
CA ASN A 1191 -33.99 31.89 23.64
C ASN A 1191 -33.05 31.47 22.50
N TYR A 1192 -33.13 32.15 21.35
CA TYR A 1192 -32.33 31.84 20.16
C TYR A 1192 -30.85 32.25 20.27
N ASN A 1193 -30.51 33.10 21.25
CA ASN A 1193 -29.12 33.49 21.54
C ASN A 1193 -28.42 32.54 22.51
N ARG A 1194 -29.07 31.45 22.91
CA ARG A 1194 -28.51 30.49 23.87
C ARG A 1194 -28.51 29.08 23.29
N LEU A 1195 -27.32 28.51 23.19
CA LEU A 1195 -27.16 27.11 22.80
C LEU A 1195 -27.57 26.20 23.96
N ILE A 1196 -28.58 25.34 23.77
CA ILE A 1196 -29.04 24.39 24.80
C ILE A 1196 -28.66 22.96 24.38
N LYS A 1197 -27.78 22.30 25.15
CA LYS A 1197 -27.21 20.98 24.85
C LYS A 1197 -27.23 20.02 26.04
N ARG A 1198 -26.89 18.75 25.80
CA ARG A 1198 -26.80 17.70 26.82
C ARG A 1198 -25.88 18.10 27.98
N GLY A 1199 -26.29 17.79 29.20
CA GLY A 1199 -25.58 18.18 30.43
C GLY A 1199 -25.98 19.55 30.99
N MET A 1200 -26.68 20.41 30.21
CA MET A 1200 -27.19 21.68 30.73
C MET A 1200 -28.34 21.46 31.71
N GLN A 1201 -28.44 22.33 32.71
CA GLN A 1201 -29.56 22.37 33.65
C GLN A 1201 -30.08 23.79 33.89
N GLY A 1202 -31.38 23.95 34.10
CA GLY A 1202 -32.01 25.23 34.41
C GLY A 1202 -33.40 25.44 33.82
N GLY A 1203 -33.91 26.66 33.97
CA GLY A 1203 -35.25 27.06 33.52
C GLY A 1203 -35.47 26.92 32.01
N ASP A 1204 -34.43 27.21 31.21
CA ASP A 1204 -34.49 27.14 29.75
C ASP A 1204 -34.58 25.69 29.24
N VAL A 1205 -33.82 24.78 29.85
CA VAL A 1205 -33.91 23.34 29.57
C VAL A 1205 -35.30 22.82 29.94
N LYS A 1206 -35.82 23.24 31.10
CA LYS A 1206 -37.17 22.88 31.55
C LYS A 1206 -38.26 23.43 30.61
N GLN A 1207 -38.06 24.61 30.05
CA GLN A 1207 -38.97 25.23 29.08
C GLN A 1207 -38.94 24.50 27.74
N VAL A 1208 -37.75 24.13 27.27
CA VAL A 1208 -37.54 23.28 26.09
C VAL A 1208 -38.18 21.91 26.26
N GLN A 1209 -37.93 21.23 27.39
CA GLN A 1209 -38.49 19.90 27.66
C GLN A 1209 -40.03 19.93 27.60
N LYS A 1210 -40.65 20.97 28.17
CA LYS A 1210 -42.09 21.22 28.09
C LYS A 1210 -42.55 21.52 26.65
N CYS A 1211 -41.80 22.34 25.92
CA CYS A 1211 -42.11 22.71 24.54
C CYS A 1211 -42.09 21.50 23.60
N ILE A 1212 -40.99 20.76 23.57
CA ILE A 1212 -40.81 19.58 22.73
C ILE A 1212 -41.82 18.47 23.09
N ALA A 1213 -42.12 18.29 24.38
CA ALA A 1213 -43.18 17.38 24.82
C ALA A 1213 -44.58 17.82 24.39
N SER A 1214 -44.86 19.14 24.38
CA SER A 1214 -46.14 19.67 23.87
C SER A 1214 -46.32 19.47 22.36
N LEU A 1215 -45.21 19.32 21.63
CA LEU A 1215 -45.17 19.00 20.20
C LEU A 1215 -45.20 17.48 19.91
N GLY A 1216 -45.31 16.64 20.94
CA GLY A 1216 -45.49 15.19 20.82
C GLY A 1216 -44.21 14.35 20.84
N TYR A 1217 -43.04 14.95 21.11
CA TYR A 1217 -41.77 14.24 21.17
C TYR A 1217 -41.36 13.91 22.62
N PRO A 1218 -40.85 12.70 22.91
CA PRO A 1218 -40.56 12.27 24.27
C PRO A 1218 -39.28 12.91 24.82
N THR A 1219 -39.35 13.61 25.97
CA THR A 1219 -38.19 14.29 26.58
C THR A 1219 -37.81 13.81 27.98
N GLY A 1220 -38.60 12.92 28.61
CA GLY A 1220 -38.45 12.56 30.02
C GLY A 1220 -39.14 13.56 30.96
N PRO A 1221 -38.85 13.53 32.28
CA PRO A 1221 -39.41 14.47 33.26
C PRO A 1221 -38.95 15.93 33.02
N PHE A 1222 -39.81 16.91 33.29
CA PHE A 1222 -39.51 18.35 33.19
C PHE A 1222 -38.72 18.85 34.41
N ASP A 1223 -37.64 18.17 34.73
CA ASP A 1223 -36.75 18.48 35.84
C ASP A 1223 -35.81 19.66 35.53
N GLY A 1224 -35.69 20.02 34.26
CA GLY A 1224 -34.77 21.05 33.79
C GLY A 1224 -33.35 20.55 33.64
N ILE A 1225 -33.13 19.23 33.53
CA ILE A 1225 -31.83 18.61 33.29
C ILE A 1225 -31.83 18.00 31.89
N TYR A 1226 -30.89 18.42 31.05
CA TYR A 1226 -30.81 17.98 29.66
C TYR A 1226 -30.13 16.61 29.59
N GLY A 1227 -30.91 15.56 29.86
CA GLY A 1227 -30.46 14.17 29.87
C GLY A 1227 -30.65 13.44 28.54
N PRO A 1228 -30.36 12.13 28.51
CA PRO A 1228 -30.47 11.29 27.32
C PRO A 1228 -31.82 11.30 26.62
N LEU A 1229 -32.92 11.33 27.39
CA LEU A 1229 -34.28 11.37 26.85
C LEU A 1229 -34.62 12.73 26.23
N THR A 1230 -34.18 13.82 26.85
CA THR A 1230 -34.36 15.18 26.30
C THR A 1230 -33.59 15.34 25.00
N HIS A 1231 -32.35 14.85 24.96
CA HIS A 1231 -31.54 14.82 23.74
C HIS A 1231 -32.18 13.98 22.62
N ALA A 1232 -32.69 12.79 22.94
CA ALA A 1232 -33.40 11.96 21.96
C ALA A 1232 -34.66 12.65 21.41
N GLY A 1233 -35.47 13.27 22.28
CA GLY A 1233 -36.66 14.02 21.87
C GLY A 1233 -36.36 15.21 20.95
N ILE A 1234 -35.25 15.91 21.18
CA ILE A 1234 -34.81 17.04 20.35
C ILE A 1234 -34.27 16.57 19.00
N ARG A 1235 -33.49 15.49 18.96
CA ARG A 1235 -33.10 14.88 17.68
C ARG A 1235 -34.30 14.41 16.88
N SER A 1236 -35.30 13.80 17.51
CA SER A 1236 -36.54 13.42 16.81
C SER A 1236 -37.28 14.63 16.22
N TYR A 1237 -37.28 15.77 16.93
CA TYR A 1237 -37.83 17.01 16.40
C TYR A 1237 -37.02 17.57 15.23
N GLN A 1238 -35.68 17.59 15.34
CA GLN A 1238 -34.79 18.06 14.27
C GLN A 1238 -34.93 17.21 13.00
N GLN A 1239 -34.98 15.88 13.16
CA GLN A 1239 -35.21 14.94 12.06
C GLN A 1239 -36.53 15.23 11.33
N ALA A 1240 -37.61 15.48 12.08
CA ALA A 1240 -38.92 15.74 11.52
C ALA A 1240 -39.05 17.12 10.84
N ASN A 1241 -38.13 18.05 11.13
CA ASN A 1241 -38.13 19.41 10.58
C ASN A 1241 -36.94 19.67 9.65
N ASN A 1242 -36.20 18.63 9.25
CA ASN A 1242 -35.06 18.70 8.34
C ASN A 1242 -33.93 19.63 8.82
N LEU A 1243 -33.70 19.64 10.14
CA LEU A 1243 -32.67 20.42 10.82
C LEU A 1243 -31.45 19.54 11.13
N MET A 1244 -30.31 20.15 11.45
CA MET A 1244 -29.10 19.44 11.87
C MET A 1244 -29.39 18.50 13.05
N LEU A 1245 -29.07 17.21 12.90
CA LEU A 1245 -29.46 16.14 13.83
C LEU A 1245 -28.47 15.99 15.00
N ASP A 1246 -28.04 17.10 15.57
CA ASP A 1246 -27.00 17.16 16.61
C ASP A 1246 -27.57 17.04 18.04
N GLY A 1247 -28.89 17.12 18.19
CA GLY A 1247 -29.55 17.14 19.49
C GLY A 1247 -29.12 18.34 20.34
N ILE A 1248 -28.86 19.48 19.69
CA ILE A 1248 -28.52 20.77 20.27
C ILE A 1248 -29.56 21.78 19.80
N ILE A 1249 -30.08 22.60 20.72
CA ILE A 1249 -30.93 23.73 20.34
C ILE A 1249 -30.05 24.95 20.15
N GLY A 1250 -29.54 25.10 18.92
CA GLY A 1250 -28.90 26.33 18.45
C GLY A 1250 -29.88 27.33 17.83
N PRO A 1251 -29.40 28.46 17.30
CA PRO A 1251 -30.25 29.54 16.75
C PRO A 1251 -31.27 29.06 15.72
N GLU A 1252 -30.89 28.11 14.87
CA GLU A 1252 -31.74 27.53 13.84
C GLU A 1252 -32.86 26.65 14.44
N THR A 1253 -32.51 25.72 15.35
CA THR A 1253 -33.50 24.88 16.03
C THR A 1253 -34.42 25.70 16.95
N ALA A 1254 -33.87 26.71 17.65
CA ALA A 1254 -34.64 27.65 18.46
C ALA A 1254 -35.57 28.53 17.60
N GLY A 1255 -35.09 28.98 16.43
CA GLY A 1255 -35.89 29.73 15.47
C GLY A 1255 -37.10 28.94 14.96
N HIS A 1256 -36.88 27.65 14.67
CA HIS A 1256 -37.95 26.72 14.30
C HIS A 1256 -38.95 26.47 15.44
N LEU A 1257 -38.47 26.31 16.68
CA LEU A 1257 -39.34 26.15 17.86
C LEU A 1257 -40.16 27.40 18.17
N ASN A 1258 -39.61 28.58 17.87
CA ASN A 1258 -40.28 29.88 18.03
C ASN A 1258 -41.25 30.22 16.87
N GLY A 1259 -41.31 29.40 15.82
CA GLY A 1259 -42.21 29.61 14.67
C GLY A 1259 -41.73 30.66 13.67
N LEU A 1260 -40.42 30.93 13.58
CA LEU A 1260 -39.85 31.85 12.59
C LEU A 1260 -39.74 31.13 11.21
N SER A 1261 -40.38 31.66 10.17
CA SER A 1261 -40.29 31.12 8.80
C SER A 1261 -39.01 31.59 8.09
N GLY A 1262 -38.44 30.72 7.24
CA GLY A 1262 -37.09 30.76 6.65
C GLY A 1262 -36.58 32.00 5.89
N VAL A 1263 -37.26 33.14 5.95
CA VAL A 1263 -36.77 34.42 5.39
C VAL A 1263 -36.01 35.24 6.46
N ALA A 1264 -36.15 34.93 7.76
CA ALA A 1264 -35.53 35.67 8.85
C ALA A 1264 -34.17 35.11 9.33
N LEU A 1265 -33.77 33.92 8.90
CA LEU A 1265 -32.56 33.24 9.41
C LEU A 1265 -31.26 33.69 8.73
N ASP A 1266 -31.36 34.21 7.49
CA ASP A 1266 -30.21 34.57 6.64
C ASP A 1266 -29.50 35.87 7.09
N GLY A 1267 -30.09 36.60 8.04
CA GLY A 1267 -29.55 37.86 8.56
C GLY A 1267 -28.75 37.75 9.88
N LEU A 1268 -28.68 36.56 10.48
CA LEU A 1268 -28.11 36.36 11.83
C LEU A 1268 -26.85 35.49 11.87
N THR A 1269 -26.43 34.91 10.74
CA THR A 1269 -25.17 34.17 10.58
C THR A 1269 -23.94 35.06 10.36
N LYS A 1270 -24.06 36.39 10.55
CA LYS A 1270 -22.98 37.37 10.32
C LYS A 1270 -22.58 38.21 11.55
N LEU A 1271 -22.84 37.73 12.77
CA LEU A 1271 -22.37 38.36 14.01
C LEU A 1271 -21.64 37.37 14.90
#